data_AF-A0A9D1ILU2-F1
#
_entry.id   AF-A0A9D1ILU2-F1
#
_cell.length_a   1.000
_cell.length_b   1.000
_cell.length_c   1.000
_cell.angle_alpha   90.00
_cell.angle_beta   90.00
_cell.angle_gamma   90.00
#
_symmetry.space_group_name_H-M   'P 1'
#
loop_
_entity.id
_entity.type
_entity.pdbx_description
1 polymer ?
#
loop_
_entity_poly.entity_id
_entity_poly.type
_entity_poly.pdbx_seq_one_letter_code
_entity_poly.pdbx_strand_id
1 'polypeptide(L)'
;MKGKLLIVSALVALGFGNIFAAEIEKTPADEVRIYINPGHGSWTSNDRPLQTIGRDPYNKANPDTTGFFESNTNLLKGFALLETLVDAGVPFDRSLNQDNPNPARVGAALDMNNNIVMSHVKAGPWPVNDSQYADAYNRALSEIREEVEVNNFDIFISIHSNANVDGDGVNYPLYLYRGYDDERESVPGSRALCEAIWPYSYSNAHACWSAYSETNMNVRGDVNFYGEGNAGYTANNGTNYFGYLGVLKHGVPGFLVEGYFHTYQPARQRAMNDDVCYHEGMLYGRGLIDYMGWTKSTTGEIYGIVRDLHEKFTDPLYHAIARTDDSYKPLNGVTVKLFKGGEEVASYTTDNEYNGAFYFKGLEPGEYTLTYEAEGYKEAFEEYLAPVSVAANETSYVNTFLEAENWTPPAIVYENYPDAVESNPAISVAGAYNVAEDATSTPLADELEGKTVRRQIVRDGKMYVLALDESNEPYIYMVNLADNTVTNISTAGTTLDNNRDLKISDIALTADNVLLASSYGENQFDDSQVASGDVRGSVAIYKWTNDENSVPTGDPSIWFTSQNSGNYYNAMTGKTLAYTGTAEEGSAIVTAQTTGSSTSLRFVEFVIANSTLASTKFINKDVSAESNYTATKLGDDMQLTVSPLGTDRFAIDGTNTTPVEWQTTLNNNEDAPLMGRIDANLVDAETNGMSFFRFGGHSLMLVPAMADGKVTGIRMLDVTDGFNNAKEIALNGATIDPTEATYASTGYGVKTTVNDEEVVTDAQLEFYVILDGKVTKFSTEGVEQPKLHAGYAYALNATVGETETTFTYKLTTSAPAANIIVTDEAGTETVIPAESAEGENTVNVSNGTLPGGTLTWKVEVSGYAIGTPTQWHSNGGYGRINGIIVDNNTASPAFGTVYVAVGGGAGENAKGIYVFDQTMTKKAGALFTEEFSEGNTQSPYRLGMMEDGTLLATDWSDAHSGIYTIDPESYEMQNMYLGERSSGGAFMYNGVNVGGGTTGVAVVGTKLYTFAEDYPTNNAGNVLVRYEIGDGKTISAAPEFTYSNATLPNMNVEVRATENGVWASQVRSAGQNTKGAQALMYLDHEGNVLFDSSDEPFVYDLTGCDGAGFAINNDNSMLAIPDASGNVCVFDLAWNDNVPTLTLLYSFAVNKGSLREMAFDIAGNLYVAGDTEWAVYAIPGGSDKAVTPANGTIFVKESSVEQNIAVSDTKVYPNPASVAVNVEASEEIATVSVFNMSGAAVAVGCNVEGNHAVINVEGLASGVYFVRINDKETVRFIKK
;
A
#
# COMPACT_ATOMS: atom_id res chain seq x y z
N MET A 1 -29.16 -43.92 8.14
CA MET A 1 -29.66 -43.99 6.76
C MET A 1 -30.09 -42.58 6.38
N LYS A 2 -29.53 -41.99 5.31
CA LYS A 2 -30.19 -41.88 3.99
C LYS A 2 -31.64 -41.36 4.13
N GLY A 3 -32.01 -40.16 3.65
CA GLY A 3 -31.30 -39.14 2.87
C GLY A 3 -32.32 -38.33 2.05
N LYS A 4 -31.90 -37.20 1.46
CA LYS A 4 -32.72 -36.26 0.67
C LYS A 4 -33.83 -35.50 1.43
N LEU A 5 -33.50 -34.31 1.96
CA LEU A 5 -34.38 -33.12 1.90
C LEU A 5 -33.63 -31.82 2.21
N LEU A 6 -32.56 -31.52 1.45
CA LEU A 6 -31.78 -30.27 1.55
C LEU A 6 -31.61 -29.55 0.20
N ILE A 7 -32.54 -29.83 -0.72
CA ILE A 7 -32.73 -29.12 -1.99
C ILE A 7 -34.23 -28.88 -2.08
N VAL A 8 -34.68 -27.63 -1.87
CA VAL A 8 -36.00 -27.03 -2.23
C VAL A 8 -36.18 -25.67 -1.54
N SER A 9 -35.56 -25.41 -0.39
CA SER A 9 -35.76 -24.16 0.38
C SER A 9 -35.10 -22.90 -0.23
N ALA A 10 -34.19 -23.06 -1.20
CA ALA A 10 -33.55 -21.94 -1.91
C ALA A 10 -34.29 -21.51 -3.20
N LEU A 11 -35.39 -22.17 -3.55
CA LEU A 11 -36.07 -22.03 -4.86
C LEU A 11 -37.40 -21.25 -4.80
N VAL A 12 -37.70 -20.59 -3.68
CA VAL A 12 -39.00 -19.92 -3.44
C VAL A 12 -38.85 -18.41 -3.12
N ALA A 13 -37.62 -17.91 -2.92
CA ALA A 13 -37.34 -16.48 -2.70
C ALA A 13 -36.92 -15.70 -3.98
N LEU A 14 -36.75 -16.40 -5.11
CA LEU A 14 -36.46 -15.81 -6.44
C LEU A 14 -37.71 -15.64 -7.32
N GLY A 15 -38.91 -15.83 -6.74
CA GLY A 15 -40.13 -16.12 -7.49
C GLY A 15 -41.12 -14.97 -7.75
N PHE A 16 -40.85 -13.74 -7.28
CA PHE A 16 -41.75 -12.59 -7.46
C PHE A 16 -40.97 -11.27 -7.59
N GLY A 17 -40.37 -11.06 -8.77
CA GLY A 17 -39.67 -9.81 -9.11
C GLY A 17 -39.54 -9.53 -10.62
N ASN A 18 -39.99 -10.45 -11.49
CA ASN A 18 -39.93 -10.29 -12.96
C ASN A 18 -41.35 -10.41 -13.54
N ILE A 19 -42.04 -9.29 -13.70
CA ILE A 19 -43.27 -9.18 -14.49
C ILE A 19 -43.15 -7.90 -15.34
N PHE A 20 -42.88 -8.10 -16.64
CA PHE A 20 -42.74 -7.08 -17.70
C PHE A 20 -41.44 -6.26 -17.75
N ALA A 21 -40.30 -6.93 -17.90
CA ALA A 21 -39.35 -6.51 -18.95
C ALA A 21 -39.74 -7.24 -20.25
N ALA A 22 -39.94 -6.52 -21.34
CA ALA A 22 -40.01 -7.15 -22.66
C ALA A 22 -38.57 -7.34 -23.13
N GLU A 23 -38.10 -8.58 -23.19
CA GLU A 23 -36.88 -8.88 -23.93
C GLU A 23 -37.11 -8.51 -25.40
N ILE A 24 -36.21 -7.72 -25.98
CA ILE A 24 -36.13 -7.59 -27.43
C ILE A 24 -35.84 -8.99 -27.96
N GLU A 25 -36.67 -9.48 -28.89
CA GLU A 25 -36.41 -10.73 -29.60
C GLU A 25 -35.13 -10.50 -30.42
N LYS A 26 -34.00 -11.05 -29.95
CA LYS A 26 -32.67 -10.70 -30.46
C LYS A 26 -32.49 -11.16 -31.90
N THR A 27 -32.73 -10.25 -32.85
CA THR A 27 -32.62 -10.52 -34.28
C THR A 27 -31.20 -10.99 -34.65
N PRO A 28 -31.04 -12.06 -35.44
CA PRO A 28 -29.76 -12.46 -36.00
C PRO A 28 -29.09 -11.33 -36.79
N ALA A 29 -27.76 -11.28 -36.79
CA ALA A 29 -27.01 -10.23 -37.48
C ALA A 29 -27.32 -10.18 -38.99
N ASP A 30 -27.59 -11.33 -39.62
CA ASP A 30 -27.94 -11.43 -41.04
C ASP A 30 -29.39 -11.03 -41.37
N GLU A 31 -30.24 -10.82 -40.36
CA GLU A 31 -31.65 -10.41 -40.52
C GLU A 31 -31.93 -8.99 -40.01
N VAL A 32 -31.13 -8.46 -39.08
CA VAL A 32 -31.37 -7.16 -38.41
C VAL A 32 -31.31 -5.96 -39.35
N ARG A 33 -32.11 -4.93 -39.07
CA ARG A 33 -32.09 -3.62 -39.75
C ARG A 33 -31.86 -2.50 -38.75
N ILE A 34 -30.80 -1.71 -38.95
CA ILE A 34 -30.32 -0.68 -38.01
C ILE A 34 -30.36 0.68 -38.70
N TYR A 35 -30.94 1.68 -38.04
CA TYR A 35 -30.91 3.08 -38.47
C TYR A 35 -30.00 3.90 -37.56
N ILE A 36 -28.92 4.44 -38.13
CA ILE A 36 -27.96 5.33 -37.46
C ILE A 36 -28.29 6.77 -37.86
N ASN A 37 -28.42 7.66 -36.90
CA ASN A 37 -28.56 9.09 -37.12
C ASN A 37 -27.33 9.82 -36.55
N PRO A 38 -26.29 10.08 -37.36
CA PRO A 38 -25.34 11.11 -36.99
C PRO A 38 -26.11 12.42 -36.79
N GLY A 39 -25.91 13.05 -35.64
CA GLY A 39 -26.59 14.28 -35.27
C GLY A 39 -26.19 15.43 -36.19
N HIS A 40 -27.15 16.31 -36.47
CA HIS A 40 -26.99 17.54 -37.25
C HIS A 40 -26.80 17.28 -38.77
N GLY A 41 -25.72 17.76 -39.37
CA GLY A 41 -25.38 17.57 -40.78
C GLY A 41 -24.78 18.79 -41.51
N SER A 42 -24.69 19.98 -40.90
CA SER A 42 -24.21 21.20 -41.58
C SER A 42 -23.40 22.15 -40.72
N TRP A 43 -22.43 22.84 -41.32
CA TRP A 43 -21.59 23.86 -40.67
C TRP A 43 -22.27 25.23 -40.45
N THR A 44 -23.52 25.20 -39.98
CA THR A 44 -24.30 26.39 -39.61
C THR A 44 -24.16 26.70 -38.11
N SER A 45 -24.73 27.81 -37.64
CA SER A 45 -24.79 28.11 -36.21
C SER A 45 -25.58 27.08 -35.39
N ASN A 46 -26.39 26.23 -36.03
CA ASN A 46 -27.14 25.17 -35.36
C ASN A 46 -26.26 23.94 -35.02
N ASP A 47 -25.00 23.94 -35.46
CA ASP A 47 -24.02 22.86 -35.30
C ASP A 47 -22.91 23.23 -34.29
N ARG A 48 -23.20 24.24 -33.47
CA ARG A 48 -22.40 24.67 -32.30
C ARG A 48 -20.89 24.80 -32.60
N PRO A 49 -20.48 25.57 -33.64
CA PRO A 49 -19.07 25.71 -33.98
C PRO A 49 -18.27 26.30 -32.82
N LEU A 50 -17.18 25.62 -32.45
CA LEU A 50 -16.28 26.03 -31.37
C LEU A 50 -14.83 26.12 -31.84
N GLN A 51 -14.06 27.04 -31.25
CA GLN A 51 -12.68 27.27 -31.62
C GLN A 51 -11.75 26.20 -31.02
N THR A 52 -10.80 25.71 -31.83
CA THR A 52 -9.71 24.81 -31.43
C THR A 52 -8.35 25.48 -31.60
N ILE A 53 -7.29 24.88 -31.06
CA ILE A 53 -5.94 25.41 -31.25
C ILE A 53 -5.46 25.03 -32.67
N GLY A 54 -4.63 25.86 -33.30
CA GLY A 54 -4.07 25.58 -34.63
C GLY A 54 -5.03 25.78 -35.82
N ARG A 55 -6.34 25.88 -35.61
CA ARG A 55 -7.35 26.12 -36.66
C ARG A 55 -7.74 27.59 -36.79
N ASP A 56 -8.08 28.02 -38.02
CA ASP A 56 -8.60 29.36 -38.26
C ASP A 56 -10.02 29.55 -37.66
N PRO A 57 -10.37 30.76 -37.17
CA PRO A 57 -11.73 31.10 -36.74
C PRO A 57 -12.80 30.85 -37.79
N TYR A 58 -14.00 30.49 -37.33
CA TYR A 58 -15.15 30.14 -38.18
C TYR A 58 -15.36 31.08 -39.37
N ASN A 59 -15.36 30.50 -40.57
CA ASN A 59 -15.50 31.21 -41.82
C ASN A 59 -16.52 30.49 -42.73
N LYS A 60 -17.63 31.16 -43.08
CA LYS A 60 -18.67 30.61 -43.98
C LYS A 60 -18.19 30.28 -45.39
N ALA A 61 -17.06 30.84 -45.82
CA ALA A 61 -16.44 30.47 -47.09
C ALA A 61 -15.72 29.14 -46.99
N ASN A 62 -15.05 28.86 -45.85
CA ASN A 62 -14.26 27.64 -45.63
C ASN A 62 -14.57 26.89 -44.30
N PRO A 63 -15.82 26.53 -43.98
CA PRO A 63 -16.16 25.95 -42.68
C PRO A 63 -15.45 24.64 -42.32
N ASP A 64 -15.39 23.64 -43.22
CA ASP A 64 -14.86 22.29 -42.95
C ASP A 64 -13.39 22.27 -42.47
N THR A 65 -12.60 23.28 -42.83
CA THR A 65 -11.21 23.47 -42.38
C THR A 65 -11.05 24.29 -41.09
N THR A 66 -12.13 24.88 -40.56
CA THR A 66 -12.07 25.70 -39.32
C THR A 66 -12.10 24.83 -38.06
N GLY A 67 -12.58 25.35 -36.92
CA GLY A 67 -12.59 24.63 -35.65
C GLY A 67 -13.59 23.47 -35.58
N PHE A 68 -13.95 23.11 -34.35
CA PHE A 68 -14.85 21.99 -34.05
C PHE A 68 -16.28 22.20 -34.58
N PHE A 69 -16.88 21.11 -35.06
CA PHE A 69 -18.29 21.00 -35.45
C PHE A 69 -18.87 19.64 -35.03
N GLU A 70 -20.08 19.65 -34.46
CA GLU A 70 -20.76 18.42 -34.01
C GLU A 70 -20.99 17.45 -35.18
N SER A 71 -21.46 17.96 -36.32
CA SER A 71 -21.75 17.20 -37.54
C SER A 71 -20.56 16.39 -38.06
N ASN A 72 -19.33 16.90 -37.89
CA ASN A 72 -18.13 16.23 -38.38
C ASN A 72 -17.83 14.98 -37.54
N THR A 73 -17.77 15.13 -36.23
CA THR A 73 -17.40 14.04 -35.32
C THR A 73 -18.52 13.02 -35.21
N ASN A 74 -19.79 13.45 -35.17
CA ASN A 74 -20.97 12.58 -35.21
C ASN A 74 -20.97 11.68 -36.46
N LEU A 75 -20.60 12.23 -37.63
CA LEU A 75 -20.53 11.47 -38.88
C LEU A 75 -19.42 10.41 -38.87
N LEU A 76 -18.22 10.75 -38.38
CA LEU A 76 -17.11 9.82 -38.24
C LEU A 76 -17.43 8.66 -37.28
N LYS A 77 -18.01 8.96 -36.11
CA LYS A 77 -18.52 7.96 -35.16
C LYS A 77 -19.58 7.06 -35.80
N GLY A 78 -20.49 7.64 -36.58
CA GLY A 78 -21.52 6.90 -37.31
C GLY A 78 -20.96 5.93 -38.36
N PHE A 79 -19.88 6.31 -39.04
CA PHE A 79 -19.15 5.40 -39.93
C PHE A 79 -18.43 4.28 -39.15
N ALA A 80 -17.75 4.59 -38.05
CA ALA A 80 -17.07 3.57 -37.25
C ALA A 80 -18.04 2.55 -36.63
N LEU A 81 -19.21 3.01 -36.17
CA LEU A 81 -20.32 2.15 -35.75
C LEU A 81 -20.77 1.24 -36.91
N LEU A 82 -20.97 1.81 -38.11
CA LEU A 82 -21.36 1.03 -39.30
C LEU A 82 -20.32 -0.05 -39.63
N GLU A 83 -19.03 0.29 -39.74
CA GLU A 83 -17.96 -0.67 -40.05
C GLU A 83 -17.89 -1.79 -39.00
N THR A 84 -17.95 -1.43 -37.71
CA THR A 84 -17.96 -2.38 -36.59
C THR A 84 -19.15 -3.37 -36.67
N LEU A 85 -20.31 -2.93 -37.13
CA LEU A 85 -21.50 -3.78 -37.32
C LEU A 85 -21.39 -4.68 -38.56
N VAL A 86 -20.75 -4.19 -39.63
CA VAL A 86 -20.45 -5.01 -40.82
C VAL A 86 -19.48 -6.14 -40.48
N ASP A 87 -18.45 -5.86 -39.69
CA ASP A 87 -17.48 -6.86 -39.24
C ASP A 87 -18.11 -7.91 -38.29
N ALA A 88 -19.14 -7.54 -37.54
CA ALA A 88 -19.96 -8.46 -36.73
C ALA A 88 -20.94 -9.32 -37.56
N GLY A 89 -21.04 -9.10 -38.87
CA GLY A 89 -21.84 -9.87 -39.81
C GLY A 89 -23.15 -9.23 -40.26
N VAL A 90 -23.42 -7.95 -39.94
CA VAL A 90 -24.62 -7.26 -40.43
C VAL A 90 -24.47 -6.96 -41.94
N PRO A 91 -25.42 -7.37 -42.80
CA PRO A 91 -25.30 -7.21 -44.25
C PRO A 91 -25.18 -5.74 -44.67
N PHE A 92 -24.22 -5.41 -45.53
CA PHE A 92 -24.11 -4.05 -46.07
C PHE A 92 -23.62 -4.05 -47.52
N ASP A 93 -24.50 -3.72 -48.46
CA ASP A 93 -24.15 -3.62 -49.87
C ASP A 93 -23.62 -2.23 -50.21
N ARG A 94 -22.29 -2.11 -50.24
CA ARG A 94 -21.56 -0.88 -50.60
C ARG A 94 -21.81 -0.39 -52.03
N SER A 95 -22.39 -1.21 -52.91
CA SER A 95 -22.68 -0.84 -54.30
C SER A 95 -24.00 -0.07 -54.48
N LEU A 96 -24.85 -0.03 -53.44
CA LEU A 96 -26.13 0.70 -53.49
C LEU A 96 -25.93 2.22 -53.54
N ASN A 97 -26.88 2.91 -54.19
CA ASN A 97 -27.04 4.37 -54.23
C ASN A 97 -25.74 5.17 -54.53
N GLN A 98 -24.87 4.66 -55.41
CA GLN A 98 -23.64 5.34 -55.84
C GLN A 98 -23.88 6.42 -56.92
N ASP A 99 -24.90 6.25 -57.77
CA ASP A 99 -25.20 7.13 -58.92
C ASP A 99 -26.39 8.08 -58.67
N ASN A 100 -26.51 8.65 -57.45
CA ASN A 100 -27.64 9.52 -57.11
C ASN A 100 -27.57 10.88 -57.85
N PRO A 101 -28.66 11.37 -58.48
CA PRO A 101 -28.67 12.67 -59.16
C PRO A 101 -28.51 13.87 -58.21
N ASN A 102 -28.67 13.69 -56.90
CA ASN A 102 -28.23 14.64 -55.89
C ASN A 102 -26.89 14.15 -55.28
N PRO A 103 -25.74 14.82 -55.53
CA PRO A 103 -24.44 14.41 -54.99
C PRO A 103 -24.36 14.36 -53.46
N ALA A 104 -25.19 15.14 -52.74
CA ALA A 104 -25.30 15.09 -51.28
C ALA A 104 -25.95 13.79 -50.79
N ARG A 105 -26.81 13.17 -51.61
CA ARG A 105 -27.48 11.89 -51.32
C ARG A 105 -26.80 10.68 -51.99
N VAL A 106 -25.53 10.79 -52.41
CA VAL A 106 -24.72 9.64 -52.87
C VAL A 106 -24.11 8.91 -51.67
N GLY A 107 -24.35 7.60 -51.56
CA GLY A 107 -23.74 6.71 -50.58
C GLY A 107 -24.64 5.52 -50.22
N ALA A 108 -24.05 4.36 -49.96
CA ALA A 108 -24.76 3.09 -49.77
C ALA A 108 -25.65 3.05 -48.51
N ALA A 109 -25.24 3.73 -47.43
CA ALA A 109 -26.04 3.82 -46.21
C ALA A 109 -27.26 4.74 -46.35
N LEU A 110 -27.47 5.44 -47.47
CA LEU A 110 -28.70 6.20 -47.73
C LEU A 110 -29.77 5.37 -48.45
N ASP A 111 -29.47 4.14 -48.88
CA ASP A 111 -30.42 3.28 -49.58
C ASP A 111 -31.26 2.48 -48.57
N MET A 112 -32.57 2.70 -48.54
CA MET A 112 -33.48 2.04 -47.60
C MET A 112 -33.57 0.51 -47.77
N ASN A 113 -33.07 -0.04 -48.88
CA ASN A 113 -32.98 -1.50 -49.07
C ASN A 113 -31.81 -2.12 -48.30
N ASN A 114 -30.86 -1.32 -47.83
CA ASN A 114 -29.72 -1.80 -47.03
C ASN A 114 -30.17 -2.18 -45.61
N ASN A 115 -29.41 -3.02 -44.90
CA ASN A 115 -29.71 -3.36 -43.50
C ASN A 115 -29.22 -2.28 -42.54
N ILE A 116 -28.05 -1.68 -42.79
CA ILE A 116 -27.59 -0.48 -42.06
C ILE A 116 -27.89 0.76 -42.91
N VAL A 117 -28.66 1.68 -42.35
CA VAL A 117 -29.02 2.95 -42.98
C VAL A 117 -28.55 4.10 -42.09
N MET A 118 -27.98 5.14 -42.68
CA MET A 118 -27.57 6.38 -42.02
C MET A 118 -28.48 7.52 -42.47
N SER A 119 -28.83 8.44 -41.57
CA SER A 119 -29.64 9.61 -41.93
C SER A 119 -28.97 10.46 -43.00
N HIS A 120 -27.69 10.80 -42.81
CA HIS A 120 -26.80 11.40 -43.79
C HIS A 120 -25.42 10.74 -43.77
N VAL A 121 -24.67 10.89 -44.87
CA VAL A 121 -23.32 10.29 -45.05
C VAL A 121 -22.27 11.34 -45.46
N LYS A 122 -22.62 12.62 -45.37
CA LYS A 122 -21.78 13.78 -45.70
C LYS A 122 -22.23 14.96 -44.85
N ALA A 123 -21.30 15.82 -44.44
CA ALA A 123 -21.64 17.15 -43.91
C ALA A 123 -21.68 18.19 -45.06
N GLY A 124 -22.48 19.25 -44.91
CA GLY A 124 -22.64 20.29 -45.93
C GLY A 124 -23.84 21.21 -45.70
N PRO A 125 -24.16 22.14 -46.62
CA PRO A 125 -23.51 22.35 -47.91
C PRO A 125 -22.23 23.19 -47.80
N TRP A 126 -21.35 23.03 -48.79
CA TRP A 126 -20.21 23.92 -49.03
C TRP A 126 -20.44 24.79 -50.27
N PRO A 127 -20.32 26.13 -50.18
CA PRO A 127 -20.27 26.94 -48.97
C PRO A 127 -21.64 26.96 -48.26
N VAL A 128 -21.67 27.39 -46.98
CA VAL A 128 -22.85 27.33 -46.09
C VAL A 128 -24.13 28.01 -46.63
N ASN A 129 -23.99 28.87 -47.65
CA ASN A 129 -25.10 29.61 -48.26
C ASN A 129 -25.65 28.96 -49.55
N ASP A 130 -25.17 27.80 -49.99
CA ASP A 130 -25.73 27.11 -51.15
C ASP A 130 -27.06 26.41 -50.82
N SER A 131 -28.16 27.04 -51.23
CA SER A 131 -29.50 26.53 -51.01
C SER A 131 -29.89 25.35 -51.90
N GLN A 132 -29.07 24.93 -52.87
CA GLN A 132 -29.47 23.89 -53.83
C GLN A 132 -29.68 22.52 -53.16
N TYR A 133 -28.95 22.23 -52.08
CA TYR A 133 -28.97 20.92 -51.40
C TYR A 133 -28.97 20.99 -49.87
N ALA A 134 -29.26 22.16 -49.26
CA ALA A 134 -29.15 22.34 -47.80
C ALA A 134 -29.97 21.31 -46.98
N ASP A 135 -31.19 20.99 -47.42
CA ASP A 135 -32.08 20.01 -46.77
C ASP A 135 -31.60 18.55 -46.93
N ALA A 136 -30.68 18.27 -47.87
CA ALA A 136 -30.10 16.95 -48.05
C ALA A 136 -29.01 16.63 -47.01
N TYR A 137 -28.49 17.66 -46.35
CA TYR A 137 -27.53 17.58 -45.26
C TYR A 137 -28.23 17.78 -43.90
N ASN A 138 -28.97 18.88 -43.73
CA ASN A 138 -29.81 19.13 -42.55
C ASN A 138 -31.16 18.41 -42.67
N ARG A 139 -31.18 17.11 -42.44
CA ARG A 139 -32.42 16.34 -42.58
C ARG A 139 -33.42 16.69 -41.49
N ALA A 140 -34.68 16.86 -41.89
CA ALA A 140 -35.73 17.20 -40.94
C ALA A 140 -36.00 16.03 -39.99
N LEU A 141 -36.10 16.29 -38.69
CA LEU A 141 -36.41 15.24 -37.69
C LEU A 141 -37.73 14.51 -37.98
N SER A 142 -38.65 15.16 -38.69
CA SER A 142 -39.88 14.54 -39.19
C SER A 142 -39.66 13.52 -40.31
N GLU A 143 -38.68 13.76 -41.19
CA GLU A 143 -38.31 12.86 -42.29
C GLU A 143 -37.61 11.61 -41.72
N ILE A 144 -36.65 11.82 -40.81
CA ILE A 144 -35.89 10.74 -40.15
C ILE A 144 -36.83 9.79 -39.40
N ARG A 145 -37.71 10.31 -38.52
CA ARG A 145 -38.64 9.45 -37.77
C ARG A 145 -39.69 8.77 -38.65
N GLU A 146 -40.03 9.36 -39.81
CA GLU A 146 -40.97 8.74 -40.77
C GLU A 146 -40.28 7.59 -41.49
N GLU A 147 -39.02 7.76 -41.94
CA GLU A 147 -38.21 6.68 -42.51
C GLU A 147 -38.01 5.52 -41.53
N VAL A 148 -37.69 5.81 -40.27
CA VAL A 148 -37.54 4.79 -39.21
C VAL A 148 -38.84 4.00 -39.01
N GLU A 149 -39.99 4.69 -39.01
CA GLU A 149 -41.31 4.12 -38.77
C GLU A 149 -41.85 3.26 -39.94
N VAL A 150 -41.51 3.59 -41.20
CA VAL A 150 -42.12 2.93 -42.38
C VAL A 150 -41.26 1.83 -43.02
N ASN A 151 -39.97 1.73 -42.69
CA ASN A 151 -39.01 0.83 -43.37
C ASN A 151 -38.54 -0.38 -42.52
N ASN A 152 -39.32 -0.75 -41.49
CA ASN A 152 -39.09 -1.92 -40.63
C ASN A 152 -37.64 -1.99 -40.10
N PHE A 153 -37.22 -1.00 -39.31
CA PHE A 153 -35.98 -1.07 -38.56
C PHE A 153 -36.21 -1.70 -37.19
N ASP A 154 -35.22 -2.45 -36.71
CA ASP A 154 -35.23 -3.09 -35.40
C ASP A 154 -34.56 -2.22 -34.32
N ILE A 155 -33.56 -1.42 -34.71
CA ILE A 155 -32.73 -0.60 -33.81
C ILE A 155 -32.53 0.80 -34.39
N PHE A 156 -32.66 1.82 -33.54
CA PHE A 156 -32.34 3.22 -33.84
C PHE A 156 -31.24 3.76 -32.91
N ILE A 157 -30.20 4.40 -33.46
CA ILE A 157 -29.11 5.03 -32.69
C ILE A 157 -28.86 6.43 -33.23
N SER A 158 -29.02 7.46 -32.39
CA SER A 158 -28.65 8.85 -32.73
C SER A 158 -27.37 9.25 -32.00
N ILE A 159 -26.36 9.76 -32.71
CA ILE A 159 -25.02 10.06 -32.15
C ILE A 159 -24.81 11.58 -32.10
N HIS A 160 -24.44 12.10 -30.94
CA HIS A 160 -24.25 13.53 -30.65
C HIS A 160 -23.04 13.78 -29.72
N SER A 161 -22.74 15.05 -29.47
CA SER A 161 -21.89 15.48 -28.35
C SER A 161 -22.46 16.72 -27.66
N ASN A 162 -22.24 16.82 -26.35
CA ASN A 162 -22.97 17.71 -25.46
C ASN A 162 -22.26 19.06 -25.24
N ALA A 163 -22.96 20.00 -24.62
CA ALA A 163 -22.43 21.30 -24.24
C ALA A 163 -22.88 21.71 -22.84
N ASN A 164 -21.98 22.33 -22.07
CA ASN A 164 -22.29 23.10 -20.87
C ASN A 164 -21.73 24.53 -21.00
N VAL A 165 -20.71 24.91 -20.21
CA VAL A 165 -20.01 26.19 -20.32
C VAL A 165 -18.65 25.96 -20.99
N ASP A 166 -18.32 26.67 -22.06
CA ASP A 166 -17.02 26.51 -22.73
C ASP A 166 -15.85 26.81 -21.79
N GLY A 167 -14.90 25.86 -21.68
CA GLY A 167 -13.79 25.93 -20.74
C GLY A 167 -14.11 25.40 -19.34
N ASP A 168 -15.30 24.85 -19.08
CA ASP A 168 -15.55 24.12 -17.84
C ASP A 168 -14.98 22.69 -17.86
N GLY A 169 -14.85 22.12 -16.66
CA GLY A 169 -14.39 20.74 -16.44
C GLY A 169 -15.53 19.72 -16.45
N VAL A 170 -16.63 19.95 -17.18
CA VAL A 170 -17.76 19.02 -17.23
C VAL A 170 -17.61 18.09 -18.44
N ASN A 171 -17.40 16.79 -18.20
CA ASN A 171 -17.34 15.80 -19.27
C ASN A 171 -17.85 14.42 -18.81
N TYR A 172 -18.94 13.93 -19.40
CA TYR A 172 -19.47 12.57 -19.19
C TYR A 172 -20.42 12.19 -20.34
N PRO A 173 -20.62 10.89 -20.62
CA PRO A 173 -21.65 10.46 -21.57
C PRO A 173 -23.07 10.61 -20.99
N LEU A 174 -24.06 10.77 -21.87
CA LEU A 174 -25.49 10.76 -21.54
C LEU A 174 -26.26 9.97 -22.60
N TYR A 175 -27.08 9.02 -22.16
CA TYR A 175 -27.92 8.19 -23.02
C TYR A 175 -29.40 8.52 -22.80
N LEU A 176 -30.12 8.83 -23.87
CA LEU A 176 -31.51 9.30 -23.86
C LEU A 176 -32.41 8.38 -24.69
N TYR A 177 -33.38 7.72 -24.06
CA TYR A 177 -34.41 6.91 -24.73
C TYR A 177 -35.80 7.54 -24.60
N ARG A 178 -36.78 7.12 -25.42
CA ARG A 178 -38.11 7.76 -25.39
C ARG A 178 -38.94 7.31 -24.19
N GLY A 179 -39.40 8.26 -23.38
CA GLY A 179 -40.30 8.03 -22.25
C GLY A 179 -39.71 8.44 -20.90
N TYR A 180 -39.97 7.62 -19.88
CA TYR A 180 -39.64 7.91 -18.48
C TYR A 180 -38.59 6.93 -17.92
N ASP A 181 -37.95 7.30 -16.80
CA ASP A 181 -36.92 6.53 -16.07
C ASP A 181 -37.45 5.26 -15.36
N ASP A 182 -38.71 4.87 -15.60
CA ASP A 182 -39.42 3.77 -14.92
C ASP A 182 -40.20 2.88 -15.92
N GLU A 183 -41.15 2.08 -15.43
CA GLU A 183 -42.01 1.20 -16.24
C GLU A 183 -42.80 1.90 -17.36
N ARG A 184 -42.77 3.25 -17.42
CA ARG A 184 -43.37 4.08 -18.48
C ARG A 184 -42.40 4.41 -19.63
N GLU A 185 -41.32 3.66 -19.80
CA GLU A 185 -40.57 3.59 -21.06
C GLU A 185 -41.53 3.47 -22.25
N SER A 186 -41.37 4.32 -23.27
CA SER A 186 -42.34 4.42 -24.37
C SER A 186 -42.01 3.57 -25.59
N VAL A 187 -40.85 2.89 -25.59
CA VAL A 187 -40.49 1.80 -26.50
C VAL A 187 -39.68 0.75 -25.71
N PRO A 188 -40.32 -0.35 -25.26
CA PRO A 188 -39.69 -1.33 -24.38
C PRO A 188 -38.34 -1.84 -24.88
N GLY A 189 -37.34 -1.87 -23.99
CA GLY A 189 -36.01 -2.42 -24.25
C GLY A 189 -34.96 -1.40 -24.70
N SER A 190 -35.36 -0.15 -24.98
CA SER A 190 -34.42 0.93 -25.34
C SER A 190 -33.49 1.29 -24.19
N ARG A 191 -34.01 1.32 -22.96
CA ARG A 191 -33.25 1.49 -21.72
C ARG A 191 -32.23 0.37 -21.53
N ALA A 192 -32.65 -0.89 -21.69
CA ALA A 192 -31.77 -2.05 -21.52
C ALA A 192 -30.63 -2.04 -22.55
N LEU A 193 -30.89 -1.55 -23.76
CA LEU A 193 -29.86 -1.33 -24.78
C LEU A 193 -28.87 -0.22 -24.37
N CYS A 194 -29.34 0.92 -23.84
CA CYS A 194 -28.47 1.96 -23.29
C CYS A 194 -27.58 1.45 -22.14
N GLU A 195 -28.18 0.74 -21.17
CA GLU A 195 -27.49 0.20 -19.99
C GLU A 195 -26.43 -0.85 -20.39
N ALA A 196 -26.62 -1.58 -21.49
CA ALA A 196 -25.64 -2.54 -22.00
C ALA A 196 -24.48 -1.89 -22.78
N ILE A 197 -24.69 -0.76 -23.45
CA ILE A 197 -23.65 -0.07 -24.22
C ILE A 197 -22.83 0.87 -23.31
N TRP A 198 -23.43 1.45 -22.27
CA TRP A 198 -22.79 2.40 -21.36
C TRP A 198 -21.37 2.00 -20.91
N PRO A 199 -21.10 0.77 -20.42
CA PRO A 199 -19.77 0.41 -19.92
C PRO A 199 -18.68 0.51 -20.99
N TYR A 200 -19.00 0.18 -22.25
CA TYR A 200 -18.07 0.28 -23.36
C TYR A 200 -17.71 1.74 -23.67
N SER A 201 -18.67 2.67 -23.63
CA SER A 201 -18.36 4.10 -23.80
C SER A 201 -17.59 4.65 -22.60
N TYR A 202 -17.97 4.26 -21.39
CA TYR A 202 -17.37 4.76 -20.16
C TYR A 202 -15.93 4.24 -19.95
N SER A 203 -15.56 3.09 -20.53
CA SER A 203 -14.20 2.52 -20.43
C SER A 203 -13.09 3.36 -21.09
N ASN A 204 -13.42 4.50 -21.73
CA ASN A 204 -12.42 5.39 -22.32
C ASN A 204 -11.60 6.14 -21.25
N ALA A 205 -10.48 5.54 -20.83
CA ALA A 205 -9.55 6.12 -19.86
C ALA A 205 -9.06 7.54 -20.23
N HIS A 206 -8.91 7.83 -21.53
CA HIS A 206 -8.45 9.14 -22.03
C HIS A 206 -9.54 10.23 -22.05
N ALA A 207 -10.76 9.92 -21.62
CA ALA A 207 -11.85 10.90 -21.61
C ALA A 207 -11.81 11.85 -20.40
N CYS A 208 -11.16 11.47 -19.29
CA CYS A 208 -11.15 12.21 -18.03
C CYS A 208 -12.58 12.57 -17.56
N TRP A 209 -13.41 11.55 -17.33
CA TRP A 209 -14.81 11.73 -16.97
C TRP A 209 -14.98 12.46 -15.62
N SER A 210 -15.80 13.51 -15.61
CA SER A 210 -16.01 14.38 -14.45
C SER A 210 -17.17 13.95 -13.54
N ALA A 211 -17.90 12.89 -13.90
CA ALA A 211 -19.05 12.37 -13.16
C ALA A 211 -19.43 10.94 -13.61
N TYR A 212 -20.36 10.33 -12.87
CA TYR A 212 -20.91 8.98 -13.09
C TYR A 212 -19.85 7.88 -12.89
N SER A 213 -20.17 6.62 -13.19
CA SER A 213 -19.22 5.51 -13.25
C SER A 213 -19.73 4.42 -14.19
N GLU A 214 -18.97 3.35 -14.42
CA GLU A 214 -19.43 2.18 -15.19
C GLU A 214 -20.75 1.59 -14.67
N THR A 215 -21.01 1.68 -13.36
CA THR A 215 -22.21 1.12 -12.70
C THR A 215 -23.23 2.17 -12.29
N ASN A 216 -22.82 3.43 -12.07
CA ASN A 216 -23.71 4.56 -11.79
C ASN A 216 -23.96 5.37 -13.07
N MET A 217 -24.88 4.89 -13.90
CA MET A 217 -25.03 5.31 -15.30
C MET A 217 -25.93 6.55 -15.49
N ASN A 218 -25.62 7.39 -16.47
CA ASN A 218 -26.48 8.49 -16.91
C ASN A 218 -27.39 8.06 -18.09
N VAL A 219 -28.25 7.08 -17.84
CA VAL A 219 -29.21 6.52 -18.81
C VAL A 219 -30.63 6.97 -18.44
N ARG A 220 -31.23 7.82 -19.27
CA ARG A 220 -32.43 8.60 -18.91
C ARG A 220 -33.55 8.54 -19.95
N GLY A 221 -34.79 8.55 -19.49
CA GLY A 221 -35.95 8.81 -20.33
C GLY A 221 -36.03 10.30 -20.72
N ASP A 222 -36.26 10.60 -21.99
CA ASP A 222 -36.26 11.96 -22.53
C ASP A 222 -37.32 12.88 -21.88
N VAL A 223 -38.44 12.32 -21.43
CA VAL A 223 -39.48 13.05 -20.68
C VAL A 223 -39.02 13.39 -19.26
N ASN A 224 -38.25 12.51 -18.61
CA ASN A 224 -37.67 12.76 -17.30
C ASN A 224 -36.54 13.78 -17.35
N PHE A 225 -35.70 13.73 -18.38
CA PHE A 225 -34.56 14.64 -18.53
C PHE A 225 -34.99 16.07 -18.87
N TYR A 226 -35.89 16.26 -19.84
CA TYR A 226 -36.34 17.59 -20.28
C TYR A 226 -37.62 18.11 -19.59
N GLY A 227 -38.21 17.29 -18.72
CA GLY A 227 -39.40 17.64 -17.93
C GLY A 227 -40.73 17.42 -18.67
N GLU A 228 -41.67 16.78 -17.98
CA GLU A 228 -42.97 16.35 -18.52
C GLU A 228 -43.80 17.49 -19.13
N GLY A 229 -43.72 18.71 -18.57
CA GLY A 229 -44.42 19.89 -19.10
C GLY A 229 -43.98 20.33 -20.50
N ASN A 230 -42.82 19.86 -20.97
CA ASN A 230 -42.30 20.13 -22.30
C ASN A 230 -42.48 18.95 -23.27
N ALA A 231 -42.88 17.78 -22.79
CA ALA A 231 -43.16 16.61 -23.62
C ALA A 231 -44.53 16.71 -24.29
N GLY A 232 -44.70 16.02 -25.43
CA GLY A 232 -45.95 16.11 -26.17
C GLY A 232 -46.09 15.11 -27.32
N TYR A 233 -47.35 14.85 -27.69
CA TYR A 233 -47.70 13.95 -28.78
C TYR A 233 -47.33 14.54 -30.14
N THR A 234 -46.85 13.69 -31.04
CA THR A 234 -46.59 14.06 -32.44
C THR A 234 -47.06 12.94 -33.36
N ALA A 235 -47.82 13.29 -34.40
CA ALA A 235 -48.29 12.34 -35.39
C ALA A 235 -47.13 11.90 -36.30
N ASN A 236 -47.01 10.59 -36.53
CA ASN A 236 -46.05 9.95 -37.42
C ASN A 236 -46.72 8.68 -38.01
N ASN A 237 -46.73 8.54 -39.34
CA ASN A 237 -47.38 7.43 -40.06
C ASN A 237 -48.80 7.03 -39.56
N GLY A 238 -49.61 7.99 -39.12
CA GLY A 238 -50.97 7.73 -38.58
C GLY A 238 -51.04 7.34 -37.09
N THR A 239 -49.91 7.09 -36.44
CA THR A 239 -49.78 6.88 -34.98
C THR A 239 -49.40 8.19 -34.29
N ASN A 240 -49.73 8.37 -33.01
CA ASN A 240 -49.30 9.53 -32.20
C ASN A 240 -48.29 9.09 -31.14
N TYR A 241 -47.06 9.57 -31.25
CA TYR A 241 -45.97 9.25 -30.32
C TYR A 241 -45.76 10.34 -29.28
N PHE A 242 -45.77 9.97 -28.00
CA PHE A 242 -45.43 10.83 -26.87
C PHE A 242 -43.92 10.78 -26.58
N GLY A 243 -43.36 11.90 -26.14
CA GLY A 243 -41.94 12.10 -25.82
C GLY A 243 -41.56 13.58 -25.90
N TYR A 244 -40.29 13.90 -25.65
CA TYR A 244 -39.71 15.23 -25.87
C TYR A 244 -38.96 15.29 -27.20
N LEU A 245 -37.89 14.50 -27.35
CA LEU A 245 -36.94 14.56 -28.46
C LEU A 245 -37.61 14.19 -29.78
N GLY A 246 -37.59 15.13 -30.73
CA GLY A 246 -38.36 15.04 -31.98
C GLY A 246 -37.97 13.88 -32.89
N VAL A 247 -36.73 13.38 -32.78
CA VAL A 247 -36.19 12.27 -33.57
C VAL A 247 -36.67 10.90 -33.06
N LEU A 248 -36.73 10.69 -31.74
CA LEU A 248 -37.10 9.40 -31.12
C LEU A 248 -38.60 9.04 -31.25
N LYS A 249 -39.44 9.93 -31.82
CA LYS A 249 -40.92 9.80 -31.89
C LYS A 249 -41.38 8.82 -32.97
N HIS A 250 -40.93 7.58 -32.84
CA HIS A 250 -41.26 6.39 -33.65
C HIS A 250 -41.41 5.15 -32.74
N GLY A 251 -41.87 4.03 -33.30
CA GLY A 251 -42.06 2.76 -32.60
C GLY A 251 -40.81 1.89 -32.40
N VAL A 252 -39.71 2.18 -33.10
CA VAL A 252 -38.47 1.36 -33.10
C VAL A 252 -37.66 1.54 -31.80
N PRO A 253 -37.18 0.45 -31.14
CA PRO A 253 -36.28 0.52 -29.98
C PRO A 253 -34.99 1.27 -30.29
N GLY A 254 -34.54 2.13 -29.36
CA GLY A 254 -33.37 2.95 -29.64
C GLY A 254 -33.19 4.18 -28.76
N PHE A 255 -32.07 4.86 -28.98
CA PHE A 255 -31.60 5.94 -28.12
C PHE A 255 -30.87 7.04 -28.89
N LEU A 256 -30.68 8.16 -28.22
CA LEU A 256 -29.73 9.21 -28.56
C LEU A 256 -28.59 9.17 -27.53
N VAL A 257 -27.34 9.16 -27.99
CA VAL A 257 -26.15 9.25 -27.14
C VAL A 257 -25.45 10.58 -27.36
N GLU A 258 -25.20 11.26 -26.26
CA GLU A 258 -24.33 12.42 -26.13
C GLU A 258 -22.98 11.90 -25.59
N GLY A 259 -21.98 11.68 -26.45
CA GLY A 259 -20.81 10.85 -26.09
C GLY A 259 -19.81 11.51 -25.14
N TYR A 260 -19.59 12.81 -25.29
CA TYR A 260 -18.70 13.65 -24.46
C TYR A 260 -19.17 15.11 -24.56
N PHE A 261 -18.61 16.01 -23.75
CA PHE A 261 -18.89 17.45 -23.82
C PHE A 261 -17.86 18.18 -24.69
N HIS A 262 -18.28 18.77 -25.81
CA HIS A 262 -17.39 19.57 -26.66
C HIS A 262 -17.07 20.96 -26.08
N THR A 263 -17.68 21.34 -24.95
CA THR A 263 -17.26 22.47 -24.13
C THR A 263 -16.06 22.16 -23.23
N TYR A 264 -15.81 20.88 -22.91
CA TYR A 264 -14.58 20.45 -22.27
C TYR A 264 -13.47 20.41 -23.32
N GLN A 265 -12.54 21.35 -23.20
CA GLN A 265 -11.66 21.74 -24.31
C GLN A 265 -10.63 20.67 -24.69
N PRO A 266 -10.01 19.91 -23.75
CA PRO A 266 -9.17 18.76 -24.09
C PRO A 266 -9.89 17.69 -24.92
N ALA A 267 -11.13 17.32 -24.55
CA ALA A 267 -11.94 16.38 -25.34
C ALA A 267 -12.30 16.95 -26.72
N ARG A 268 -12.54 18.27 -26.83
CA ARG A 268 -12.73 18.95 -28.12
C ARG A 268 -11.47 18.85 -29.02
N GLN A 269 -10.27 19.05 -28.49
CA GLN A 269 -9.02 18.87 -29.26
C GLN A 269 -8.82 17.40 -29.67
N ARG A 270 -9.07 16.45 -28.75
CA ARG A 270 -9.02 15.00 -29.06
C ARG A 270 -9.99 14.62 -30.17
N ALA A 271 -11.18 15.19 -30.19
CA ALA A 271 -12.19 14.92 -31.22
C ALA A 271 -11.89 15.55 -32.60
N MET A 272 -10.83 16.36 -32.73
CA MET A 272 -10.31 16.77 -34.04
C MET A 272 -9.46 15.67 -34.71
N ASN A 273 -9.13 14.60 -33.98
CA ASN A 273 -8.51 13.40 -34.52
C ASN A 273 -9.58 12.39 -34.99
N ASP A 274 -9.51 11.98 -36.26
CA ASP A 274 -10.48 11.07 -36.86
C ASP A 274 -10.49 9.67 -36.21
N ASP A 275 -9.33 9.15 -35.78
CA ASP A 275 -9.23 7.85 -35.12
C ASP A 275 -9.80 7.86 -33.69
N VAL A 276 -9.78 9.01 -32.98
CA VAL A 276 -10.48 9.17 -31.69
C VAL A 276 -12.00 9.11 -31.89
N CYS A 277 -12.52 9.78 -32.93
CA CYS A 277 -13.93 9.66 -33.31
C CYS A 277 -14.30 8.23 -33.76
N TYR A 278 -13.37 7.55 -34.42
CA TYR A 278 -13.54 6.14 -34.81
C TYR A 278 -13.66 5.23 -33.57
N HIS A 279 -12.75 5.39 -32.60
CA HIS A 279 -12.76 4.62 -31.36
C HIS A 279 -14.09 4.76 -30.62
N GLU A 280 -14.60 5.99 -30.43
CA GLU A 280 -15.91 6.22 -29.78
C GLU A 280 -17.06 5.50 -30.51
N GLY A 281 -17.09 5.58 -31.86
CA GLY A 281 -18.11 4.89 -32.67
C GLY A 281 -18.01 3.36 -32.59
N MET A 282 -16.79 2.82 -32.54
CA MET A 282 -16.54 1.39 -32.36
C MET A 282 -17.00 0.90 -30.98
N LEU A 283 -16.82 1.69 -29.91
CA LEU A 283 -17.30 1.34 -28.57
C LEU A 283 -18.82 1.18 -28.52
N TYR A 284 -19.58 2.05 -29.21
CA TYR A 284 -21.03 1.87 -29.38
C TYR A 284 -21.37 0.55 -30.10
N GLY A 285 -20.58 0.20 -31.12
CA GLY A 285 -20.72 -1.06 -31.87
C GLY A 285 -20.45 -2.29 -31.00
N ARG A 286 -19.34 -2.30 -30.25
CA ARG A 286 -18.98 -3.40 -29.33
C ARG A 286 -20.07 -3.67 -28.30
N GLY A 287 -20.63 -2.62 -27.70
CA GLY A 287 -21.74 -2.76 -26.74
C GLY A 287 -23.01 -3.34 -27.37
N LEU A 288 -23.37 -2.90 -28.58
CA LEU A 288 -24.52 -3.45 -29.31
C LEU A 288 -24.31 -4.93 -29.70
N ILE A 289 -23.11 -5.27 -30.19
CA ILE A 289 -22.73 -6.65 -30.57
C ILE A 289 -22.86 -7.59 -29.36
N ASP A 290 -22.38 -7.16 -28.19
CA ASP A 290 -22.46 -7.94 -26.95
C ASP A 290 -23.91 -8.07 -26.46
N TYR A 291 -24.68 -6.97 -26.45
CA TYR A 291 -26.10 -6.99 -26.11
C TYR A 291 -26.89 -7.95 -26.99
N MET A 292 -26.63 -7.96 -28.31
CA MET A 292 -27.32 -8.84 -29.25
C MET A 292 -26.80 -10.28 -29.25
N GLY A 293 -25.59 -10.53 -28.71
CA GLY A 293 -24.93 -11.84 -28.75
C GLY A 293 -24.40 -12.20 -30.13
N TRP A 294 -24.01 -11.21 -30.92
CA TRP A 294 -23.41 -11.40 -32.24
C TRP A 294 -21.90 -11.75 -32.14
N THR A 295 -21.26 -11.99 -33.28
CA THR A 295 -19.84 -12.34 -33.31
C THR A 295 -18.97 -11.13 -32.96
N LYS A 296 -18.22 -11.22 -31.87
CA LYS A 296 -17.24 -10.21 -31.44
C LYS A 296 -16.00 -10.22 -32.33
N SER A 297 -15.27 -9.11 -32.38
CA SER A 297 -13.99 -9.05 -33.10
C SER A 297 -12.97 -10.03 -32.48
N THR A 298 -12.11 -10.60 -33.33
CA THR A 298 -10.96 -11.42 -32.90
C THR A 298 -9.69 -10.59 -32.66
N THR A 299 -9.71 -9.30 -32.96
CA THR A 299 -8.58 -8.36 -32.80
C THR A 299 -8.81 -7.37 -31.67
N GLY A 300 -7.73 -6.86 -31.10
CA GLY A 300 -7.71 -5.74 -30.15
C GLY A 300 -7.14 -4.46 -30.74
N GLU A 301 -7.10 -3.41 -29.93
CA GLU A 301 -6.71 -2.06 -30.32
C GLU A 301 -5.78 -1.46 -29.24
N ILE A 302 -4.88 -0.54 -29.61
CA ILE A 302 -4.14 0.30 -28.67
C ILE A 302 -4.52 1.76 -28.92
N TYR A 303 -4.99 2.46 -27.88
CA TYR A 303 -5.24 3.90 -27.92
C TYR A 303 -4.35 4.60 -26.89
N GLY A 304 -3.45 5.46 -27.33
CA GLY A 304 -2.58 6.20 -26.44
C GLY A 304 -2.56 7.71 -26.66
N ILE A 305 -2.01 8.40 -25.66
CA ILE A 305 -1.70 9.82 -25.70
C ILE A 305 -0.26 10.04 -25.24
N VAL A 306 0.48 10.91 -25.94
CA VAL A 306 1.83 11.35 -25.57
C VAL A 306 1.80 12.79 -25.07
N ARG A 307 2.44 13.04 -23.93
CA ARG A 307 2.51 14.35 -23.23
C ARG A 307 3.95 14.69 -22.83
N ASP A 308 4.19 15.96 -22.49
CA ASP A 308 5.41 16.41 -21.82
C ASP A 308 5.39 15.98 -20.34
N LEU A 309 6.50 15.47 -19.82
CA LEU A 309 6.63 15.03 -18.42
C LEU A 309 6.52 16.18 -17.41
N HIS A 310 6.92 17.40 -17.78
CA HIS A 310 7.10 18.52 -16.85
C HIS A 310 6.29 19.76 -17.23
N GLU A 311 6.09 20.05 -18.52
CA GLU A 311 5.41 21.26 -18.99
C GLU A 311 3.88 21.18 -18.79
N LYS A 312 3.37 21.99 -17.85
CA LYS A 312 1.93 22.27 -17.73
C LYS A 312 1.42 23.09 -18.90
N PHE A 313 0.28 22.69 -19.48
CA PHE A 313 -0.27 23.36 -20.66
C PHE A 313 -1.27 24.44 -20.29
N THR A 314 -1.05 25.65 -20.82
CA THR A 314 -1.93 26.80 -20.62
C THR A 314 -2.16 27.50 -21.97
N ASP A 315 -3.39 27.49 -22.45
CA ASP A 315 -3.84 28.25 -23.62
C ASP A 315 -5.28 28.75 -23.40
N PRO A 316 -5.68 29.95 -23.89
CA PRO A 316 -7.06 30.43 -23.77
C PRO A 316 -8.16 29.52 -24.35
N LEU A 317 -7.78 28.51 -25.14
CA LEU A 317 -8.65 27.51 -25.76
C LEU A 317 -8.38 26.08 -25.23
N TYR A 318 -7.66 25.96 -24.11
CA TYR A 318 -7.39 24.69 -23.45
C TYR A 318 -7.41 24.83 -21.92
N HIS A 319 -8.55 24.48 -21.31
CA HIS A 319 -8.72 24.40 -19.86
C HIS A 319 -8.94 22.92 -19.45
N ALA A 320 -7.98 22.36 -18.71
CA ALA A 320 -8.04 20.98 -18.24
C ALA A 320 -8.69 20.86 -16.85
N ILE A 321 -9.20 19.67 -16.52
CA ILE A 321 -9.54 19.32 -15.14
C ILE A 321 -8.21 19.20 -14.37
N ALA A 322 -8.03 19.96 -13.29
CA ALA A 322 -6.77 19.94 -12.56
C ALA A 322 -6.50 18.57 -11.91
N ARG A 323 -5.22 18.25 -11.69
CA ARG A 323 -4.73 16.92 -11.27
C ARG A 323 -5.02 15.76 -12.24
N THR A 324 -5.56 16.02 -13.44
CA THR A 324 -5.59 15.02 -14.52
C THR A 324 -4.39 15.17 -15.44
N ASP A 325 -4.08 14.11 -16.20
CA ASP A 325 -2.99 14.12 -17.18
C ASP A 325 -3.20 15.16 -18.28
N ASP A 326 -4.45 15.56 -18.55
CA ASP A 326 -4.75 16.68 -19.46
C ASP A 326 -4.17 18.01 -19.00
N SER A 327 -3.70 18.16 -17.75
CA SER A 327 -2.95 19.34 -17.31
C SER A 327 -1.53 19.44 -17.90
N TYR A 328 -0.97 18.35 -18.42
CA TYR A 328 0.33 18.33 -19.09
C TYR A 328 0.18 18.54 -20.59
N LYS A 329 1.21 19.10 -21.21
CA LYS A 329 1.22 19.46 -22.63
C LYS A 329 1.12 18.24 -23.56
N PRO A 330 0.05 18.10 -24.35
CA PRO A 330 -0.02 17.07 -25.38
C PRO A 330 1.00 17.35 -26.50
N LEU A 331 1.67 16.30 -26.98
CA LEU A 331 2.77 16.44 -27.95
C LEU A 331 2.31 16.15 -29.39
N ASN A 332 2.48 17.15 -30.25
CA ASN A 332 2.23 17.07 -31.68
C ASN A 332 3.44 16.49 -32.43
N GLY A 333 3.22 15.75 -33.52
CA GLY A 333 4.29 15.24 -34.39
C GLY A 333 5.16 14.11 -33.82
N VAL A 334 4.78 13.49 -32.70
CA VAL A 334 5.50 12.34 -32.11
C VAL A 334 5.31 11.12 -33.02
N THR A 335 6.41 10.50 -33.44
CA THR A 335 6.37 9.24 -34.17
C THR A 335 6.43 8.08 -33.19
N VAL A 336 5.32 7.35 -33.09
CA VAL A 336 5.17 6.13 -32.29
C VAL A 336 5.37 4.93 -33.22
N LYS A 337 6.20 3.97 -32.84
CA LYS A 337 6.38 2.70 -33.57
C LYS A 337 5.95 1.54 -32.68
N LEU A 338 5.25 0.59 -33.27
CA LEU A 338 4.68 -0.58 -32.62
C LEU A 338 5.45 -1.83 -33.07
N PHE A 339 5.91 -2.64 -32.11
CA PHE A 339 6.68 -3.85 -32.36
C PHE A 339 5.94 -5.10 -31.84
N LYS A 340 6.08 -6.22 -32.56
CA LYS A 340 5.67 -7.56 -32.09
C LYS A 340 6.82 -8.54 -32.28
N GLY A 341 7.29 -9.17 -31.20
CA GLY A 341 8.41 -10.10 -31.25
C GLY A 341 9.75 -9.49 -31.72
N GLY A 342 9.91 -8.16 -31.57
CA GLY A 342 11.09 -7.41 -32.02
C GLY A 342 11.06 -6.92 -33.47
N GLU A 343 10.00 -7.22 -34.23
CA GLU A 343 9.79 -6.67 -35.58
C GLU A 343 8.81 -5.48 -35.53
N GLU A 344 9.11 -4.39 -36.25
CA GLU A 344 8.19 -3.25 -36.41
C GLU A 344 6.99 -3.69 -37.26
N VAL A 345 5.78 -3.56 -36.72
CA VAL A 345 4.53 -3.98 -37.36
C VAL A 345 3.64 -2.81 -37.77
N ALA A 346 3.76 -1.65 -37.12
CA ALA A 346 3.07 -0.43 -37.48
C ALA A 346 3.80 0.82 -36.96
N SER A 347 3.47 1.98 -37.51
CA SER A 347 3.92 3.29 -37.02
C SER A 347 2.79 4.31 -37.18
N TYR A 348 2.72 5.26 -36.25
CA TYR A 348 1.72 6.33 -36.18
C TYR A 348 2.44 7.65 -35.85
N THR A 349 2.02 8.77 -36.43
CA THR A 349 2.54 10.10 -36.05
C THR A 349 1.40 10.93 -35.47
N THR A 350 1.56 11.46 -34.24
CA THR A 350 0.53 12.31 -33.61
C THR A 350 0.28 13.56 -34.45
N ASP A 351 -0.97 14.02 -34.48
CA ASP A 351 -1.38 15.14 -35.34
C ASP A 351 -0.91 16.51 -34.81
N ASN A 352 -1.47 17.60 -35.34
CA ASN A 352 -1.15 18.98 -34.93
C ASN A 352 -2.32 19.68 -34.21
N GLU A 353 -3.30 18.93 -33.71
CA GLU A 353 -4.51 19.45 -33.05
C GLU A 353 -4.35 19.56 -31.52
N TYR A 354 -3.14 19.41 -30.97
CA TYR A 354 -2.84 19.55 -29.54
C TYR A 354 -3.62 18.55 -28.68
N ASN A 355 -3.56 17.28 -29.10
CA ASN A 355 -4.22 16.16 -28.42
C ASN A 355 -3.30 14.99 -28.04
N GLY A 356 -2.10 14.89 -28.65
CA GLY A 356 -1.11 13.84 -28.39
C GLY A 356 -1.53 12.43 -28.79
N ALA A 357 -2.66 12.25 -29.47
CA ALA A 357 -3.31 10.96 -29.66
C ALA A 357 -2.65 10.09 -30.74
N PHE A 358 -2.56 8.78 -30.47
CA PHE A 358 -2.20 7.75 -31.44
C PHE A 358 -3.10 6.52 -31.31
N TYR A 359 -3.38 5.85 -32.42
CA TYR A 359 -4.31 4.73 -32.47
C TYR A 359 -3.83 3.60 -33.39
N PHE A 360 -3.71 2.39 -32.85
CA PHE A 360 -3.37 1.17 -33.60
C PHE A 360 -4.54 0.18 -33.56
N LYS A 361 -5.00 -0.23 -34.74
CA LYS A 361 -6.23 -1.02 -34.94
C LYS A 361 -6.01 -2.36 -35.60
N GLY A 362 -6.92 -3.30 -35.35
CA GLY A 362 -6.91 -4.62 -35.97
C GLY A 362 -5.74 -5.50 -35.50
N LEU A 363 -5.31 -5.35 -34.25
CA LEU A 363 -4.15 -6.06 -33.71
C LEU A 363 -4.51 -7.48 -33.27
N GLU A 364 -3.76 -8.47 -33.76
CA GLU A 364 -3.82 -9.85 -33.25
C GLU A 364 -3.46 -9.88 -31.76
N PRO A 365 -4.19 -10.61 -30.89
CA PRO A 365 -3.90 -10.66 -29.46
C PRO A 365 -2.45 -11.05 -29.10
N GLY A 366 -1.99 -10.62 -27.93
CA GLY A 366 -0.65 -10.86 -27.39
C GLY A 366 0.11 -9.59 -27.02
N GLU A 367 1.40 -9.75 -26.72
CA GLU A 367 2.28 -8.67 -26.26
C GLU A 367 2.87 -7.85 -27.41
N TYR A 368 2.92 -6.53 -27.19
CA TYR A 368 3.52 -5.54 -28.09
C TYR A 368 4.42 -4.60 -27.29
N THR A 369 5.42 -3.97 -27.92
CA THR A 369 6.16 -2.85 -27.31
C THR A 369 6.09 -1.61 -28.20
N LEU A 370 6.27 -0.44 -27.61
CA LEU A 370 6.22 0.85 -28.30
C LEU A 370 7.53 1.61 -28.14
N THR A 371 7.90 2.40 -29.14
CA THR A 371 8.99 3.40 -29.07
C THR A 371 8.51 4.75 -29.57
N TYR A 372 9.06 5.83 -29.03
CA TYR A 372 8.61 7.20 -29.27
C TYR A 372 9.78 8.06 -29.78
N GLU A 373 9.58 8.78 -30.89
CA GLU A 373 10.55 9.68 -31.50
C GLU A 373 9.92 11.07 -31.65
N ALA A 374 10.47 12.09 -30.97
CA ALA A 374 9.99 13.48 -31.01
C ALA A 374 11.15 14.48 -31.01
N GLU A 375 11.03 15.56 -31.79
CA GLU A 375 12.08 16.59 -31.89
C GLU A 375 12.16 17.41 -30.59
N GLY A 376 13.35 17.49 -29.98
CA GLY A 376 13.58 18.22 -28.73
C GLY A 376 13.23 17.45 -27.46
N TYR A 377 12.97 16.15 -27.55
CA TYR A 377 12.68 15.25 -26.43
C TYR A 377 13.71 14.12 -26.32
N LYS A 378 13.95 13.66 -25.09
CA LYS A 378 14.82 12.53 -24.76
C LYS A 378 14.14 11.21 -25.14
N GLU A 379 14.91 10.11 -25.15
CA GLU A 379 14.36 8.76 -25.23
C GLU A 379 13.40 8.51 -24.04
N ALA A 380 12.33 7.75 -24.28
CA ALA A 380 11.33 7.47 -23.26
C ALA A 380 11.90 6.58 -22.13
N PHE A 381 11.46 6.81 -20.90
CA PHE A 381 11.82 5.98 -19.75
C PHE A 381 11.36 4.53 -19.93
N GLU A 382 12.09 3.58 -19.30
CA GLU A 382 11.89 2.14 -19.45
C GLU A 382 10.44 1.68 -19.18
N GLU A 383 9.75 2.34 -18.24
CA GLU A 383 8.33 2.10 -17.95
C GLU A 383 7.40 2.29 -19.15
N TYR A 384 7.68 3.23 -20.05
CA TYR A 384 6.90 3.48 -21.27
C TYR A 384 7.30 2.56 -22.45
N LEU A 385 8.41 1.84 -22.32
CA LEU A 385 8.91 0.85 -23.28
C LEU A 385 8.49 -0.59 -22.91
N ALA A 386 7.91 -0.77 -21.72
CA ALA A 386 7.41 -2.06 -21.23
C ALA A 386 6.33 -2.67 -22.16
N PRO A 387 6.15 -4.00 -22.15
CA PRO A 387 5.12 -4.64 -22.97
C PRO A 387 3.69 -4.21 -22.63
N VAL A 388 2.90 -4.00 -23.67
CA VAL A 388 1.47 -3.73 -23.63
C VAL A 388 0.73 -4.96 -24.14
N SER A 389 -0.03 -5.60 -23.24
CA SER A 389 -0.91 -6.71 -23.58
C SER A 389 -2.10 -6.22 -24.42
N VAL A 390 -2.38 -6.90 -25.53
CA VAL A 390 -3.56 -6.66 -26.39
C VAL A 390 -4.50 -7.87 -26.35
N ALA A 391 -5.77 -7.63 -26.02
CA ALA A 391 -6.83 -8.63 -25.96
C ALA A 391 -7.89 -8.41 -27.07
N ALA A 392 -8.51 -9.50 -27.53
CA ALA A 392 -9.53 -9.44 -28.58
C ALA A 392 -10.79 -8.71 -28.11
N ASN A 393 -11.35 -7.85 -28.97
CA ASN A 393 -12.53 -7.01 -28.71
C ASN A 393 -12.36 -6.01 -27.54
N GLU A 394 -11.14 -5.74 -27.12
CA GLU A 394 -10.79 -4.77 -26.06
C GLU A 394 -9.91 -3.64 -26.62
N THR A 395 -9.62 -2.65 -25.79
CA THR A 395 -8.71 -1.54 -26.11
C THR A 395 -7.72 -1.37 -24.97
N SER A 396 -6.44 -1.49 -25.27
CA SER A 396 -5.37 -1.22 -24.32
C SER A 396 -5.05 0.27 -24.33
N TYR A 397 -5.17 0.92 -23.18
CA TYR A 397 -4.92 2.36 -23.04
C TYR A 397 -3.49 2.61 -22.57
N VAL A 398 -2.76 3.48 -23.27
CA VAL A 398 -1.38 3.85 -22.94
C VAL A 398 -1.32 5.36 -22.69
N ASN A 399 -0.65 5.81 -21.63
CA ASN A 399 -0.31 7.21 -21.45
C ASN A 399 1.22 7.32 -21.32
N THR A 400 1.83 8.21 -22.10
CA THR A 400 3.28 8.33 -22.21
C THR A 400 3.73 9.74 -21.96
N PHE A 401 4.72 9.91 -21.08
CA PHE A 401 5.33 11.19 -20.78
C PHE A 401 6.77 11.22 -21.30
N LEU A 402 7.10 12.21 -22.13
CA LEU A 402 8.44 12.42 -22.66
C LEU A 402 9.09 13.64 -21.98
N GLU A 403 10.36 13.51 -21.63
CA GLU A 403 11.13 14.61 -21.02
C GLU A 403 11.83 15.44 -22.10
N ALA A 404 11.66 16.76 -22.06
CA ALA A 404 12.31 17.68 -23.00
C ALA A 404 13.84 17.68 -22.82
N GLU A 405 14.61 17.72 -23.93
CA GLU A 405 16.08 17.71 -23.91
C GLU A 405 16.69 18.88 -23.11
N ASN A 406 15.99 20.01 -23.08
CA ASN A 406 16.41 21.24 -22.39
C ASN A 406 15.89 21.36 -20.95
N TRP A 407 15.13 20.39 -20.45
CA TRP A 407 14.66 20.41 -19.06
C TRP A 407 15.82 20.15 -18.10
N THR A 408 15.84 20.91 -17.01
CA THR A 408 16.78 20.78 -15.90
C THR A 408 16.00 20.67 -14.59
N PRO A 409 16.35 19.75 -13.68
CA PRO A 409 15.71 19.66 -12.37
C PRO A 409 15.73 20.99 -11.62
N PRO A 410 14.70 21.29 -10.81
CA PRO A 410 14.75 22.38 -9.84
C PRO A 410 15.99 22.27 -8.95
N ALA A 411 16.66 23.39 -8.68
CA ALA A 411 17.86 23.40 -7.83
C ALA A 411 17.56 23.07 -6.35
N ILE A 412 16.28 23.19 -5.95
CA ILE A 412 15.75 22.80 -4.65
C ILE A 412 14.39 22.13 -4.93
N VAL A 413 14.19 20.93 -4.37
CA VAL A 413 12.87 20.30 -4.29
C VAL A 413 12.31 20.63 -2.90
N TYR A 414 11.10 21.17 -2.86
CA TYR A 414 10.43 21.56 -1.62
C TYR A 414 9.37 20.52 -1.26
N GLU A 415 9.44 20.00 -0.05
CA GLU A 415 8.49 19.02 0.48
C GLU A 415 7.69 19.57 1.66
N ASN A 416 6.47 19.05 1.84
CA ASN A 416 5.66 19.42 3.01
C ASN A 416 6.33 18.97 4.33
N TYR A 417 7.11 17.89 4.31
CA TYR A 417 7.77 17.30 5.49
C TYR A 417 9.11 16.69 5.08
N PRO A 418 10.16 17.50 4.85
CA PRO A 418 11.47 16.96 4.48
C PRO A 418 12.04 16.09 5.61
N ASP A 419 12.68 14.98 5.24
CA ASP A 419 13.35 14.10 6.19
C ASP A 419 14.80 14.56 6.43
N ALA A 420 15.05 15.13 7.60
CA ALA A 420 16.34 15.75 7.90
C ALA A 420 17.53 14.76 7.96
N VAL A 421 17.30 13.45 7.98
CA VAL A 421 18.35 12.42 8.09
C VAL A 421 18.37 11.43 6.93
N GLU A 422 17.64 11.69 5.85
CA GLU A 422 17.56 10.84 4.65
C GLU A 422 18.94 10.45 4.08
N SER A 423 19.93 11.34 4.18
CA SER A 423 21.30 11.07 3.69
C SER A 423 22.08 10.03 4.50
N ASN A 424 21.57 9.52 5.63
CA ASN A 424 22.22 8.45 6.40
C ASN A 424 21.21 7.46 7.00
N PRO A 425 20.99 6.30 6.36
CA PRO A 425 20.11 5.23 6.87
C PRO A 425 20.57 4.57 8.19
N ALA A 426 21.75 4.91 8.74
CA ALA A 426 22.11 4.54 10.12
C ALA A 426 21.29 5.29 11.18
N ILE A 427 20.53 6.32 10.79
CA ILE A 427 19.69 7.11 11.68
C ILE A 427 18.22 6.87 11.30
N SER A 428 17.51 6.22 12.21
CA SER A 428 16.10 5.86 12.10
C SER A 428 15.37 6.13 13.43
N VAL A 429 14.11 5.69 13.53
CA VAL A 429 13.27 5.89 14.70
C VAL A 429 13.54 4.83 15.76
N ALA A 430 13.87 5.26 16.98
CA ALA A 430 13.95 4.39 18.15
C ALA A 430 12.56 4.16 18.77
N GLY A 431 12.32 2.98 19.34
CA GLY A 431 11.06 2.68 20.04
C GLY A 431 10.82 3.51 21.31
N ALA A 432 11.85 4.21 21.81
CA ALA A 432 11.77 5.14 22.92
C ALA A 432 12.92 6.16 22.88
N TYR A 433 12.64 7.40 23.29
CA TYR A 433 13.64 8.45 23.50
C TYR A 433 13.58 8.96 24.94
N ASN A 434 14.74 9.26 25.50
CA ASN A 434 14.83 10.04 26.73
C ASN A 434 15.00 11.51 26.37
N VAL A 435 14.16 12.38 26.92
CA VAL A 435 14.23 13.83 26.72
C VAL A 435 14.24 14.56 28.05
N ALA A 436 14.85 15.74 28.07
CA ALA A 436 14.82 16.65 29.21
C ALA A 436 14.20 17.99 28.80
N GLU A 437 13.55 18.68 29.74
CA GLU A 437 13.16 20.09 29.55
C GLU A 437 14.45 20.92 29.39
N ASP A 438 14.60 21.56 28.23
CA ASP A 438 15.72 22.44 27.89
C ASP A 438 15.39 23.88 28.31
N ALA A 439 14.19 24.35 27.93
CA ALA A 439 13.71 25.69 28.28
C ALA A 439 12.19 25.80 28.30
N THR A 440 11.68 26.68 29.17
CA THR A 440 10.30 27.20 29.13
C THR A 440 10.33 28.73 28.97
N SER A 441 9.59 29.27 28.00
CA SER A 441 9.50 30.70 27.72
C SER A 441 8.07 31.16 27.44
N THR A 442 7.81 32.47 27.60
CA THR A 442 6.52 33.11 27.28
C THR A 442 6.76 34.27 26.30
N PRO A 443 7.20 33.99 25.06
CA PRO A 443 7.68 35.01 24.13
C PRO A 443 6.61 36.03 23.73
N LEU A 444 5.33 35.65 23.78
CA LEU A 444 4.19 36.47 23.34
C LEU A 444 3.31 36.96 24.51
N ALA A 445 3.85 37.06 25.72
CA ALA A 445 3.07 37.38 26.93
C ALA A 445 2.39 38.75 26.88
N ASP A 446 3.08 39.77 26.34
CA ASP A 446 2.52 41.12 26.17
C ASP A 446 1.66 41.19 24.87
N GLU A 447 2.10 40.51 23.81
CA GLU A 447 1.44 40.47 22.51
C GLU A 447 0.05 39.83 22.56
N LEU A 448 -0.14 38.78 23.37
CA LEU A 448 -1.41 38.06 23.49
C LEU A 448 -2.34 38.61 24.58
N GLU A 449 -1.98 39.69 25.29
CA GLU A 449 -2.90 40.30 26.26
C GLU A 449 -4.22 40.70 25.57
N GLY A 450 -5.34 40.21 26.13
CA GLY A 450 -6.69 40.45 25.61
C GLY A 450 -7.05 39.71 24.31
N LYS A 451 -6.28 38.70 23.89
CA LYS A 451 -6.48 37.97 22.63
C LYS A 451 -6.68 36.48 22.86
N THR A 452 -7.34 35.81 21.91
CA THR A 452 -7.56 34.36 21.88
C THR A 452 -6.79 33.75 20.72
N VAL A 453 -5.95 32.76 21.00
CA VAL A 453 -5.19 32.01 19.99
C VAL A 453 -6.14 31.12 19.17
N ARG A 454 -5.88 31.01 17.85
CA ARG A 454 -6.66 30.16 16.93
C ARG A 454 -5.84 29.09 16.22
N ARG A 455 -4.55 29.36 15.97
CA ARG A 455 -3.63 28.46 15.27
C ARG A 455 -2.20 28.74 15.72
N GLN A 456 -1.42 27.69 15.90
CA GLN A 456 0.01 27.75 16.18
C GLN A 456 0.71 26.73 15.28
N ILE A 457 1.76 27.13 14.56
CA ILE A 457 2.51 26.26 13.63
C ILE A 457 4.00 26.42 13.90
N VAL A 458 4.72 25.31 14.07
CA VAL A 458 6.20 25.29 14.09
C VAL A 458 6.71 24.79 12.75
N ARG A 459 7.67 25.52 12.17
CA ARG A 459 8.41 25.16 10.96
C ARG A 459 9.79 25.83 11.02
N ASP A 460 10.85 25.08 10.72
CA ASP A 460 12.22 25.58 10.55
C ASP A 460 12.70 26.50 11.70
N GLY A 461 12.45 26.08 12.95
CA GLY A 461 12.81 26.84 14.15
C GLY A 461 11.97 28.10 14.41
N LYS A 462 10.91 28.34 13.63
CA LYS A 462 9.99 29.48 13.76
C LYS A 462 8.61 29.00 14.21
N MET A 463 8.00 29.70 15.15
CA MET A 463 6.61 29.49 15.58
C MET A 463 5.74 30.64 15.07
N TYR A 464 4.72 30.32 14.28
CA TYR A 464 3.71 31.26 13.78
C TYR A 464 2.44 31.12 14.61
N VAL A 465 1.91 32.23 15.13
CA VAL A 465 0.71 32.27 15.98
C VAL A 465 -0.31 33.24 15.39
N LEU A 466 -1.52 32.73 15.10
CA LEU A 466 -2.70 33.54 14.80
C LEU A 466 -3.52 33.73 16.09
N ALA A 467 -3.85 34.98 16.40
CA ALA A 467 -4.75 35.32 17.51
C ALA A 467 -5.76 36.41 17.08
N LEU A 468 -6.93 36.42 17.73
CA LEU A 468 -7.97 37.44 17.55
C LEU A 468 -8.19 38.24 18.84
N ASP A 469 -8.52 39.52 18.73
CA ASP A 469 -9.01 40.32 19.88
C ASP A 469 -10.53 40.15 20.13
N GLU A 470 -11.06 40.85 21.13
CA GLU A 470 -12.51 40.84 21.46
C GLU A 470 -13.42 41.37 20.34
N SER A 471 -12.87 42.02 19.31
CA SER A 471 -13.57 42.53 18.12
C SER A 471 -13.36 41.62 16.89
N ASN A 472 -12.74 40.45 17.06
CA ASN A 472 -12.31 39.53 15.99
C ASN A 472 -11.27 40.12 15.01
N GLU A 473 -10.52 41.15 15.41
CA GLU A 473 -9.42 41.68 14.58
C GLU A 473 -8.21 40.73 14.65
N PRO A 474 -7.63 40.31 13.50
CA PRO A 474 -6.57 39.31 13.48
C PRO A 474 -5.17 39.90 13.66
N TYR A 475 -4.38 39.19 14.46
CA TYR A 475 -2.96 39.43 14.70
C TYR A 475 -2.17 38.15 14.37
N ILE A 476 -1.06 38.30 13.65
CA ILE A 476 -0.14 37.19 13.36
C ILE A 476 1.23 37.56 13.91
N TYR A 477 1.82 36.65 14.69
CA TYR A 477 3.16 36.78 15.24
C TYR A 477 4.03 35.63 14.75
N MET A 478 5.29 35.92 14.43
CA MET A 478 6.34 34.91 14.21
C MET A 478 7.36 35.04 15.34
N VAL A 479 7.66 33.93 16.02
CA VAL A 479 8.68 33.83 17.05
C VAL A 479 9.82 32.96 16.55
N ASN A 480 11.04 33.47 16.57
CA ASN A 480 12.24 32.64 16.39
C ASN A 480 12.49 31.85 17.68
N LEU A 481 12.40 30.52 17.64
CA LEU A 481 12.51 29.67 18.83
C LEU A 481 13.95 29.58 19.38
N ALA A 482 14.96 29.94 18.57
CA ALA A 482 16.36 29.92 19.00
C ALA A 482 16.73 31.08 19.95
N ASP A 483 16.09 32.26 19.80
CA ASP A 483 16.40 33.46 20.59
C ASP A 483 15.18 34.16 21.21
N ASN A 484 13.96 33.62 20.99
CA ASN A 484 12.67 34.16 21.39
C ASN A 484 12.36 35.56 20.81
N THR A 485 12.99 35.97 19.70
CA THR A 485 12.65 37.24 19.04
C THR A 485 11.29 37.17 18.36
N VAL A 486 10.47 38.21 18.57
CA VAL A 486 9.10 38.31 18.06
C VAL A 486 9.04 39.29 16.88
N THR A 487 8.42 38.86 15.79
CA THR A 487 8.08 39.68 14.62
C THR A 487 6.56 39.75 14.47
N ASN A 488 6.01 40.96 14.45
CA ASN A 488 4.58 41.18 14.17
C ASN A 488 4.39 41.23 12.63
N ILE A 489 3.58 40.31 12.11
CA ILE A 489 3.30 40.16 10.68
C ILE A 489 2.06 40.99 10.33
N SER A 490 2.17 41.88 9.34
CA SER A 490 1.08 42.79 8.99
C SER A 490 -0.16 42.03 8.52
N THR A 491 -1.33 42.44 9.02
CA THR A 491 -2.66 42.00 8.56
C THR A 491 -3.41 43.09 7.78
N ALA A 492 -2.79 44.26 7.55
CA ALA A 492 -3.47 45.45 7.00
C ALA A 492 -4.06 45.27 5.58
N GLY A 493 -3.59 44.28 4.82
CA GLY A 493 -4.09 43.94 3.48
C GLY A 493 -5.36 43.08 3.44
N THR A 494 -5.92 42.64 4.57
CA THR A 494 -7.10 41.75 4.60
C THR A 494 -8.42 42.51 4.45
N THR A 495 -8.66 43.06 3.26
CA THR A 495 -9.66 44.10 2.95
C THR A 495 -10.93 43.61 2.23
N LEU A 496 -11.38 42.39 2.50
CA LEU A 496 -12.54 41.82 1.80
C LEU A 496 -13.85 42.08 2.56
N ASP A 497 -14.50 43.20 2.24
CA ASP A 497 -15.58 43.82 3.03
C ASP A 497 -16.95 43.09 3.04
N ASN A 498 -17.16 42.04 2.24
CA ASN A 498 -18.48 41.47 1.95
C ASN A 498 -18.71 40.07 2.60
N ASN A 499 -19.82 39.91 3.33
CA ASN A 499 -20.23 38.71 4.08
C ASN A 499 -19.06 37.98 4.76
N ARG A 500 -18.52 38.62 5.79
CA ARG A 500 -17.42 38.11 6.61
C ARG A 500 -17.79 38.04 8.08
N ASP A 501 -17.46 36.89 8.66
CA ASP A 501 -17.41 36.70 10.12
C ASP A 501 -16.01 37.02 10.63
N LEU A 502 -14.96 36.59 9.90
CA LEU A 502 -13.55 36.81 10.25
C LEU A 502 -12.72 37.25 9.03
N LYS A 503 -11.86 38.26 9.23
CA LYS A 503 -10.85 38.69 8.23
C LYS A 503 -9.81 37.61 7.98
N ILE A 504 -9.31 36.98 9.05
CA ILE A 504 -8.50 35.77 9.03
C ILE A 504 -9.11 34.79 10.04
N SER A 505 -9.31 33.54 9.64
CA SER A 505 -9.81 32.44 10.47
C SER A 505 -8.73 31.43 10.83
N ASP A 506 -7.79 31.20 9.90
CA ASP A 506 -6.71 30.20 10.01
C ASP A 506 -5.52 30.57 9.10
N ILE A 507 -4.36 29.97 9.37
CA ILE A 507 -3.09 30.14 8.64
C ILE A 507 -2.45 28.80 8.25
N ALA A 508 -1.69 28.79 7.16
CA ALA A 508 -0.89 27.66 6.71
C ALA A 508 0.45 28.13 6.11
N LEU A 509 1.39 27.21 5.94
CA LEU A 509 2.64 27.42 5.21
C LEU A 509 2.66 26.51 3.98
N THR A 510 3.21 27.01 2.87
CA THR A 510 3.58 26.17 1.72
C THR A 510 4.90 25.44 1.99
N ALA A 511 5.24 24.44 1.17
CA ALA A 511 6.51 23.71 1.25
C ALA A 511 7.74 24.62 1.05
N ASP A 512 7.60 25.70 0.27
CA ASP A 512 8.58 26.79 0.10
C ASP A 512 8.43 27.91 1.15
N ASN A 513 7.86 27.59 2.33
CA ASN A 513 7.76 28.46 3.50
C ASN A 513 6.98 29.78 3.32
N VAL A 514 6.07 29.87 2.34
CA VAL A 514 5.22 31.06 2.16
C VAL A 514 4.02 31.00 3.10
N LEU A 515 3.82 32.06 3.89
CA LEU A 515 2.65 32.20 4.76
C LEU A 515 1.39 32.46 3.92
N LEU A 516 0.36 31.67 4.20
CA LEU A 516 -0.99 31.79 3.68
C LEU A 516 -2.01 31.99 4.82
N ALA A 517 -3.12 32.66 4.52
CA ALA A 517 -4.23 32.82 5.46
C ALA A 517 -5.59 32.72 4.76
N SER A 518 -6.58 32.12 5.42
CA SER A 518 -7.97 32.07 4.94
C SER A 518 -8.83 33.10 5.65
N SER A 519 -9.77 33.73 4.93
CA SER A 519 -10.90 34.45 5.52
C SER A 519 -12.09 33.51 5.78
N TYR A 520 -13.07 33.93 6.57
CA TYR A 520 -14.26 33.12 6.88
C TYR A 520 -15.55 33.94 6.86
N GLY A 521 -16.62 33.34 6.31
CA GLY A 521 -17.94 33.96 6.21
C GLY A 521 -18.94 33.12 5.40
N GLU A 522 -20.14 33.65 5.20
CA GLU A 522 -21.22 32.96 4.50
C GLU A 522 -21.12 33.11 2.97
N ASN A 523 -20.95 31.99 2.28
CA ASN A 523 -20.95 31.87 0.83
C ASN A 523 -22.30 31.31 0.33
N GLN A 524 -22.83 31.88 -0.76
CA GLN A 524 -24.11 31.48 -1.36
C GLN A 524 -23.88 30.79 -2.72
N PHE A 525 -24.71 29.79 -3.04
CA PHE A 525 -24.62 29.00 -4.28
C PHE A 525 -24.68 29.86 -5.56
N ASP A 526 -25.60 30.82 -5.57
CA ASP A 526 -25.78 31.82 -6.61
C ASP A 526 -26.43 33.08 -6.03
N ASP A 527 -26.60 34.11 -6.86
CA ASP A 527 -27.19 35.40 -6.46
C ASP A 527 -28.66 35.31 -6.04
N SER A 528 -29.38 34.23 -6.35
CA SER A 528 -30.78 34.02 -5.92
C SER A 528 -30.91 33.59 -4.46
N GLN A 529 -29.83 33.06 -3.87
CA GLN A 529 -29.74 32.68 -2.47
C GLN A 529 -29.23 33.81 -1.56
N VAL A 530 -28.85 34.96 -2.13
CA VAL A 530 -28.43 36.15 -1.37
C VAL A 530 -29.66 36.83 -0.75
N ALA A 531 -29.62 37.10 0.54
CA ALA A 531 -30.72 37.74 1.25
C ALA A 531 -30.91 39.21 0.82
N SER A 532 -32.15 39.69 0.88
CA SER A 532 -32.54 41.00 0.35
C SER A 532 -31.88 42.17 1.11
N GLY A 533 -30.81 42.71 0.55
CA GLY A 533 -30.04 43.83 1.12
C GLY A 533 -28.55 43.48 1.27
N ASP A 534 -28.21 42.20 1.20
CA ASP A 534 -26.86 41.69 1.28
C ASP A 534 -26.23 41.53 -0.11
N VAL A 535 -24.98 41.11 -0.12
CA VAL A 535 -24.14 40.87 -1.31
C VAL A 535 -23.60 39.44 -1.24
N ARG A 536 -23.29 38.82 -2.38
CA ARG A 536 -22.74 37.46 -2.37
C ARG A 536 -21.35 37.41 -1.72
N GLY A 537 -21.13 36.48 -0.79
CA GLY A 537 -19.88 36.36 -0.04
C GLY A 537 -18.67 35.95 -0.87
N SER A 538 -17.47 36.10 -0.26
CA SER A 538 -16.16 35.56 -0.72
C SER A 538 -16.15 34.03 -0.78
N VAL A 539 -15.13 33.24 -0.41
CA VAL A 539 -13.90 33.33 0.43
C VAL A 539 -12.71 34.05 -0.25
N ALA A 540 -11.61 34.30 0.47
CA ALA A 540 -10.30 34.72 -0.05
C ALA A 540 -9.15 34.02 0.68
N ILE A 541 -8.12 33.67 -0.09
CA ILE A 541 -6.81 33.22 0.40
C ILE A 541 -5.82 34.38 0.24
N TYR A 542 -5.13 34.73 1.31
CA TYR A 542 -4.09 35.75 1.35
C TYR A 542 -2.70 35.12 1.27
N LYS A 543 -1.76 35.79 0.60
CA LYS A 543 -0.36 35.37 0.43
C LYS A 543 0.57 36.54 0.77
N TRP A 544 1.57 36.28 1.61
CA TRP A 544 2.67 37.22 1.91
C TRP A 544 3.86 36.97 0.99
N THR A 545 4.71 37.99 0.84
CA THR A 545 6.08 37.83 0.34
C THR A 545 7.01 37.49 1.49
N ASN A 546 8.03 36.66 1.25
CA ASN A 546 9.10 36.41 2.21
C ASN A 546 10.29 37.36 2.00
N ASP A 547 11.05 37.62 3.06
CA ASP A 547 12.37 38.24 3.01
C ASP A 547 13.50 37.21 2.71
N GLU A 548 14.75 37.66 2.74
CA GLU A 548 15.93 36.81 2.50
C GLU A 548 16.14 35.68 3.53
N ASN A 549 15.45 35.72 4.67
CA ASN A 549 15.52 34.72 5.75
C ASN A 549 14.29 33.79 5.78
N SER A 550 13.46 33.83 4.73
CA SER A 550 12.16 33.16 4.67
C SER A 550 11.24 33.56 5.84
N VAL A 551 11.14 34.87 6.11
CA VAL A 551 10.21 35.47 7.06
C VAL A 551 9.20 36.34 6.30
N PRO A 552 7.87 36.21 6.55
CA PRO A 552 6.87 37.03 5.89
C PRO A 552 7.08 38.53 6.13
N THR A 553 7.02 39.32 5.06
CA THR A 553 7.29 40.75 5.06
C THR A 553 6.31 41.52 4.17
N GLY A 554 6.05 42.78 4.51
CA GLY A 554 5.05 43.62 3.86
C GLY A 554 3.60 43.31 4.27
N ASP A 555 2.66 43.95 3.58
CA ASP A 555 1.23 43.68 3.72
C ASP A 555 0.81 42.47 2.85
N PRO A 556 -0.15 41.64 3.30
CA PRO A 556 -0.65 40.52 2.51
C PRO A 556 -1.34 41.00 1.23
N SER A 557 -1.20 40.19 0.18
CA SER A 557 -2.01 40.31 -1.03
C SER A 557 -3.14 39.29 -1.02
N ILE A 558 -4.29 39.62 -1.61
CA ILE A 558 -5.28 38.61 -2.00
C ILE A 558 -4.64 37.80 -3.14
N TRP A 559 -4.42 36.51 -2.91
CA TRP A 559 -3.90 35.61 -3.95
C TRP A 559 -5.01 35.24 -4.93
N PHE A 560 -6.15 34.80 -4.39
CA PHE A 560 -7.37 34.56 -5.14
C PHE A 560 -8.61 34.60 -4.23
N THR A 561 -9.79 34.62 -4.84
CA THR A 561 -11.08 34.59 -4.16
C THR A 561 -11.97 33.53 -4.81
N SER A 562 -12.95 32.98 -4.07
CA SER A 562 -13.86 31.97 -4.60
C SER A 562 -15.23 32.02 -3.92
N GLN A 563 -16.32 32.13 -4.69
CA GLN A 563 -17.70 32.16 -4.18
C GLN A 563 -18.29 30.77 -3.89
N ASN A 564 -17.46 29.74 -3.85
CA ASN A 564 -17.92 28.36 -3.73
C ASN A 564 -18.49 28.09 -2.33
N SER A 565 -19.74 27.66 -2.25
CA SER A 565 -20.47 27.29 -1.03
C SER A 565 -20.41 25.80 -0.72
N GLY A 566 -19.51 25.04 -1.35
CA GLY A 566 -19.52 23.58 -1.33
C GLY A 566 -20.79 22.98 -1.94
N ASN A 567 -21.44 23.65 -2.91
CA ASN A 567 -22.73 23.22 -3.47
C ASN A 567 -23.83 23.02 -2.41
N TYR A 568 -23.85 23.89 -1.39
CA TYR A 568 -25.00 24.14 -0.53
C TYR A 568 -25.64 25.48 -0.91
N TYR A 569 -26.95 25.67 -0.67
CA TYR A 569 -27.62 26.96 -0.92
C TYR A 569 -26.89 28.13 -0.24
N ASN A 570 -26.49 27.92 1.01
CA ASN A 570 -25.48 28.71 1.71
C ASN A 570 -24.59 27.82 2.58
N ALA A 571 -23.36 28.26 2.82
CA ALA A 571 -22.41 27.60 3.73
C ALA A 571 -21.41 28.59 4.32
N MET A 572 -21.02 28.35 5.57
CA MET A 572 -19.91 29.04 6.21
C MET A 572 -18.60 28.45 5.69
N THR A 573 -17.85 29.22 4.90
CA THR A 573 -16.69 28.71 4.14
C THR A 573 -15.39 29.37 4.63
N GLY A 574 -14.31 28.58 4.74
CA GLY A 574 -12.96 29.08 5.06
C GLY A 574 -12.50 28.90 6.51
N LYS A 575 -13.18 28.08 7.32
CA LYS A 575 -13.01 28.03 8.79
C LYS A 575 -11.61 27.56 9.24
N THR A 576 -11.04 26.60 8.53
CA THR A 576 -9.67 26.09 8.69
C THR A 576 -9.02 25.89 7.30
N LEU A 577 -7.69 25.91 7.23
CA LEU A 577 -6.88 25.90 6.03
C LEU A 577 -5.71 24.91 6.15
N ALA A 578 -5.57 24.00 5.18
CA ALA A 578 -4.33 23.26 4.92
C ALA A 578 -3.80 23.57 3.52
N TYR A 579 -2.49 23.50 3.33
CA TYR A 579 -1.84 23.69 2.03
C TYR A 579 -0.76 22.65 1.80
N THR A 580 -0.77 22.03 0.61
CA THR A 580 0.20 21.02 0.16
C THR A 580 0.91 21.50 -1.11
N GLY A 581 2.22 21.30 -1.20
CA GLY A 581 3.06 21.74 -2.33
C GLY A 581 3.64 23.15 -2.16
N THR A 582 4.21 23.70 -3.23
CA THR A 582 4.81 25.05 -3.24
C THR A 582 3.78 26.13 -3.52
N ALA A 583 4.16 27.38 -3.34
CA ALA A 583 3.34 28.54 -3.69
C ALA A 583 3.23 28.77 -5.21
N GLU A 584 3.86 27.91 -6.04
CA GLU A 584 3.77 27.86 -7.50
C GLU A 584 2.89 26.69 -7.99
N GLU A 585 3.11 25.48 -7.45
CA GLU A 585 2.37 24.25 -7.76
C GLU A 585 1.91 23.59 -6.45
N GLY A 586 0.60 23.47 -6.25
CA GLY A 586 0.09 22.96 -4.97
C GLY A 586 -1.43 23.03 -4.85
N SER A 587 -1.93 22.91 -3.62
CA SER A 587 -3.36 22.90 -3.37
C SER A 587 -3.72 23.38 -1.96
N ALA A 588 -4.71 24.28 -1.89
CA ALA A 588 -5.29 24.77 -0.64
C ALA A 588 -6.63 24.08 -0.38
N ILE A 589 -6.83 23.55 0.83
CA ILE A 589 -8.09 22.97 1.29
C ILE A 589 -8.71 23.87 2.36
N VAL A 590 -10.00 24.16 2.22
CA VAL A 590 -10.81 24.79 3.27
C VAL A 590 -12.12 24.03 3.49
N THR A 591 -12.76 24.23 4.65
CA THR A 591 -14.09 23.68 4.92
C THR A 591 -15.23 24.60 4.44
N ALA A 592 -16.33 24.02 4.01
CA ALA A 592 -17.64 24.66 3.79
C ALA A 592 -18.72 23.94 4.64
N GLN A 593 -19.25 24.63 5.65
CA GLN A 593 -20.15 24.08 6.66
C GLN A 593 -21.60 24.54 6.44
N THR A 594 -22.58 23.63 6.48
CA THR A 594 -24.01 24.01 6.45
C THR A 594 -24.41 24.84 7.67
N THR A 595 -25.24 25.86 7.48
CA THR A 595 -25.88 26.64 8.55
C THR A 595 -27.04 25.89 9.25
N GLY A 596 -27.46 24.74 8.71
CA GLY A 596 -28.52 23.89 9.27
C GLY A 596 -28.07 22.99 10.42
N SER A 597 -29.03 22.33 11.08
CA SER A 597 -28.81 21.55 12.30
C SER A 597 -27.93 20.31 12.16
N SER A 598 -27.58 19.87 10.96
CA SER A 598 -26.63 18.78 10.75
C SER A 598 -25.17 19.23 10.86
N THR A 599 -24.90 20.54 10.68
CA THR A 599 -23.55 21.12 10.65
C THR A 599 -22.58 20.36 9.73
N SER A 600 -23.10 19.82 8.63
CA SER A 600 -22.38 18.94 7.72
C SER A 600 -21.30 19.70 6.97
N LEU A 601 -20.14 19.07 6.79
CA LEU A 601 -18.99 19.66 6.12
C LEU A 601 -18.84 19.11 4.72
N ARG A 602 -18.44 20.00 3.80
CA ARG A 602 -17.75 19.69 2.56
C ARG A 602 -16.37 20.33 2.60
N PHE A 603 -15.43 19.74 1.89
CA PHE A 603 -14.13 20.36 1.68
C PHE A 603 -14.16 21.08 0.33
N VAL A 604 -13.61 22.29 0.26
CA VAL A 604 -13.40 23.03 -0.99
C VAL A 604 -11.91 23.04 -1.25
N GLU A 605 -11.52 22.48 -2.39
CA GLU A 605 -10.13 22.42 -2.83
C GLU A 605 -9.89 23.43 -3.94
N PHE A 606 -8.84 24.23 -3.76
CA PHE A 606 -8.31 25.17 -4.72
C PHE A 606 -6.98 24.60 -5.24
N VAL A 607 -6.93 24.24 -6.53
CA VAL A 607 -5.68 23.73 -7.13
C VAL A 607 -4.92 24.91 -7.73
N ILE A 608 -3.63 24.99 -7.41
CA ILE A 608 -2.71 26.03 -7.84
C ILE A 608 -1.75 25.44 -8.87
N ALA A 609 -1.63 26.12 -10.01
CA ALA A 609 -0.58 25.85 -10.99
C ALA A 609 -0.03 27.19 -11.53
N ASN A 610 1.27 27.24 -11.84
CA ASN A 610 2.00 28.44 -12.26
C ASN A 610 1.72 29.66 -11.36
N SER A 611 1.67 29.47 -10.04
CA SER A 611 1.30 30.49 -9.03
C SER A 611 -0.13 31.06 -9.14
N THR A 612 -1.05 30.40 -9.85
CA THR A 612 -2.43 30.89 -10.07
C THR A 612 -3.49 29.82 -9.74
N LEU A 613 -4.71 30.25 -9.43
CA LEU A 613 -5.84 29.35 -9.22
C LEU A 613 -6.23 28.68 -10.55
N ALA A 614 -5.83 27.42 -10.72
CA ALA A 614 -6.09 26.63 -11.92
C ALA A 614 -7.50 26.01 -11.92
N SER A 615 -7.99 25.57 -10.76
CA SER A 615 -9.37 25.07 -10.63
C SER A 615 -9.91 25.16 -9.20
N THR A 616 -11.20 24.89 -9.05
CA THR A 616 -11.85 24.70 -7.75
C THR A 616 -12.81 23.52 -7.82
N LYS A 617 -12.73 22.60 -6.86
CA LYS A 617 -13.72 21.52 -6.65
C LYS A 617 -14.21 21.52 -5.20
N PHE A 618 -15.29 20.81 -4.94
CA PHE A 618 -15.75 20.50 -3.60
C PHE A 618 -15.93 18.98 -3.44
N ILE A 619 -15.72 18.50 -2.22
CA ILE A 619 -15.57 17.09 -1.85
C ILE A 619 -16.51 16.82 -0.66
N ASN A 620 -16.89 15.55 -0.48
CA ASN A 620 -17.94 15.00 0.38
C ASN A 620 -19.34 15.15 -0.24
N LYS A 621 -19.84 14.11 -0.90
CA LYS A 621 -21.13 14.11 -1.60
C LYS A 621 -22.28 13.89 -0.61
N ASP A 622 -22.20 12.81 0.17
CA ASP A 622 -23.26 12.27 1.02
C ASP A 622 -23.24 12.94 2.39
N VAL A 623 -23.86 14.11 2.44
CA VAL A 623 -23.82 15.03 3.57
C VAL A 623 -25.06 14.90 4.45
N SER A 624 -24.86 14.38 5.66
CA SER A 624 -25.90 14.18 6.68
C SER A 624 -25.39 14.50 8.09
N ALA A 625 -26.25 14.41 9.10
CA ALA A 625 -25.82 14.46 10.50
C ALA A 625 -24.95 13.25 10.89
N GLU A 626 -25.06 12.14 10.13
CA GLU A 626 -24.28 10.92 10.35
C GLU A 626 -22.96 10.86 9.58
N SER A 627 -22.69 11.83 8.70
CA SER A 627 -21.37 12.02 8.05
C SER A 627 -20.24 11.97 9.08
N ASN A 628 -19.07 11.44 8.71
CA ASN A 628 -17.86 11.54 9.52
C ASN A 628 -17.39 13.00 9.69
N TYR A 629 -17.75 13.85 8.73
CA TYR A 629 -17.36 15.25 8.67
C TYR A 629 -18.57 16.14 8.99
N THR A 630 -18.78 16.39 10.29
CA THR A 630 -19.73 17.39 10.81
C THR A 630 -19.08 18.13 11.98
N ALA A 631 -19.44 19.40 12.22
CA ALA A 631 -18.94 20.13 13.38
C ALA A 631 -19.33 19.47 14.71
N THR A 632 -20.49 18.78 14.74
CA THR A 632 -20.87 17.96 15.91
C THR A 632 -19.92 16.81 16.19
N LYS A 633 -19.45 16.06 15.17
CA LYS A 633 -18.55 14.91 15.38
C LYS A 633 -17.08 15.29 15.52
N LEU A 634 -16.64 16.39 14.92
CA LEU A 634 -15.25 16.84 15.00
C LEU A 634 -14.99 17.82 16.17
N GLY A 635 -15.99 18.62 16.55
CA GLY A 635 -15.79 19.78 17.43
C GLY A 635 -15.79 21.08 16.62
N ASP A 636 -16.26 22.18 17.23
CA ASP A 636 -16.34 23.47 16.54
C ASP A 636 -14.96 24.15 16.36
N ASP A 637 -13.93 23.61 17.00
CA ASP A 637 -12.54 24.02 17.00
C ASP A 637 -11.67 23.28 15.96
N MET A 638 -12.29 22.47 15.09
CA MET A 638 -11.64 21.60 14.10
C MET A 638 -10.48 22.25 13.33
N GLN A 639 -9.41 21.49 13.08
CA GLN A 639 -8.19 21.96 12.45
C GLN A 639 -7.75 21.03 11.31
N LEU A 640 -7.45 21.58 10.14
CA LEU A 640 -6.85 20.84 9.03
C LEU A 640 -5.32 20.92 9.09
N THR A 641 -4.66 19.80 8.80
CA THR A 641 -3.21 19.71 8.58
C THR A 641 -2.95 18.74 7.43
N VAL A 642 -1.86 18.92 6.68
CA VAL A 642 -1.49 17.95 5.62
C VAL A 642 -1.03 16.64 6.27
N SER A 643 -1.32 15.50 5.66
CA SER A 643 -0.78 14.21 6.12
C SER A 643 0.64 14.01 5.55
N PRO A 644 1.61 13.52 6.34
CA PRO A 644 2.92 13.12 5.84
C PRO A 644 2.88 11.87 4.93
N LEU A 645 1.72 11.20 4.83
CA LEU A 645 1.52 9.95 4.06
C LEU A 645 1.08 10.17 2.61
N GLY A 646 0.91 11.41 2.15
CA GLY A 646 0.58 11.71 0.76
C GLY A 646 0.30 13.19 0.50
N THR A 647 0.72 13.69 -0.67
CA THR A 647 0.50 15.10 -1.08
C THR A 647 -0.97 15.44 -1.32
N ASP A 648 -1.85 14.43 -1.37
CA ASP A 648 -3.29 14.52 -1.58
C ASP A 648 -4.11 14.07 -0.34
N ARG A 649 -3.42 13.81 0.78
CA ARG A 649 -4.00 13.38 2.05
C ARG A 649 -3.94 14.48 3.10
N PHE A 650 -4.97 14.53 3.93
CA PHE A 650 -5.15 15.54 4.98
C PHE A 650 -5.63 14.88 6.26
N ALA A 651 -5.14 15.40 7.38
CA ALA A 651 -5.59 15.04 8.71
C ALA A 651 -6.50 16.13 9.28
N ILE A 652 -7.52 15.73 10.05
CA ILE A 652 -8.39 16.64 10.81
C ILE A 652 -8.56 16.17 12.26
N ASP A 653 -8.33 17.07 13.21
CA ASP A 653 -8.54 16.90 14.65
C ASP A 653 -9.47 17.99 15.22
N GLY A 654 -9.91 17.84 16.48
CA GLY A 654 -10.86 18.72 17.16
C GLY A 654 -11.45 18.08 18.43
N THR A 655 -12.03 18.87 19.33
CA THR A 655 -12.44 18.44 20.69
C THR A 655 -13.42 17.27 20.82
N ASN A 656 -14.06 16.81 19.74
CA ASN A 656 -14.99 15.66 19.79
C ASN A 656 -14.46 14.42 19.07
N THR A 657 -13.24 14.45 18.54
CA THR A 657 -12.70 13.41 17.66
C THR A 657 -11.24 13.09 17.98
N THR A 658 -10.88 11.80 17.97
CA THR A 658 -9.47 11.46 17.70
C THR A 658 -9.10 11.89 16.28
N PRO A 659 -7.82 12.18 15.99
CA PRO A 659 -7.40 12.60 14.65
C PRO A 659 -7.78 11.62 13.54
N VAL A 660 -8.21 12.16 12.41
CA VAL A 660 -8.74 11.42 11.25
C VAL A 660 -7.98 11.77 9.99
N GLU A 661 -7.49 10.77 9.25
CA GLU A 661 -6.90 10.95 7.92
C GLU A 661 -7.93 10.67 6.81
N TRP A 662 -7.94 11.52 5.79
CA TRP A 662 -8.75 11.37 4.59
C TRP A 662 -7.98 11.81 3.34
N GLN A 663 -8.40 11.30 2.18
CA GLN A 663 -7.81 11.60 0.87
C GLN A 663 -8.76 12.48 0.05
N THR A 664 -8.22 13.40 -0.77
CA THR A 664 -9.03 14.12 -1.76
C THR A 664 -9.43 13.22 -2.93
N THR A 665 -10.55 13.54 -3.57
CA THR A 665 -11.05 12.82 -4.76
C THR A 665 -10.56 13.50 -6.05
N LEU A 666 -10.44 12.75 -7.16
CA LEU A 666 -10.15 13.36 -8.46
C LEU A 666 -11.34 14.21 -8.95
N ASN A 667 -12.57 13.71 -8.82
CA ASN A 667 -13.75 14.41 -9.29
C ASN A 667 -14.39 15.31 -8.22
N ASN A 668 -15.24 16.20 -8.70
CA ASN A 668 -16.06 17.10 -7.91
C ASN A 668 -17.32 16.37 -7.40
N ASN A 669 -17.79 16.68 -6.18
CA ASN A 669 -18.97 16.06 -5.56
C ASN A 669 -18.87 14.53 -5.41
N GLU A 670 -17.71 14.05 -4.95
CA GLU A 670 -17.48 12.66 -4.52
C GLU A 670 -17.17 12.61 -3.01
N ASP A 671 -17.39 11.46 -2.38
CA ASP A 671 -17.10 11.27 -0.95
C ASP A 671 -15.61 11.12 -0.71
N ALA A 672 -15.08 11.91 0.25
CA ALA A 672 -13.69 11.82 0.68
C ALA A 672 -13.40 10.42 1.23
N PRO A 673 -12.47 9.64 0.64
CA PRO A 673 -12.07 8.36 1.20
C PRO A 673 -11.46 8.54 2.59
N LEU A 674 -12.05 7.87 3.59
CA LEU A 674 -11.51 7.77 4.93
C LEU A 674 -10.32 6.80 4.92
N MET A 675 -9.11 7.28 5.20
CA MET A 675 -7.90 6.46 5.24
C MET A 675 -7.75 5.78 6.61
N GLY A 676 -7.99 6.54 7.69
CA GLY A 676 -7.96 5.98 9.03
C GLY A 676 -8.25 6.97 10.14
N ARG A 677 -8.22 6.47 11.37
CA ARG A 677 -8.49 7.20 12.60
C ARG A 677 -7.56 6.68 13.68
N ILE A 678 -6.91 7.58 14.41
CA ILE A 678 -6.07 7.21 15.57
C ILE A 678 -6.95 6.58 16.65
N ASP A 679 -6.48 5.46 17.21
CA ASP A 679 -7.17 4.72 18.27
C ASP A 679 -7.28 5.57 19.56
N ALA A 680 -8.46 5.53 20.19
CA ALA A 680 -8.76 6.30 21.40
C ALA A 680 -7.97 5.87 22.65
N ASN A 681 -7.29 4.72 22.62
CA ASN A 681 -6.35 4.30 23.65
C ASN A 681 -4.97 4.96 23.51
N LEU A 682 -4.64 5.52 22.34
CA LEU A 682 -3.39 6.24 22.07
C LEU A 682 -3.56 7.75 22.27
N VAL A 683 -4.70 8.31 21.86
CA VAL A 683 -5.00 9.74 21.92
C VAL A 683 -6.44 9.95 22.38
N ASP A 684 -6.63 10.71 23.46
CA ASP A 684 -7.96 11.08 23.94
C ASP A 684 -8.69 11.96 22.92
N ALA A 685 -10.00 11.75 22.76
CA ALA A 685 -10.82 12.46 21.76
C ALA A 685 -11.02 13.97 22.04
N GLU A 686 -10.56 14.47 23.20
CA GLU A 686 -10.52 15.90 23.54
C GLU A 686 -9.21 16.58 23.06
N THR A 687 -8.26 15.81 22.49
CA THR A 687 -6.95 16.29 22.05
C THR A 687 -7.00 16.93 20.67
N ASN A 688 -6.54 18.17 20.56
CA ASN A 688 -6.36 18.93 19.31
C ASN A 688 -4.93 19.52 19.26
N GLY A 689 -4.49 20.01 18.10
CA GLY A 689 -3.19 20.65 17.91
C GLY A 689 -2.08 19.67 17.50
N MET A 690 -2.43 18.69 16.68
CA MET A 690 -1.47 17.77 16.10
C MET A 690 -0.45 18.45 15.17
N SER A 691 0.77 17.92 15.15
CA SER A 691 1.79 18.26 14.16
C SER A 691 2.45 17.00 13.59
N PHE A 692 3.07 17.11 12.42
CA PHE A 692 3.71 15.99 11.73
C PHE A 692 5.13 16.34 11.28
N PHE A 693 5.97 15.33 11.16
CA PHE A 693 7.31 15.41 10.56
C PHE A 693 7.74 14.08 9.95
N ARG A 694 8.82 14.09 9.16
CA ARG A 694 9.52 12.89 8.73
C ARG A 694 10.89 12.80 9.41
N PHE A 695 11.31 11.59 9.74
CA PHE A 695 12.63 11.31 10.30
C PHE A 695 13.00 9.84 10.05
N GLY A 696 14.14 9.61 9.38
CA GLY A 696 14.71 8.29 9.20
C GLY A 696 13.85 7.33 8.36
N GLY A 697 13.08 7.87 7.42
CA GLY A 697 12.11 7.16 6.57
C GLY A 697 10.68 7.14 7.11
N HIS A 698 10.48 7.42 8.40
CA HIS A 698 9.18 7.31 9.07
C HIS A 698 8.37 8.61 8.98
N SER A 699 7.04 8.47 8.99
CA SER A 699 6.08 9.56 9.15
C SER A 699 5.59 9.61 10.59
N LEU A 700 5.86 10.72 11.26
CA LEU A 700 5.73 10.86 12.71
C LEU A 700 4.73 11.94 13.06
N MET A 701 3.96 11.69 14.13
CA MET A 701 2.89 12.53 14.61
C MET A 701 3.12 12.91 16.07
N LEU A 702 2.97 14.20 16.40
CA LEU A 702 2.98 14.71 17.76
C LEU A 702 1.60 15.24 18.12
N VAL A 703 1.16 14.99 19.36
CA VAL A 703 -0.06 15.57 19.93
C VAL A 703 0.16 15.95 21.40
N PRO A 704 -0.57 16.96 21.94
CA PRO A 704 -0.55 17.24 23.37
C PRO A 704 -1.01 16.01 24.18
N ALA A 705 -0.28 15.65 25.23
CA ALA A 705 -0.72 14.63 26.17
C ALA A 705 -1.76 15.24 27.13
N MET A 706 -2.90 14.59 27.31
CA MET A 706 -4.01 15.09 28.13
C MET A 706 -4.24 14.21 29.37
N ALA A 707 -4.67 14.83 30.47
CA ALA A 707 -5.25 14.14 31.63
C ALA A 707 -6.21 15.08 32.39
N ASP A 708 -7.40 14.58 32.77
CA ASP A 708 -8.44 15.35 33.47
C ASP A 708 -8.76 16.73 32.83
N GLY A 709 -8.75 16.79 31.49
CA GLY A 709 -8.99 18.02 30.71
C GLY A 709 -7.84 19.04 30.71
N LYS A 710 -6.61 18.62 31.08
CA LYS A 710 -5.41 19.46 31.13
C LYS A 710 -4.28 18.88 30.30
N VAL A 711 -3.44 19.75 29.75
CA VAL A 711 -2.22 19.34 29.05
C VAL A 711 -1.15 18.96 30.06
N THR A 712 -0.56 17.78 29.89
CA THR A 712 0.46 17.19 30.77
C THR A 712 1.78 16.91 30.07
N GLY A 713 1.89 17.12 28.75
CA GLY A 713 3.11 16.81 28.00
C GLY A 713 2.88 16.65 26.50
N ILE A 714 3.67 15.79 25.87
CA ILE A 714 3.61 15.42 24.44
C ILE A 714 3.51 13.90 24.32
N ARG A 715 2.67 13.41 23.41
CA ARG A 715 2.75 12.03 22.88
C ARG A 715 3.31 12.05 21.46
N MET A 716 4.00 10.98 21.10
CA MET A 716 4.58 10.77 19.77
C MET A 716 4.12 9.43 19.22
N LEU A 717 3.62 9.43 17.99
CA LEU A 717 3.16 8.23 17.29
C LEU A 717 3.93 8.07 15.98
N ASP A 718 4.32 6.84 15.66
CA ASP A 718 4.60 6.44 14.28
C ASP A 718 3.28 6.22 13.56
N VAL A 719 3.07 6.90 12.44
CA VAL A 719 1.89 6.79 11.58
C VAL A 719 2.24 6.29 10.17
N THR A 720 3.47 5.82 9.94
CA THR A 720 3.96 5.36 8.62
C THR A 720 3.05 4.31 7.98
N ASP A 721 2.53 3.37 8.78
CA ASP A 721 1.60 2.32 8.36
C ASP A 721 0.13 2.79 8.24
N GLY A 722 -0.13 4.09 8.34
CA GLY A 722 -1.47 4.69 8.37
C GLY A 722 -2.09 4.79 9.77
N PHE A 723 -3.06 5.70 9.93
CA PHE A 723 -3.60 6.08 11.25
C PHE A 723 -4.23 4.91 12.04
N ASN A 724 -4.80 3.90 11.36
CA ASN A 724 -5.38 2.73 12.02
C ASN A 724 -4.32 1.80 12.63
N ASN A 725 -3.07 1.90 12.18
CA ASN A 725 -1.93 1.07 12.59
C ASN A 725 -0.90 1.87 13.41
N ALA A 726 -1.27 3.07 13.88
CA ALA A 726 -0.37 3.96 14.58
C ALA A 726 0.20 3.32 15.87
N LYS A 727 1.49 3.56 16.15
CA LYS A 727 2.22 2.98 17.29
C LYS A 727 2.81 4.09 18.14
N GLU A 728 2.62 4.05 19.46
CA GLU A 728 3.23 5.03 20.36
C GLU A 728 4.74 4.80 20.50
N ILE A 729 5.50 5.89 20.38
CA ILE A 729 6.93 5.96 20.67
C ILE A 729 7.08 6.64 22.03
N ALA A 730 7.73 5.98 22.98
CA ALA A 730 7.81 6.51 24.34
C ALA A 730 8.75 7.72 24.43
N LEU A 731 8.21 8.89 24.79
CA LEU A 731 8.98 10.10 25.11
C LEU A 731 9.17 10.25 26.62
N ASN A 732 10.18 9.57 27.17
CA ASN A 732 10.48 9.60 28.59
C ASN A 732 10.97 10.99 29.02
N GLY A 733 10.15 11.71 29.80
CA GLY A 733 10.48 13.04 30.32
C GLY A 733 9.79 14.21 29.59
N ALA A 734 9.01 13.96 28.54
CA ALA A 734 8.24 14.98 27.81
C ALA A 734 6.98 15.47 28.56
N THR A 735 7.11 15.73 29.87
CA THR A 735 6.00 16.02 30.79
C THR A 735 6.08 17.43 31.38
N ILE A 736 4.94 18.08 31.54
CA ILE A 736 4.78 19.37 32.23
C ILE A 736 3.81 19.23 33.42
N ASP A 737 3.82 20.20 34.33
CA ASP A 737 2.76 20.34 35.34
C ASP A 737 1.37 20.46 34.65
N PRO A 738 0.33 19.70 35.07
CA PRO A 738 -0.98 19.71 34.42
C PRO A 738 -1.59 21.11 34.30
N THR A 739 -1.63 21.62 33.08
CA THR A 739 -1.96 23.03 32.76
C THR A 739 -3.23 23.14 31.94
N GLU A 740 -4.11 24.09 32.31
CA GLU A 740 -5.25 24.51 31.49
C GLU A 740 -4.78 25.51 30.44
N ALA A 741 -5.21 25.34 29.19
CA ALA A 741 -4.93 26.24 28.07
C ALA A 741 -6.18 26.41 27.19
N THR A 742 -6.33 27.54 26.51
CA THR A 742 -7.44 27.75 25.55
C THR A 742 -7.14 27.16 24.18
N TYR A 743 -5.86 27.12 23.81
CA TYR A 743 -5.35 26.44 22.63
C TYR A 743 -4.01 25.78 22.96
N ALA A 744 -3.90 24.49 22.65
CA ALA A 744 -2.70 23.69 22.82
C ALA A 744 -2.26 23.14 21.46
N SER A 745 -0.96 23.06 21.23
CA SER A 745 -0.41 22.39 20.06
C SER A 745 0.99 21.84 20.31
N THR A 746 1.46 21.02 19.39
CA THR A 746 2.83 20.52 19.36
C THR A 746 3.66 21.12 18.23
N GLY A 747 4.97 20.94 18.30
CA GLY A 747 5.90 21.21 17.22
C GLY A 747 7.18 20.39 17.38
N TYR A 748 8.01 20.38 16.35
CA TYR A 748 9.25 19.62 16.30
C TYR A 748 10.43 20.48 15.78
N GLY A 749 11.64 19.99 16.02
CA GLY A 749 12.86 20.42 15.35
C GLY A 749 13.82 19.24 15.24
N VAL A 750 14.61 19.20 14.16
CA VAL A 750 15.71 18.23 14.00
C VAL A 750 16.99 19.02 13.77
N LYS A 751 17.98 18.79 14.62
CA LYS A 751 19.29 19.46 14.56
C LYS A 751 20.34 18.42 14.19
N THR A 752 20.86 18.52 12.97
CA THR A 752 21.81 17.57 12.42
C THR A 752 23.25 18.06 12.48
N THR A 753 24.19 17.11 12.54
CA THR A 753 25.62 17.35 12.32
C THR A 753 26.02 16.66 11.02
N VAL A 754 26.67 17.37 10.10
CA VAL A 754 27.15 16.82 8.81
C VAL A 754 28.67 16.71 8.77
N ASN A 755 29.19 15.80 7.96
CA ASN A 755 30.62 15.68 7.65
C ASN A 755 31.06 16.62 6.50
N ASP A 756 32.33 16.53 6.09
CA ASP A 756 32.89 17.30 4.97
C ASP A 756 32.27 16.95 3.59
N GLU A 757 31.42 15.91 3.51
CA GLU A 757 30.72 15.42 2.32
C GLU A 757 29.20 15.71 2.39
N GLU A 758 28.77 16.55 3.35
CA GLU A 758 27.36 16.94 3.62
C GLU A 758 26.43 15.78 4.06
N VAL A 759 26.99 14.59 4.36
CA VAL A 759 26.27 13.45 4.93
C VAL A 759 26.02 13.65 6.42
N VAL A 760 24.80 13.38 6.89
CA VAL A 760 24.45 13.49 8.32
C VAL A 760 25.15 12.39 9.13
N THR A 761 25.75 12.77 10.25
CA THR A 761 26.52 11.90 11.15
C THR A 761 25.93 11.79 12.56
N ASP A 762 25.10 12.74 12.96
CA ASP A 762 24.38 12.76 14.23
C ASP A 762 23.11 13.61 14.07
N ALA A 763 22.06 13.30 14.83
CA ALA A 763 20.79 14.02 14.79
C ALA A 763 20.15 14.11 16.18
N GLN A 764 19.76 15.33 16.56
CA GLN A 764 19.13 15.65 17.84
C GLN A 764 17.68 16.06 17.60
N LEU A 765 16.77 15.55 18.42
CA LEU A 765 15.34 15.82 18.31
C LEU A 765 14.92 16.84 19.36
N GLU A 766 14.21 17.87 18.91
CA GLU A 766 13.62 18.92 19.73
C GLU A 766 12.09 18.81 19.63
N PHE A 767 11.41 18.83 20.78
CA PHE A 767 9.96 18.72 20.85
C PHE A 767 9.39 19.92 21.60
N TYR A 768 8.30 20.49 21.10
CA TYR A 768 7.69 21.69 21.65
C TYR A 768 6.24 21.40 22.05
N VAL A 769 5.88 21.73 23.29
CA VAL A 769 4.48 21.87 23.70
C VAL A 769 4.17 23.35 23.87
N ILE A 770 3.09 23.81 23.23
CA ILE A 770 2.78 25.23 23.08
C ILE A 770 1.37 25.49 23.59
N LEU A 771 1.27 26.27 24.68
CA LEU A 771 0.03 26.56 25.40
C LEU A 771 -0.25 28.06 25.37
N ASP A 772 -1.23 28.51 24.59
CA ASP A 772 -1.57 29.94 24.46
C ASP A 772 -0.34 30.85 24.22
N GLY A 773 0.58 30.43 23.34
CA GLY A 773 1.84 31.13 23.03
C GLY A 773 2.98 30.97 24.05
N LYS A 774 2.78 30.30 25.19
CA LYS A 774 3.86 29.81 26.06
C LYS A 774 4.49 28.56 25.43
N VAL A 775 5.82 28.51 25.35
CA VAL A 775 6.57 27.39 24.78
C VAL A 775 7.32 26.66 25.88
N THR A 776 7.19 25.33 25.94
CA THR A 776 8.11 24.46 26.68
C THR A 776 8.78 23.51 25.70
N LYS A 777 10.12 23.52 25.69
CA LYS A 777 10.98 22.75 24.79
C LYS A 777 11.61 21.57 25.54
N PHE A 778 11.52 20.39 24.95
CA PHE A 778 12.25 19.19 25.33
C PHE A 778 13.31 18.87 24.27
N SER A 779 14.43 18.26 24.67
CA SER A 779 15.50 17.87 23.75
C SER A 779 16.12 16.52 24.11
N THR A 780 16.62 15.80 23.10
CA THR A 780 17.54 14.65 23.30
C THR A 780 19.00 15.08 23.50
N GLU A 781 19.36 16.35 23.21
CA GLU A 781 20.73 16.85 23.33
C GLU A 781 21.24 16.76 24.77
N GLY A 782 22.36 16.04 24.96
CA GLY A 782 22.97 15.83 26.28
C GLY A 782 22.24 14.84 27.19
N VAL A 783 21.20 14.15 26.70
CA VAL A 783 20.42 13.15 27.45
C VAL A 783 20.84 11.73 27.04
N GLU A 784 21.21 10.89 28.02
CA GLU A 784 21.56 9.48 27.76
C GLU A 784 20.32 8.72 27.27
N GLN A 785 20.39 8.21 26.03
CA GLN A 785 19.28 7.50 25.39
C GLN A 785 19.16 6.04 25.88
N PRO A 786 17.95 5.44 25.83
CA PRO A 786 17.76 4.04 26.20
C PRO A 786 18.59 3.11 25.30
N LYS A 787 19.26 2.12 25.90
CA LYS A 787 20.03 1.10 25.15
C LYS A 787 19.11 -0.02 24.66
N LEU A 788 18.18 0.35 23.79
CA LEU A 788 17.25 -0.59 23.16
C LEU A 788 18.03 -1.64 22.36
N HIS A 789 17.54 -2.88 22.40
CA HIS A 789 18.09 -4.02 21.69
C HIS A 789 17.02 -5.11 21.57
N ALA A 790 17.13 -5.99 20.58
CA ALA A 790 16.14 -7.03 20.36
C ALA A 790 16.34 -8.21 21.33
N GLY A 791 15.24 -8.72 21.87
CA GLY A 791 15.23 -9.88 22.78
C GLY A 791 14.75 -11.15 22.09
N TYR A 792 15.14 -12.31 22.63
CA TYR A 792 14.64 -13.61 22.19
C TYR A 792 14.26 -14.50 23.38
N ALA A 793 13.37 -15.45 23.11
CA ALA A 793 12.91 -16.42 24.10
C ALA A 793 13.85 -17.63 24.16
N TYR A 794 14.10 -18.18 25.34
CA TYR A 794 14.89 -19.39 25.57
C TYR A 794 14.31 -20.21 26.74
N ALA A 795 14.82 -21.43 26.97
CA ALA A 795 14.34 -22.34 28.01
C ALA A 795 12.82 -22.60 27.96
N LEU A 796 12.27 -22.75 26.75
CA LEU A 796 10.85 -23.04 26.49
C LEU A 796 10.47 -24.41 27.08
N ASN A 797 9.37 -24.43 27.83
CA ASN A 797 8.77 -25.63 28.40
C ASN A 797 7.24 -25.47 28.51
N ALA A 798 6.50 -26.57 28.40
CA ALA A 798 5.04 -26.57 28.51
C ALA A 798 4.53 -27.78 29.30
N THR A 799 3.56 -27.55 30.18
CA THR A 799 2.91 -28.59 30.99
C THR A 799 1.42 -28.62 30.71
N VAL A 800 0.93 -29.69 30.09
CA VAL A 800 -0.50 -29.89 29.80
C VAL A 800 -1.19 -30.49 31.03
N GLY A 801 -2.08 -29.72 31.66
CA GLY A 801 -3.00 -30.18 32.71
C GLY A 801 -4.34 -30.69 32.16
N GLU A 802 -5.29 -30.99 33.05
CA GLU A 802 -6.61 -31.48 32.62
C GLU A 802 -7.44 -30.38 31.92
N THR A 803 -7.42 -29.15 32.44
CA THR A 803 -8.24 -28.02 31.96
C THR A 803 -7.44 -26.88 31.32
N GLU A 804 -6.14 -26.80 31.58
CA GLU A 804 -5.25 -25.73 31.13
C GLU A 804 -3.87 -26.28 30.74
N THR A 805 -3.17 -25.55 29.88
CA THR A 805 -1.76 -25.77 29.56
C THR A 805 -0.96 -24.57 30.04
N THR A 806 0.06 -24.83 30.85
CA THR A 806 1.01 -23.83 31.35
C THR A 806 2.23 -23.80 30.43
N PHE A 807 2.49 -22.66 29.79
CA PHE A 807 3.70 -22.38 29.04
C PHE A 807 4.66 -21.55 29.90
N THR A 808 5.93 -21.91 29.89
CA THR A 808 7.02 -21.22 30.60
C THR A 808 8.18 -21.00 29.65
N TYR A 809 8.76 -19.81 29.65
CA TYR A 809 9.95 -19.46 28.87
C TYR A 809 10.71 -18.34 29.59
N LYS A 810 11.92 -18.04 29.12
CA LYS A 810 12.72 -16.91 29.57
C LYS A 810 13.00 -15.95 28.42
N LEU A 811 13.01 -14.65 28.66
CA LEU A 811 13.50 -13.67 27.69
C LEU A 811 14.87 -13.13 28.09
N THR A 812 15.71 -12.81 27.10
CA THR A 812 17.03 -12.19 27.30
C THR A 812 16.97 -10.74 27.76
N THR A 813 15.89 -10.04 27.41
CA THR A 813 15.55 -8.67 27.81
C THR A 813 14.03 -8.52 27.78
N SER A 814 13.48 -7.45 28.36
CA SER A 814 12.06 -7.12 28.17
C SER A 814 11.78 -6.75 26.71
N ALA A 815 10.56 -6.98 26.22
CA ALA A 815 10.18 -6.70 24.84
C ALA A 815 8.85 -5.93 24.73
N PRO A 816 8.60 -5.17 23.64
CA PRO A 816 7.31 -4.52 23.40
C PRO A 816 6.11 -5.47 23.42
N ALA A 817 6.30 -6.70 22.90
CA ALA A 817 5.31 -7.77 22.94
C ALA A 817 5.99 -9.14 22.85
N ALA A 818 5.30 -10.16 23.34
CA ALA A 818 5.62 -11.56 23.11
C ALA A 818 4.32 -12.33 22.82
N ASN A 819 4.41 -13.36 21.97
CA ASN A 819 3.30 -14.22 21.60
C ASN A 819 3.71 -15.69 21.70
N ILE A 820 2.86 -16.53 22.30
CA ILE A 820 2.92 -17.98 22.11
C ILE A 820 2.11 -18.30 20.86
N ILE A 821 2.72 -18.98 19.90
CA ILE A 821 2.05 -19.43 18.68
C ILE A 821 2.03 -20.95 18.72
N VAL A 822 0.82 -21.54 18.68
CA VAL A 822 0.63 -22.99 18.56
C VAL A 822 0.16 -23.33 17.16
N THR A 823 0.66 -24.42 16.60
CA THR A 823 0.33 -24.86 15.23
C THR A 823 -0.21 -26.28 15.26
N ASP A 824 -1.36 -26.53 14.63
CA ASP A 824 -1.98 -27.84 14.56
C ASP A 824 -1.41 -28.73 13.42
N GLU A 825 -1.83 -30.00 13.36
CA GLU A 825 -1.41 -30.95 12.32
C GLU A 825 -1.85 -30.55 10.88
N ALA A 826 -2.74 -29.56 10.74
CA ALA A 826 -3.16 -29.00 9.45
C ALA A 826 -2.36 -27.73 9.06
N GLY A 827 -1.50 -27.22 9.94
CA GLY A 827 -0.72 -25.99 9.74
C GLY A 827 -1.43 -24.72 10.18
N THR A 828 -2.56 -24.80 10.90
CA THR A 828 -3.28 -23.63 11.41
C THR A 828 -2.58 -23.06 12.63
N GLU A 829 -2.17 -21.79 12.58
CA GLU A 829 -1.58 -21.11 13.74
C GLU A 829 -2.64 -20.43 14.61
N THR A 830 -2.52 -20.58 15.94
CA THR A 830 -3.28 -19.82 16.94
C THR A 830 -2.32 -18.98 17.76
N VAL A 831 -2.51 -17.66 17.73
CA VAL A 831 -1.64 -16.67 18.40
C VAL A 831 -2.23 -16.32 19.77
N ILE A 832 -1.40 -16.37 20.81
CA ILE A 832 -1.77 -16.13 22.20
C ILE A 832 -0.83 -15.06 22.76
N PRO A 833 -1.33 -13.84 23.07
CA PRO A 833 -0.53 -12.80 23.71
C PRO A 833 0.06 -13.30 25.04
N ALA A 834 1.33 -12.96 25.27
CA ALA A 834 2.15 -13.54 26.32
C ALA A 834 2.93 -12.46 27.09
N GLU A 835 3.44 -12.80 28.28
CA GLU A 835 4.22 -11.87 29.11
C GLU A 835 5.59 -11.57 28.44
N SER A 836 6.01 -10.31 28.43
CA SER A 836 7.23 -9.86 27.74
C SER A 836 8.30 -9.28 28.68
N ALA A 837 8.38 -9.80 29.92
CA ALA A 837 9.37 -9.35 30.90
C ALA A 837 10.74 -10.03 30.70
N GLU A 838 11.82 -9.35 31.12
CA GLU A 838 13.15 -9.97 31.21
C GLU A 838 13.13 -11.16 32.19
N GLY A 839 13.81 -12.25 31.84
CA GLY A 839 13.85 -13.44 32.68
C GLY A 839 12.60 -14.30 32.53
N GLU A 840 12.14 -14.94 33.62
CA GLU A 840 11.12 -16.01 33.60
C GLU A 840 9.69 -15.48 33.49
N ASN A 841 8.96 -15.98 32.50
CA ASN A 841 7.56 -15.63 32.18
C ASN A 841 6.67 -16.88 32.25
N THR A 842 5.39 -16.75 32.59
CA THR A 842 4.47 -17.90 32.69
C THR A 842 3.06 -17.58 32.20
N VAL A 843 2.58 -18.30 31.20
CA VAL A 843 1.25 -18.12 30.62
C VAL A 843 0.41 -19.38 30.80
N ASN A 844 -0.78 -19.23 31.41
CA ASN A 844 -1.75 -20.32 31.56
C ASN A 844 -2.87 -20.15 30.54
N VAL A 845 -3.07 -21.14 29.67
CA VAL A 845 -4.04 -21.11 28.58
C VAL A 845 -5.07 -22.21 28.78
N SER A 846 -6.36 -21.89 28.65
CA SER A 846 -7.42 -22.90 28.71
C SER A 846 -7.27 -23.92 27.60
N ASN A 847 -7.34 -25.21 27.92
CA ASN A 847 -7.31 -26.27 26.89
C ASN A 847 -8.52 -26.15 25.93
N GLY A 848 -9.60 -25.49 26.35
CA GLY A 848 -10.76 -25.22 25.49
C GLY A 848 -10.56 -24.12 24.45
N THR A 849 -9.48 -23.33 24.54
CA THR A 849 -9.11 -22.31 23.53
C THR A 849 -7.94 -22.75 22.64
N LEU A 850 -7.34 -23.90 22.90
CA LEU A 850 -6.31 -24.51 22.06
C LEU A 850 -6.95 -25.50 21.07
N PRO A 851 -6.39 -25.71 19.86
CA PRO A 851 -6.80 -26.79 18.98
C PRO A 851 -6.59 -28.16 19.66
N GLY A 852 -7.46 -29.12 19.37
CA GLY A 852 -7.28 -30.49 19.85
C GLY A 852 -6.30 -31.28 18.97
N GLY A 853 -5.54 -32.19 19.58
CA GLY A 853 -4.55 -33.02 18.91
C GLY A 853 -3.11 -32.70 19.33
N THR A 854 -2.17 -33.10 18.48
CA THR A 854 -0.74 -32.81 18.63
C THR A 854 -0.45 -31.41 18.10
N LEU A 855 0.16 -30.54 18.91
CA LEU A 855 0.51 -29.18 18.51
C LEU A 855 2.02 -28.98 18.61
N THR A 856 2.63 -28.40 17.57
CA THR A 856 3.93 -27.71 17.73
C THR A 856 3.68 -26.32 18.31
N TRP A 857 4.70 -25.72 18.91
CA TRP A 857 4.58 -24.35 19.42
C TRP A 857 5.93 -23.62 19.40
N LYS A 858 5.85 -22.29 19.34
CA LYS A 858 6.97 -21.35 19.30
C LYS A 858 6.63 -20.11 20.13
N VAL A 859 7.65 -19.41 20.62
CA VAL A 859 7.51 -18.07 21.20
C VAL A 859 8.08 -17.07 20.20
N GLU A 860 7.25 -16.13 19.78
CA GLU A 860 7.63 -14.94 19.01
C GLU A 860 7.82 -13.77 19.99
N VAL A 861 8.92 -13.03 19.83
CA VAL A 861 9.26 -11.85 20.64
C VAL A 861 9.51 -10.69 19.69
N SER A 862 8.85 -9.56 19.90
CA SER A 862 9.12 -8.35 19.11
C SER A 862 10.41 -7.68 19.57
N GLY A 863 11.23 -7.22 18.63
CA GLY A 863 12.34 -6.31 18.91
C GLY A 863 11.85 -4.90 19.25
N TYR A 864 12.70 -4.10 19.90
CA TYR A 864 12.53 -2.65 19.90
C TYR A 864 13.07 -2.09 18.57
N ALA A 865 12.39 -1.09 18.00
CA ALA A 865 12.94 -0.32 16.89
C ALA A 865 14.24 0.39 17.36
N ILE A 866 15.29 0.29 16.55
CA ILE A 866 16.64 0.77 16.87
C ILE A 866 16.94 2.00 16.03
N GLY A 867 17.00 3.16 16.68
CA GLY A 867 17.21 4.43 15.98
C GLY A 867 18.64 4.65 15.49
N THR A 868 19.66 4.13 16.18
CA THR A 868 21.06 4.20 15.75
C THR A 868 21.87 2.98 16.26
N PRO A 869 22.97 2.60 15.59
CA PRO A 869 23.85 1.53 16.06
C PRO A 869 24.32 1.72 17.51
N THR A 870 23.82 0.88 18.42
CA THR A 870 23.92 1.10 19.87
C THR A 870 24.68 -0.03 20.55
N GLN A 871 25.84 0.29 21.14
CA GLN A 871 26.62 -0.67 21.94
C GLN A 871 25.93 -0.90 23.31
N TRP A 872 25.20 -2.00 23.47
CA TRP A 872 24.50 -2.32 24.72
C TRP A 872 25.32 -3.22 25.67
N HIS A 873 26.26 -4.02 25.15
CA HIS A 873 27.19 -4.82 25.96
C HIS A 873 28.63 -4.71 25.46
N SER A 874 29.61 -4.80 26.37
CA SER A 874 31.00 -5.13 26.01
C SER A 874 31.78 -5.76 27.17
N ASN A 875 32.83 -6.52 26.82
CA ASN A 875 33.65 -7.25 27.77
C ASN A 875 35.11 -7.31 27.29
N GLY A 876 36.05 -6.84 28.12
CA GLY A 876 37.43 -6.61 27.69
C GLY A 876 38.49 -6.88 28.75
N GLY A 877 39.73 -6.50 28.42
CA GLY A 877 40.92 -6.79 29.23
C GLY A 877 41.62 -8.10 28.83
N TYR A 878 41.32 -8.64 27.65
CA TYR A 878 42.01 -9.78 27.07
C TYR A 878 43.30 -9.32 26.39
N GLY A 879 44.29 -10.22 26.25
CA GLY A 879 45.54 -9.92 25.54
C GLY A 879 45.41 -10.04 24.01
N ARG A 880 44.50 -10.91 23.54
CA ARG A 880 44.08 -11.04 22.13
C ARG A 880 42.80 -11.86 22.05
N ILE A 881 41.75 -11.35 21.42
CA ILE A 881 40.58 -12.13 20.97
C ILE A 881 40.79 -12.49 19.51
N ASN A 882 40.42 -13.71 19.12
CA ASN A 882 40.50 -14.21 17.74
C ASN A 882 39.15 -14.60 17.15
N GLY A 883 38.17 -14.95 17.97
CA GLY A 883 36.89 -15.47 17.50
C GLY A 883 35.72 -15.24 18.46
N ILE A 884 34.51 -15.24 17.92
CA ILE A 884 33.24 -15.14 18.63
C ILE A 884 32.13 -15.86 17.85
N ILE A 885 31.27 -16.60 18.54
CA ILE A 885 30.06 -17.17 17.93
C ILE A 885 28.92 -17.30 18.95
N VAL A 886 27.69 -17.21 18.47
CA VAL A 886 26.46 -17.44 19.23
C VAL A 886 25.86 -18.77 18.80
N ASP A 887 25.41 -19.59 19.76
CA ASP A 887 24.64 -20.79 19.45
C ASP A 887 23.20 -20.42 19.07
N ASN A 888 22.96 -20.15 17.78
CA ASN A 888 21.62 -19.86 17.26
C ASN A 888 20.76 -21.12 17.01
N ASN A 889 21.27 -22.32 17.31
CA ASN A 889 20.51 -23.55 17.13
C ASN A 889 19.44 -23.70 18.22
N THR A 890 18.19 -23.43 17.89
CA THR A 890 17.06 -23.51 18.83
C THR A 890 16.83 -24.93 19.39
N ALA A 891 17.30 -25.97 18.69
CA ALA A 891 17.29 -27.35 19.17
C ALA A 891 18.38 -27.66 20.22
N SER A 892 19.41 -26.81 20.33
CA SER A 892 20.53 -27.01 21.25
C SER A 892 20.14 -26.77 22.71
N PRO A 893 20.57 -27.61 23.67
CA PRO A 893 20.46 -27.30 25.10
C PRO A 893 21.32 -26.09 25.52
N ALA A 894 22.26 -25.67 24.67
CA ALA A 894 23.09 -24.49 24.86
C ALA A 894 22.62 -23.26 24.04
N PHE A 895 21.48 -23.32 23.36
CA PHE A 895 20.92 -22.22 22.56
C PHE A 895 21.01 -20.84 23.24
N GLY A 896 21.56 -19.86 22.53
CA GLY A 896 21.84 -18.50 23.01
C GLY A 896 23.12 -18.36 23.84
N THR A 897 23.91 -19.43 24.01
CA THR A 897 25.25 -19.34 24.64
C THR A 897 26.23 -18.66 23.68
N VAL A 898 27.03 -17.72 24.20
CA VAL A 898 28.09 -17.03 23.44
C VAL A 898 29.45 -17.60 23.81
N TYR A 899 30.21 -17.97 22.79
CA TYR A 899 31.57 -18.51 22.91
C TYR A 899 32.58 -17.50 22.37
N VAL A 900 33.68 -17.27 23.10
CA VAL A 900 34.71 -16.28 22.73
C VAL A 900 36.10 -16.90 22.80
N ALA A 901 36.80 -16.93 21.67
CA ALA A 901 38.14 -17.50 21.54
C ALA A 901 39.22 -16.46 21.82
N VAL A 902 40.00 -16.69 22.88
CA VAL A 902 41.04 -15.77 23.38
C VAL A 902 42.42 -16.40 23.18
N GLY A 903 43.17 -15.88 22.21
CA GLY A 903 44.52 -16.35 21.87
C GLY A 903 45.64 -15.80 22.74
N GLY A 904 45.36 -14.84 23.62
CA GLY A 904 46.38 -14.24 24.50
C GLY A 904 45.82 -13.60 25.75
N GLY A 905 46.57 -13.72 26.85
CA GLY A 905 46.22 -13.16 28.17
C GLY A 905 46.67 -14.07 29.32
N ALA A 906 46.37 -13.70 30.56
CA ALA A 906 46.75 -14.44 31.76
C ALA A 906 45.75 -14.20 32.91
N GLY A 907 45.75 -15.08 33.92
CA GLY A 907 44.87 -14.97 35.09
C GLY A 907 43.40 -15.18 34.74
N GLU A 908 42.52 -14.27 35.17
CA GLU A 908 41.07 -14.32 34.92
C GLU A 908 40.70 -14.10 33.43
N ASN A 909 41.65 -13.57 32.67
CA ASN A 909 41.60 -13.37 31.22
C ASN A 909 42.71 -14.19 30.52
N ALA A 910 42.98 -15.41 31.01
CA ALA A 910 43.87 -16.36 30.37
C ALA A 910 43.43 -16.77 28.95
N LYS A 911 44.38 -17.31 28.19
CA LYS A 911 44.19 -17.95 26.89
C LYS A 911 43.18 -19.10 26.97
N GLY A 912 42.33 -19.29 25.96
CA GLY A 912 41.35 -20.37 25.90
C GLY A 912 39.99 -19.91 25.35
N ILE A 913 38.94 -20.69 25.61
CA ILE A 913 37.57 -20.36 25.18
C ILE A 913 36.72 -19.94 26.38
N TYR A 914 36.09 -18.77 26.30
CA TYR A 914 35.14 -18.28 27.30
C TYR A 914 33.71 -18.61 26.90
N VAL A 915 32.87 -18.85 27.90
CA VAL A 915 31.45 -19.18 27.74
C VAL A 915 30.62 -18.19 28.55
N PHE A 916 29.72 -17.50 27.86
CA PHE A 916 28.74 -16.58 28.44
C PHE A 916 27.34 -17.14 28.21
N ASP A 917 26.49 -17.10 29.23
CA ASP A 917 25.09 -17.48 29.08
C ASP A 917 24.25 -16.39 28.39
N GLN A 918 22.95 -16.66 28.24
CA GLN A 918 21.98 -15.80 27.55
C GLN A 918 21.80 -14.42 28.23
N THR A 919 22.28 -14.26 29.47
CA THR A 919 22.30 -12.98 30.22
C THR A 919 23.63 -12.24 30.08
N MET A 920 24.51 -12.70 29.18
CA MET A 920 25.91 -12.28 29.04
C MET A 920 26.75 -12.50 30.31
N THR A 921 26.36 -13.44 31.17
CA THR A 921 27.12 -13.77 32.38
C THR A 921 28.19 -14.83 32.07
N LYS A 922 29.46 -14.51 32.38
CA LYS A 922 30.63 -15.39 32.22
C LYS A 922 30.52 -16.59 33.18
N LYS A 923 30.34 -17.81 32.65
CA LYS A 923 30.14 -19.04 33.47
C LYS A 923 31.35 -19.38 34.35
N ALA A 924 32.57 -19.24 33.84
CA ALA A 924 33.81 -19.66 34.52
C ALA A 924 35.07 -18.97 33.93
N GLY A 925 36.26 -19.42 34.35
CA GLY A 925 37.51 -19.15 33.64
C GLY A 925 37.58 -19.85 32.28
N ALA A 926 38.60 -19.54 31.47
CA ALA A 926 38.74 -20.07 30.11
C ALA A 926 38.84 -21.62 30.09
N LEU A 927 38.03 -22.24 29.24
CA LEU A 927 38.15 -23.64 28.89
C LEU A 927 39.45 -23.88 28.11
N PHE A 928 40.04 -25.07 28.32
CA PHE A 928 41.21 -25.59 27.58
C PHE A 928 42.47 -24.70 27.61
N THR A 929 42.63 -23.88 28.66
CA THR A 929 43.82 -23.01 28.83
C THR A 929 45.15 -23.75 28.69
N GLU A 930 45.25 -24.96 29.26
CA GLU A 930 46.48 -25.76 29.19
C GLU A 930 46.72 -26.29 27.77
N GLU A 931 45.69 -26.80 27.09
CA GLU A 931 45.86 -27.35 25.73
C GLU A 931 46.25 -26.27 24.72
N PHE A 932 45.46 -25.18 24.66
CA PHE A 932 45.79 -24.07 23.77
C PHE A 932 47.12 -23.38 24.14
N SER A 933 47.70 -23.60 25.32
CA SER A 933 49.04 -23.10 25.65
C SER A 933 50.17 -23.72 24.80
N GLU A 934 49.93 -24.85 24.12
CA GLU A 934 50.85 -25.42 23.12
C GLU A 934 51.03 -24.51 21.89
N GLY A 935 49.98 -23.78 21.50
CA GLY A 935 49.98 -22.90 20.33
C GLY A 935 50.53 -21.50 20.57
N ASN A 936 50.71 -20.74 19.48
CA ASN A 936 51.03 -19.31 19.49
C ASN A 936 49.76 -18.45 19.75
N THR A 937 49.77 -17.15 19.48
CA THR A 937 48.59 -16.28 19.70
C THR A 937 47.41 -16.50 18.73
N GLN A 938 47.53 -17.42 17.78
CA GLN A 938 46.48 -17.86 16.84
C GLN A 938 45.81 -19.18 17.28
N SER A 939 45.81 -19.45 18.58
CA SER A 939 45.32 -20.69 19.20
C SER A 939 44.57 -20.30 20.48
N PRO A 940 43.29 -20.65 20.68
CA PRO A 940 42.33 -20.92 19.60
C PRO A 940 42.23 -19.72 18.64
N TYR A 941 41.73 -19.95 17.43
CA TYR A 941 41.50 -18.92 16.43
C TYR A 941 40.01 -18.54 16.29
N ARG A 942 39.39 -18.80 15.14
CA ARG A 942 37.95 -18.57 14.87
C ARG A 942 37.07 -19.74 15.30
N LEU A 943 35.78 -19.47 15.48
CA LEU A 943 34.79 -20.42 15.95
C LEU A 943 33.73 -20.76 14.88
N GLY A 944 33.18 -21.97 14.95
CA GLY A 944 32.04 -22.40 14.15
C GLY A 944 31.04 -23.18 15.00
N MET A 945 29.87 -23.48 14.43
CA MET A 945 28.83 -24.25 15.09
C MET A 945 28.28 -25.30 14.11
N MET A 946 27.97 -26.49 14.62
CA MET A 946 27.23 -27.52 13.86
C MET A 946 25.72 -27.44 14.15
N GLU A 947 24.91 -28.02 13.27
CA GLU A 947 23.44 -28.09 13.38
C GLU A 947 22.92 -28.82 14.64
N ASP A 948 23.78 -29.47 15.41
CA ASP A 948 23.45 -30.11 16.70
C ASP A 948 23.99 -29.36 17.92
N GLY A 949 24.53 -28.14 17.74
CA GLY A 949 25.12 -27.33 18.81
C GLY A 949 26.57 -27.69 19.16
N THR A 950 27.22 -28.59 18.42
CA THR A 950 28.67 -28.85 18.61
C THR A 950 29.47 -27.61 18.22
N LEU A 951 30.19 -27.03 19.18
CA LEU A 951 31.11 -25.92 18.95
C LEU A 951 32.34 -26.42 18.20
N LEU A 952 32.81 -25.63 17.24
CA LEU A 952 34.05 -25.84 16.50
C LEU A 952 35.05 -24.73 16.83
N ALA A 953 36.30 -25.10 17.09
CA ALA A 953 37.40 -24.17 17.25
C ALA A 953 38.50 -24.47 16.24
N THR A 954 38.83 -23.49 15.41
CA THR A 954 40.01 -23.56 14.52
C THR A 954 41.29 -23.25 15.27
N ASP A 955 42.40 -23.83 14.83
CA ASP A 955 43.74 -23.48 15.32
C ASP A 955 44.70 -23.30 14.15
N TRP A 956 45.28 -22.11 14.05
CA TRP A 956 46.23 -21.71 12.99
C TRP A 956 47.69 -21.75 13.48
N SER A 957 47.97 -22.34 14.64
CA SER A 957 49.35 -22.50 15.12
C SER A 957 49.90 -23.87 14.77
N ASP A 958 50.98 -23.99 13.98
CA ASP A 958 51.64 -25.26 13.61
C ASP A 958 51.81 -26.23 14.80
N ALA A 959 52.15 -25.69 15.97
CA ALA A 959 52.35 -26.44 17.21
C ALA A 959 51.10 -27.14 17.76
N HIS A 960 49.89 -26.62 17.50
CA HIS A 960 48.59 -27.09 18.02
C HIS A 960 47.50 -27.16 16.92
N SER A 961 47.90 -27.20 15.65
CA SER A 961 47.01 -27.04 14.49
C SER A 961 45.82 -28.01 14.47
N GLY A 962 44.73 -27.57 13.86
CA GLY A 962 43.58 -28.41 13.53
C GLY A 962 42.24 -27.69 13.60
N ILE A 963 41.17 -28.48 13.53
CA ILE A 963 39.81 -28.08 13.87
C ILE A 963 39.38 -28.97 15.03
N TYR A 964 38.87 -28.39 16.10
CA TYR A 964 38.49 -29.10 17.31
C TYR A 964 36.98 -29.03 17.53
N THR A 965 36.32 -30.18 17.63
CA THR A 965 34.93 -30.27 18.13
C THR A 965 34.93 -30.19 19.65
N ILE A 966 34.03 -29.38 20.19
CA ILE A 966 33.80 -29.22 21.63
C ILE A 966 32.32 -29.51 21.90
N ASP A 967 32.06 -30.50 22.74
CA ASP A 967 30.71 -30.81 23.21
C ASP A 967 30.21 -29.69 24.15
N PRO A 968 29.02 -29.11 23.91
CA PRO A 968 28.57 -27.91 24.62
C PRO A 968 28.10 -28.17 26.06
N GLU A 969 27.82 -29.43 26.45
CA GLU A 969 27.38 -29.78 27.81
C GLU A 969 28.53 -30.26 28.70
N SER A 970 29.37 -31.15 28.17
CA SER A 970 30.48 -31.79 28.88
C SER A 970 31.79 -31.04 28.77
N TYR A 971 31.94 -30.18 27.75
CA TYR A 971 33.20 -29.57 27.33
C TYR A 971 34.32 -30.60 27.09
N GLU A 972 33.98 -31.77 26.54
CA GLU A 972 35.00 -32.65 25.94
C GLU A 972 35.44 -32.08 24.58
N MET A 973 36.76 -31.99 24.36
CA MET A 973 37.37 -31.49 23.13
C MET A 973 38.09 -32.61 22.37
N GLN A 974 37.91 -32.67 21.05
CA GLN A 974 38.58 -33.64 20.16
C GLN A 974 38.99 -32.98 18.85
N ASN A 975 40.17 -33.31 18.32
CA ASN A 975 40.62 -32.84 16.99
C ASN A 975 39.93 -33.67 15.90
N MET A 976 39.37 -33.02 14.90
CA MET A 976 38.69 -33.68 13.77
C MET A 976 39.66 -34.40 12.84
N TYR A 977 40.90 -33.92 12.68
CA TYR A 977 41.87 -34.54 11.79
C TYR A 977 42.44 -35.83 12.38
N LEU A 978 42.28 -36.94 11.67
CA LEU A 978 42.95 -38.19 12.01
C LEU A 978 44.41 -38.17 11.51
N GLY A 979 45.29 -38.92 12.19
CA GLY A 979 46.68 -39.12 11.78
C GLY A 979 47.71 -38.47 12.70
N GLU A 980 48.94 -38.30 12.21
CA GLU A 980 50.04 -37.69 12.96
C GLU A 980 50.28 -36.24 12.49
N ARG A 981 50.27 -35.28 13.43
CA ARG A 981 50.63 -33.87 13.19
C ARG A 981 52.13 -33.75 12.92
N SER A 982 52.49 -33.15 11.79
CA SER A 982 53.87 -32.84 11.44
C SER A 982 54.35 -31.55 12.11
N SER A 983 55.65 -31.27 12.10
CA SER A 983 56.23 -30.06 12.71
C SER A 983 55.86 -28.74 12.01
N GLY A 984 55.18 -28.80 10.86
CA GLY A 984 54.68 -27.62 10.14
C GLY A 984 53.16 -27.43 10.25
N GLY A 985 52.47 -28.27 11.03
CA GLY A 985 51.01 -28.21 11.22
C GLY A 985 50.23 -29.29 10.45
N ALA A 986 50.70 -29.73 9.28
CA ALA A 986 49.94 -30.70 8.46
C ALA A 986 49.79 -32.07 9.12
N PHE A 987 48.60 -32.68 9.02
CA PHE A 987 48.27 -34.02 9.49
C PHE A 987 48.41 -35.06 8.38
N MET A 988 49.10 -36.16 8.70
CA MET A 988 49.30 -37.28 7.78
C MET A 988 48.48 -38.50 8.23
N TYR A 989 47.44 -38.85 7.47
CA TYR A 989 46.64 -40.05 7.69
C TYR A 989 46.86 -41.07 6.57
N ASN A 990 47.28 -42.29 6.92
CA ASN A 990 47.61 -43.36 5.96
C ASN A 990 48.56 -42.93 4.81
N GLY A 991 49.43 -41.94 5.07
CA GLY A 991 50.37 -41.39 4.09
C GLY A 991 49.82 -40.29 3.17
N VAL A 992 48.58 -39.85 3.39
CA VAL A 992 47.93 -38.72 2.70
C VAL A 992 47.93 -37.50 3.63
N ASN A 993 48.23 -36.31 3.09
CA ASN A 993 48.00 -35.04 3.79
C ASN A 993 46.50 -34.76 3.80
N VAL A 994 45.89 -34.69 4.98
CA VAL A 994 44.44 -34.51 5.14
C VAL A 994 44.02 -33.11 5.60
N GLY A 995 44.97 -32.18 5.79
CA GLY A 995 44.73 -30.85 6.34
C GLY A 995 45.67 -30.51 7.50
N GLY A 996 45.35 -29.49 8.27
CA GLY A 996 46.19 -29.01 9.38
C GLY A 996 45.72 -27.67 9.92
N GLY A 997 46.59 -26.66 9.91
CA GLY A 997 46.27 -25.30 10.33
C GLY A 997 45.16 -24.68 9.47
N THR A 998 44.20 -24.02 10.14
CA THR A 998 43.01 -23.44 9.50
C THR A 998 42.64 -22.10 10.12
N THR A 999 42.15 -21.16 9.31
CA THR A 999 41.81 -19.79 9.77
C THR A 999 40.32 -19.48 9.92
N GLY A 1000 39.43 -20.36 9.46
CA GLY A 1000 37.98 -20.24 9.64
C GLY A 1000 37.28 -21.57 9.37
N VAL A 1001 36.07 -21.76 9.90
CA VAL A 1001 35.28 -22.99 9.71
C VAL A 1001 33.78 -22.72 9.66
N ALA A 1002 33.08 -23.39 8.75
CA ALA A 1002 31.63 -23.42 8.68
C ALA A 1002 31.14 -24.82 8.31
N VAL A 1003 29.92 -25.18 8.72
CA VAL A 1003 29.32 -26.50 8.45
C VAL A 1003 27.87 -26.32 8.00
N VAL A 1004 27.47 -27.11 6.99
CA VAL A 1004 26.09 -27.24 6.52
C VAL A 1004 25.84 -28.72 6.27
N GLY A 1005 24.85 -29.31 6.94
CA GLY A 1005 24.67 -30.75 7.05
C GLY A 1005 25.97 -31.46 7.44
N THR A 1006 26.43 -32.38 6.60
CA THR A 1006 27.68 -33.14 6.78
C THR A 1006 28.88 -32.55 6.02
N LYS A 1007 28.74 -31.35 5.44
CA LYS A 1007 29.80 -30.65 4.70
C LYS A 1007 30.49 -29.62 5.57
N LEU A 1008 31.81 -29.75 5.73
CA LEU A 1008 32.65 -28.79 6.43
C LEU A 1008 33.46 -27.97 5.43
N TYR A 1009 33.44 -26.65 5.58
CA TYR A 1009 34.16 -25.67 4.78
C TYR A 1009 35.22 -25.01 5.66
N THR A 1010 36.45 -24.87 5.15
CA THR A 1010 37.54 -24.24 5.90
C THR A 1010 38.61 -23.69 4.96
N PHE A 1011 39.31 -22.64 5.37
CA PHE A 1011 40.53 -22.20 4.70
C PHE A 1011 41.75 -22.88 5.33
N ALA A 1012 42.38 -23.78 4.58
CA ALA A 1012 43.48 -24.62 5.06
C ALA A 1012 44.84 -24.09 4.59
N GLU A 1013 45.70 -23.75 5.53
CA GLU A 1013 47.09 -23.36 5.27
C GLU A 1013 47.94 -24.56 4.84
N ASP A 1014 47.70 -25.72 5.45
CA ASP A 1014 48.54 -26.92 5.34
C ASP A 1014 48.23 -27.84 4.16
N TYR A 1015 47.19 -27.54 3.36
CA TYR A 1015 46.74 -28.40 2.26
C TYR A 1015 46.80 -27.66 0.91
N PRO A 1016 47.29 -28.28 -0.18
CA PRO A 1016 47.86 -29.63 -0.27
C PRO A 1016 49.31 -29.72 0.24
N THR A 1017 49.96 -28.58 0.49
CA THR A 1017 51.37 -28.49 0.89
C THR A 1017 51.49 -27.95 2.31
N ASN A 1018 52.19 -28.70 3.17
CA ASN A 1018 52.52 -28.36 4.55
C ASN A 1018 53.12 -26.94 4.64
N ASN A 1019 52.50 -26.06 5.42
CA ASN A 1019 52.82 -24.64 5.61
C ASN A 1019 53.07 -23.87 4.27
N ALA A 1020 52.30 -24.18 3.23
CA ALA A 1020 52.39 -23.54 1.90
C ALA A 1020 51.17 -23.77 0.98
N GLY A 1021 50.05 -24.26 1.52
CA GLY A 1021 48.86 -24.68 0.78
C GLY A 1021 47.88 -23.53 0.51
N ASN A 1022 47.41 -22.88 1.59
CA ASN A 1022 46.56 -21.69 1.60
C ASN A 1022 45.39 -21.74 0.60
N VAL A 1023 44.41 -22.60 0.86
CA VAL A 1023 43.27 -22.78 -0.04
C VAL A 1023 41.97 -23.08 0.70
N LEU A 1024 40.86 -22.56 0.16
CA LEU A 1024 39.51 -22.89 0.60
C LEU A 1024 39.15 -24.31 0.16
N VAL A 1025 38.72 -25.14 1.11
CA VAL A 1025 38.44 -26.57 0.92
C VAL A 1025 37.09 -26.99 1.51
N ARG A 1026 36.53 -28.07 0.95
CA ARG A 1026 35.35 -28.75 1.51
C ARG A 1026 35.68 -30.20 1.84
N TYR A 1027 35.21 -30.66 3.01
CA TYR A 1027 35.27 -32.04 3.47
C TYR A 1027 33.86 -32.62 3.66
N GLU A 1028 33.74 -33.92 3.43
CA GLU A 1028 32.64 -34.74 3.95
C GLU A 1028 33.07 -35.31 5.30
N ILE A 1029 32.36 -34.98 6.38
CA ILE A 1029 32.72 -35.41 7.74
C ILE A 1029 31.80 -36.51 8.29
N GLY A 1030 30.59 -36.67 7.74
CA GLY A 1030 29.55 -37.59 8.20
C GLY A 1030 29.21 -37.52 9.70
N ASP A 1031 28.43 -38.49 10.17
CA ASP A 1031 28.05 -38.63 11.59
C ASP A 1031 29.27 -38.76 12.53
N GLY A 1032 30.40 -39.20 12.00
CA GLY A 1032 31.65 -39.41 12.74
C GLY A 1032 32.45 -38.14 12.99
N LYS A 1033 32.05 -36.98 12.45
CA LYS A 1033 32.66 -35.64 12.66
C LYS A 1033 34.19 -35.63 12.53
N THR A 1034 34.76 -36.44 11.64
CA THR A 1034 36.22 -36.64 11.52
C THR A 1034 36.69 -36.54 10.08
N ILE A 1035 37.88 -35.96 9.91
CA ILE A 1035 38.54 -35.77 8.63
C ILE A 1035 39.60 -36.88 8.48
N SER A 1036 39.31 -37.83 7.60
CA SER A 1036 40.11 -39.05 7.37
C SER A 1036 40.58 -39.20 5.93
N ALA A 1037 40.38 -38.18 5.10
CA ALA A 1037 40.77 -38.12 3.70
C ALA A 1037 41.19 -36.68 3.35
N ALA A 1038 41.83 -36.51 2.19
CA ALA A 1038 41.98 -35.20 1.58
C ALA A 1038 40.59 -34.57 1.28
N PRO A 1039 40.50 -33.23 1.14
CA PRO A 1039 39.27 -32.54 0.74
C PRO A 1039 38.56 -33.20 -0.43
N GLU A 1040 37.23 -33.26 -0.36
CA GLU A 1040 36.42 -33.69 -1.51
C GLU A 1040 36.36 -32.61 -2.59
N PHE A 1041 36.55 -31.34 -2.21
CA PHE A 1041 36.61 -30.21 -3.14
C PHE A 1041 37.65 -29.17 -2.71
N THR A 1042 38.20 -28.46 -3.69
CA THR A 1042 39.20 -27.40 -3.48
C THR A 1042 38.86 -26.23 -4.41
N TYR A 1043 38.59 -25.07 -3.84
CA TYR A 1043 38.05 -23.92 -4.55
C TYR A 1043 39.16 -23.13 -5.25
N SER A 1044 39.64 -23.64 -6.40
CA SER A 1044 40.72 -22.99 -7.17
C SER A 1044 40.38 -21.58 -7.69
N ASN A 1045 39.10 -21.23 -7.73
CA ASN A 1045 38.62 -19.91 -8.15
C ASN A 1045 38.49 -18.92 -6.97
N ALA A 1046 38.66 -19.38 -5.72
CA ALA A 1046 38.67 -18.51 -4.54
C ALA A 1046 39.99 -17.74 -4.48
N THR A 1047 40.00 -16.51 -4.99
CA THR A 1047 41.21 -15.67 -5.09
C THR A 1047 41.52 -14.97 -3.76
N LEU A 1048 41.98 -15.79 -2.81
CA LEU A 1048 42.23 -15.43 -1.41
C LEU A 1048 43.74 -15.46 -1.07
N PRO A 1049 44.59 -14.54 -1.58
CA PRO A 1049 46.03 -14.56 -1.30
C PRO A 1049 46.42 -14.03 0.08
N ASN A 1050 45.48 -13.64 0.95
CA ASN A 1050 45.77 -13.53 2.39
C ASN A 1050 45.55 -14.88 3.07
N MET A 1051 46.39 -15.23 4.03
CA MET A 1051 46.26 -16.49 4.78
C MET A 1051 45.20 -16.40 5.88
N ASN A 1052 44.90 -15.18 6.35
CA ASN A 1052 43.80 -14.93 7.29
C ASN A 1052 42.48 -14.75 6.52
N VAL A 1053 41.65 -15.80 6.56
CA VAL A 1053 40.36 -15.92 5.86
C VAL A 1053 39.29 -16.39 6.84
N GLU A 1054 38.13 -15.74 6.85
CA GLU A 1054 36.92 -16.28 7.48
C GLU A 1054 36.04 -16.95 6.42
N VAL A 1055 35.24 -17.93 6.84
CA VAL A 1055 34.28 -18.62 5.97
C VAL A 1055 32.92 -18.74 6.67
N ARG A 1056 31.84 -18.54 5.92
CA ARG A 1056 30.46 -18.81 6.36
C ARG A 1056 29.76 -19.56 5.22
N ALA A 1057 29.13 -20.69 5.51
CA ALA A 1057 28.47 -21.52 4.50
C ALA A 1057 26.95 -21.39 4.60
N THR A 1058 26.28 -21.48 3.45
CA THR A 1058 24.83 -21.47 3.28
C THR A 1058 24.39 -22.80 2.65
N GLU A 1059 23.08 -23.06 2.54
CA GLU A 1059 22.58 -24.26 1.86
C GLU A 1059 23.12 -24.42 0.44
N ASN A 1060 23.37 -23.30 -0.26
CA ASN A 1060 23.66 -23.27 -1.71
C ASN A 1060 25.09 -22.81 -2.07
N GLY A 1061 25.94 -22.47 -1.10
CA GLY A 1061 27.29 -22.00 -1.36
C GLY A 1061 28.10 -21.62 -0.11
N VAL A 1062 29.22 -20.92 -0.33
CA VAL A 1062 30.16 -20.50 0.71
C VAL A 1062 30.66 -19.08 0.47
N TRP A 1063 30.50 -18.25 1.51
CA TRP A 1063 31.13 -16.94 1.63
C TRP A 1063 32.54 -17.08 2.18
N ALA A 1064 33.47 -16.28 1.65
CA ALA A 1064 34.82 -16.15 2.19
C ALA A 1064 35.26 -14.67 2.16
N SER A 1065 35.82 -14.22 3.27
CA SER A 1065 36.38 -12.88 3.45
C SER A 1065 37.87 -12.95 3.79
N GLN A 1066 38.64 -11.89 3.53
CA GLN A 1066 40.07 -11.87 3.86
C GLN A 1066 40.59 -10.48 4.18
N VAL A 1067 41.68 -10.39 4.96
CA VAL A 1067 42.21 -9.09 5.41
C VAL A 1067 42.71 -8.26 4.22
N ARG A 1068 42.16 -7.05 4.08
CA ARG A 1068 42.49 -6.08 3.03
C ARG A 1068 42.61 -4.67 3.57
N SER A 1069 43.75 -4.03 3.33
CA SER A 1069 43.94 -2.59 3.58
C SER A 1069 43.20 -1.75 2.53
N ALA A 1070 43.06 -0.45 2.80
CA ALA A 1070 42.32 0.48 1.95
C ALA A 1070 42.83 0.46 0.50
N GLY A 1071 41.90 0.31 -0.45
CA GLY A 1071 42.21 0.23 -1.88
C GLY A 1071 42.92 -1.07 -2.29
N GLN A 1072 42.80 -2.15 -1.50
CA GLN A 1072 43.29 -3.49 -1.87
C GLN A 1072 42.16 -4.47 -2.21
N ASN A 1073 40.89 -4.12 -1.99
CA ASN A 1073 39.75 -4.84 -2.55
C ASN A 1073 39.81 -4.74 -4.08
N THR A 1074 40.36 -5.77 -4.73
CA THR A 1074 40.74 -5.73 -6.15
C THR A 1074 40.57 -7.11 -6.79
N LYS A 1075 40.41 -7.16 -8.13
CA LYS A 1075 40.18 -8.42 -8.85
C LYS A 1075 41.35 -9.39 -8.65
N GLY A 1076 41.06 -10.56 -8.08
CA GLY A 1076 42.08 -11.54 -7.68
C GLY A 1076 42.62 -11.39 -6.25
N ALA A 1077 42.11 -10.44 -5.49
CA ALA A 1077 42.42 -10.18 -4.08
C ALA A 1077 41.23 -9.49 -3.36
N GLN A 1078 40.01 -9.99 -3.58
CA GLN A 1078 38.74 -9.45 -3.09
C GLN A 1078 38.71 -9.33 -1.56
N ALA A 1079 37.95 -8.39 -1.01
CA ALA A 1079 37.69 -8.34 0.43
C ALA A 1079 36.67 -9.42 0.86
N LEU A 1080 35.64 -9.66 0.03
CA LEU A 1080 34.56 -10.62 0.23
C LEU A 1080 34.18 -11.28 -1.11
N MET A 1081 33.85 -12.57 -1.09
CA MET A 1081 33.31 -13.29 -2.25
C MET A 1081 32.34 -14.41 -1.85
N TYR A 1082 31.44 -14.76 -2.76
CA TYR A 1082 30.55 -15.94 -2.64
C TYR A 1082 30.78 -16.90 -3.79
N LEU A 1083 30.84 -18.20 -3.48
CA LEU A 1083 30.96 -19.27 -4.46
C LEU A 1083 29.87 -20.33 -4.25
N ASP A 1084 29.34 -20.89 -5.32
CA ASP A 1084 28.47 -22.07 -5.24
C ASP A 1084 29.24 -23.35 -4.86
N HIS A 1085 28.54 -24.48 -4.72
CA HIS A 1085 29.15 -25.76 -4.37
C HIS A 1085 30.08 -26.35 -5.43
N GLU A 1086 30.00 -25.85 -6.66
CA GLU A 1086 30.84 -26.20 -7.81
C GLU A 1086 32.06 -25.26 -7.95
N GLY A 1087 32.13 -24.21 -7.15
CA GLY A 1087 33.22 -23.22 -7.14
C GLY A 1087 33.13 -22.16 -8.23
N ASN A 1088 31.95 -21.92 -8.80
CA ASN A 1088 31.70 -20.73 -9.60
C ASN A 1088 31.57 -19.52 -8.68
N VAL A 1089 32.22 -18.40 -9.02
CA VAL A 1089 32.11 -17.14 -8.26
C VAL A 1089 30.81 -16.47 -8.66
N LEU A 1090 29.87 -16.33 -7.72
CA LEU A 1090 28.59 -15.67 -7.93
C LEU A 1090 28.55 -14.24 -7.38
N PHE A 1091 29.47 -13.89 -6.47
CA PHE A 1091 29.68 -12.52 -6.00
C PHE A 1091 31.17 -12.22 -5.80
N ASP A 1092 31.58 -11.01 -6.16
CA ASP A 1092 32.95 -10.51 -6.10
C ASP A 1092 32.94 -9.04 -5.64
N SER A 1093 33.46 -8.76 -4.45
CA SER A 1093 33.42 -7.40 -3.88
C SER A 1093 34.24 -6.35 -4.63
N SER A 1094 35.02 -6.74 -5.65
CA SER A 1094 35.88 -5.82 -6.42
C SER A 1094 35.25 -5.32 -7.74
N ASP A 1095 34.03 -5.77 -8.06
CA ASP A 1095 33.24 -5.23 -9.16
C ASP A 1095 32.46 -3.97 -8.71
N GLU A 1096 32.08 -3.10 -9.64
CA GLU A 1096 31.34 -1.86 -9.33
C GLU A 1096 29.84 -2.16 -9.07
N PRO A 1097 29.17 -1.45 -8.13
CA PRO A 1097 29.68 -0.35 -7.30
C PRO A 1097 30.46 -0.79 -6.04
N PHE A 1098 30.39 -2.07 -5.65
CA PHE A 1098 30.86 -2.60 -4.36
C PHE A 1098 32.29 -2.28 -3.96
N VAL A 1099 33.18 -2.08 -4.94
CA VAL A 1099 34.57 -1.67 -4.70
C VAL A 1099 34.69 -0.31 -3.97
N TYR A 1100 33.66 0.54 -4.06
CA TYR A 1100 33.56 1.82 -3.36
C TYR A 1100 32.91 1.68 -1.98
N ASP A 1101 31.85 0.85 -1.88
CA ASP A 1101 31.13 0.57 -0.63
C ASP A 1101 31.96 -0.21 0.40
N LEU A 1102 32.86 -1.09 -0.08
CA LEU A 1102 33.75 -1.91 0.73
C LEU A 1102 35.21 -1.66 0.37
N THR A 1103 35.81 -0.64 1.03
CA THR A 1103 37.19 -0.17 0.75
C THR A 1103 38.30 -1.19 1.04
N GLY A 1104 37.98 -2.25 1.80
CA GLY A 1104 38.86 -3.32 2.25
C GLY A 1104 38.16 -4.13 3.34
N CYS A 1105 38.93 -4.77 4.24
CA CYS A 1105 38.39 -5.49 5.39
C CYS A 1105 39.47 -5.66 6.49
N ASP A 1106 39.31 -4.96 7.62
CA ASP A 1106 40.25 -5.06 8.75
C ASP A 1106 39.90 -6.21 9.72
N GLY A 1107 40.70 -7.27 9.66
CA GLY A 1107 40.58 -8.46 10.52
C GLY A 1107 39.91 -9.68 9.87
N ALA A 1108 39.20 -9.48 8.75
CA ALA A 1108 38.41 -10.46 8.00
C ALA A 1108 37.11 -10.94 8.66
N GLY A 1109 36.73 -10.41 9.83
CA GLY A 1109 35.48 -10.77 10.48
C GLY A 1109 34.25 -10.42 9.64
N PHE A 1110 33.26 -11.30 9.53
CA PHE A 1110 31.95 -10.94 8.96
C PHE A 1110 30.81 -11.77 9.55
N ALA A 1111 29.59 -11.25 9.49
CA ALA A 1111 28.40 -11.91 9.98
C ALA A 1111 27.28 -11.87 8.93
N ILE A 1112 26.46 -12.91 8.90
CA ILE A 1112 25.20 -12.98 8.16
C ILE A 1112 24.12 -13.32 9.20
N ASN A 1113 22.95 -12.69 9.11
CA ASN A 1113 21.83 -12.95 10.03
C ASN A 1113 21.12 -14.29 9.72
N ASN A 1114 20.29 -14.76 10.66
CA ASN A 1114 19.73 -16.12 10.63
C ASN A 1114 18.83 -16.41 9.41
N ASP A 1115 18.17 -15.41 8.87
CA ASP A 1115 17.30 -15.46 7.69
C ASP A 1115 18.05 -15.16 6.38
N ASN A 1116 19.36 -14.86 6.44
CA ASN A 1116 20.23 -14.50 5.31
C ASN A 1116 19.78 -13.26 4.52
N SER A 1117 19.15 -12.28 5.18
CA SER A 1117 18.71 -11.00 4.62
C SER A 1117 19.66 -9.83 4.88
N MET A 1118 20.68 -10.00 5.74
CA MET A 1118 21.66 -8.95 6.07
C MET A 1118 23.07 -9.51 6.21
N LEU A 1119 24.06 -8.73 5.75
CA LEU A 1119 25.48 -9.00 5.93
C LEU A 1119 26.18 -7.80 6.59
N ALA A 1120 27.00 -8.06 7.62
CA ALA A 1120 27.84 -7.07 8.27
C ALA A 1120 29.33 -7.43 8.12
N ILE A 1121 30.17 -6.48 7.73
CA ILE A 1121 31.61 -6.67 7.47
C ILE A 1121 32.37 -5.36 7.72
N PRO A 1122 33.57 -5.34 8.33
CA PRO A 1122 34.36 -4.13 8.44
C PRO A 1122 34.94 -3.71 7.09
N ASP A 1123 35.06 -2.41 6.90
CA ASP A 1123 35.88 -1.79 5.86
C ASP A 1123 37.38 -1.88 6.20
N ALA A 1124 38.22 -1.18 5.43
CA ALA A 1124 39.66 -1.08 5.70
C ALA A 1124 40.02 -0.27 6.97
N SER A 1125 39.08 0.48 7.55
CA SER A 1125 39.24 1.37 8.70
C SER A 1125 38.75 0.73 10.01
N GLY A 1126 38.06 -0.41 9.94
CA GLY A 1126 37.39 -1.06 11.06
C GLY A 1126 35.99 -0.49 11.38
N ASN A 1127 35.40 0.27 10.45
CA ASN A 1127 33.99 0.63 10.49
C ASN A 1127 33.18 -0.55 9.95
N VAL A 1128 32.12 -0.96 10.64
CA VAL A 1128 31.23 -2.02 10.15
C VAL A 1128 30.31 -1.43 9.10
N CYS A 1129 30.44 -1.90 7.86
CA CYS A 1129 29.46 -1.70 6.79
C CYS A 1129 28.35 -2.75 6.96
N VAL A 1130 27.09 -2.30 6.89
CA VAL A 1130 25.90 -3.14 6.95
C VAL A 1130 25.23 -3.10 5.58
N PHE A 1131 25.00 -4.29 5.02
CA PHE A 1131 24.38 -4.47 3.71
C PHE A 1131 23.06 -5.23 3.86
N ASP A 1132 22.03 -4.78 3.14
CA ASP A 1132 20.92 -5.64 2.75
C ASP A 1132 21.45 -6.76 1.84
N LEU A 1133 20.93 -7.97 1.99
CA LEU A 1133 21.32 -9.17 1.26
C LEU A 1133 20.08 -9.80 0.62
N ALA A 1134 19.82 -9.40 -0.62
CA ALA A 1134 18.79 -10.00 -1.46
C ALA A 1134 19.33 -11.19 -2.25
N TRP A 1135 18.45 -12.13 -2.62
CA TRP A 1135 18.79 -13.33 -3.39
C TRP A 1135 17.94 -13.44 -4.66
N ASN A 1136 18.60 -13.68 -5.80
CA ASN A 1136 17.94 -14.11 -7.03
C ASN A 1136 18.42 -15.55 -7.34
N ASP A 1137 17.55 -16.54 -7.08
CA ASP A 1137 17.94 -17.94 -6.92
C ASP A 1137 19.11 -18.12 -5.92
N ASN A 1138 20.32 -18.41 -6.41
CA ASN A 1138 21.56 -18.53 -5.61
C ASN A 1138 22.54 -17.36 -5.84
N VAL A 1139 22.14 -16.32 -6.57
CA VAL A 1139 23.00 -15.15 -6.81
C VAL A 1139 22.65 -14.08 -5.78
N PRO A 1140 23.55 -13.80 -4.80
CA PRO A 1140 23.31 -12.74 -3.82
C PRO A 1140 23.55 -11.37 -4.46
N THR A 1141 22.74 -10.40 -4.06
CA THR A 1141 22.92 -8.97 -4.33
C THR A 1141 23.02 -8.28 -2.98
N LEU A 1142 24.10 -7.52 -2.77
CA LEU A 1142 24.25 -6.68 -1.60
C LEU A 1142 23.81 -5.24 -1.95
N THR A 1143 23.28 -4.50 -0.97
CA THR A 1143 23.08 -3.04 -1.07
C THR A 1143 23.57 -2.41 0.22
N LEU A 1144 24.52 -1.47 0.15
CA LEU A 1144 25.04 -0.80 1.34
C LEU A 1144 23.90 0.03 1.96
N LEU A 1145 23.55 -0.29 3.20
CA LEU A 1145 22.58 0.51 3.97
C LEU A 1145 23.30 1.68 4.65
N TYR A 1146 24.37 1.37 5.38
CA TYR A 1146 25.18 2.37 6.10
C TYR A 1146 26.48 1.74 6.63
N SER A 1147 27.34 2.57 7.24
CA SER A 1147 28.47 2.09 8.05
C SER A 1147 28.56 2.82 9.39
N PHE A 1148 29.16 2.17 10.40
CA PHE A 1148 29.35 2.77 11.72
C PHE A 1148 30.68 2.36 12.39
N ALA A 1149 31.23 3.25 13.21
CA ALA A 1149 32.54 3.07 13.84
C ALA A 1149 32.46 2.25 15.15
N VAL A 1150 33.04 1.05 15.13
CA VAL A 1150 33.11 0.15 16.32
C VAL A 1150 34.29 0.47 17.24
N ASN A 1151 35.41 0.98 16.69
CA ASN A 1151 36.58 1.44 17.46
C ASN A 1151 37.24 0.38 18.38
N LYS A 1152 37.24 -0.91 17.99
CA LYS A 1152 37.84 -2.03 18.78
C LYS A 1152 39.13 -2.65 18.19
N GLY A 1153 39.77 -1.98 17.23
CA GLY A 1153 40.90 -2.54 16.47
C GLY A 1153 40.43 -3.47 15.33
N SER A 1154 41.28 -4.39 14.88
CA SER A 1154 40.91 -5.32 13.81
C SER A 1154 39.78 -6.25 14.26
N LEU A 1155 38.68 -6.33 13.51
CA LEU A 1155 37.52 -7.17 13.85
C LEU A 1155 37.75 -8.56 13.26
N ARG A 1156 38.07 -9.54 14.10
CA ARG A 1156 38.56 -10.85 13.65
C ARG A 1156 37.46 -11.83 13.30
N GLU A 1157 36.33 -11.74 13.98
CA GLU A 1157 35.15 -12.57 13.75
C GLU A 1157 33.92 -11.80 14.22
N MET A 1158 32.78 -12.03 13.58
CA MET A 1158 31.49 -11.45 13.98
C MET A 1158 30.38 -12.50 13.89
N ALA A 1159 29.30 -12.31 14.64
CA ALA A 1159 28.12 -13.16 14.58
C ALA A 1159 26.86 -12.35 14.87
N PHE A 1160 25.72 -12.73 14.28
CA PHE A 1160 24.42 -12.27 14.74
C PHE A 1160 23.82 -13.29 15.72
N ASP A 1161 23.05 -12.84 16.71
CA ASP A 1161 22.09 -13.74 17.38
C ASP A 1161 20.76 -13.85 16.61
N ILE A 1162 19.89 -14.76 17.06
CA ILE A 1162 18.55 -14.99 16.48
C ILE A 1162 17.63 -13.74 16.51
N ALA A 1163 17.96 -12.72 17.30
CA ALA A 1163 17.24 -11.45 17.35
C ALA A 1163 17.89 -10.35 16.50
N GLY A 1164 18.98 -10.66 15.79
CA GLY A 1164 19.69 -9.69 14.94
C GLY A 1164 20.63 -8.75 15.69
N ASN A 1165 20.99 -9.02 16.96
CA ASN A 1165 22.06 -8.27 17.60
C ASN A 1165 23.43 -8.71 17.06
N LEU A 1166 24.30 -7.75 16.73
CA LEU A 1166 25.63 -8.00 16.15
C LEU A 1166 26.70 -8.09 17.24
N TYR A 1167 27.34 -9.26 17.34
CA TYR A 1167 28.47 -9.57 18.21
C TYR A 1167 29.77 -9.41 17.44
N VAL A 1168 30.75 -8.71 18.03
CA VAL A 1168 31.99 -8.33 17.35
C VAL A 1168 33.21 -8.66 18.20
N ALA A 1169 34.13 -9.48 17.68
CA ALA A 1169 35.44 -9.75 18.29
C ALA A 1169 36.50 -8.74 17.81
N GLY A 1170 36.73 -7.69 18.60
CA GLY A 1170 37.86 -6.77 18.40
C GLY A 1170 39.18 -7.32 18.96
N ASP A 1171 40.19 -6.46 19.09
CA ASP A 1171 41.55 -6.89 19.44
C ASP A 1171 41.69 -7.42 20.88
N THR A 1172 41.16 -6.68 21.86
CA THR A 1172 41.30 -6.95 23.31
C THR A 1172 39.97 -6.88 24.08
N GLU A 1173 38.89 -6.60 23.37
CA GLU A 1173 37.52 -6.40 23.86
C GLU A 1173 36.56 -6.90 22.78
N TRP A 1174 35.50 -7.58 23.19
CA TRP A 1174 34.35 -7.90 22.33
C TRP A 1174 33.13 -7.11 22.79
N ALA A 1175 32.22 -6.83 21.87
CA ALA A 1175 31.04 -6.00 22.12
C ALA A 1175 29.81 -6.50 21.36
N VAL A 1176 28.63 -6.06 21.80
CA VAL A 1176 27.35 -6.35 21.16
C VAL A 1176 26.63 -5.04 20.82
N TYR A 1177 26.16 -4.96 19.59
CA TYR A 1177 25.46 -3.82 19.02
C TYR A 1177 24.04 -4.23 18.62
N ALA A 1178 23.06 -3.43 19.01
CA ALA A 1178 21.78 -3.40 18.30
C ALA A 1178 21.93 -2.43 17.12
N ILE A 1179 21.38 -2.76 15.96
CA ILE A 1179 21.55 -1.98 14.73
C ILE A 1179 20.20 -1.73 14.03
N PRO A 1180 20.00 -0.57 13.36
CA PRO A 1180 18.82 -0.31 12.53
C PRO A 1180 18.64 -1.36 11.42
N GLY A 1181 17.40 -1.68 11.07
CA GLY A 1181 17.07 -2.68 10.05
C GLY A 1181 17.39 -4.13 10.44
N GLY A 1182 17.78 -4.40 11.70
CA GLY A 1182 17.89 -5.75 12.24
C GLY A 1182 16.53 -6.46 12.34
N SER A 1183 16.51 -7.67 12.90
CA SER A 1183 15.26 -8.46 12.94
C SER A 1183 14.22 -7.83 13.88
N ASP A 1184 13.10 -7.38 13.30
CA ASP A 1184 11.93 -6.85 14.04
C ASP A 1184 11.32 -7.87 15.03
N LYS A 1185 11.61 -9.16 14.83
CA LYS A 1185 11.11 -10.27 15.64
C LYS A 1185 12.15 -11.37 15.80
N ALA A 1186 12.16 -12.02 16.96
CA ALA A 1186 12.86 -13.28 17.19
C ALA A 1186 11.85 -14.41 17.41
N VAL A 1187 12.04 -15.57 16.77
CA VAL A 1187 11.15 -16.73 16.88
C VAL A 1187 11.92 -17.93 17.39
N THR A 1188 11.56 -18.41 18.58
CA THR A 1188 12.13 -19.62 19.18
C THR A 1188 11.10 -20.74 19.17
N PRO A 1189 11.24 -21.80 18.34
CA PRO A 1189 10.42 -22.99 18.43
C PRO A 1189 10.77 -23.81 19.68
N ALA A 1190 9.81 -24.58 20.18
CA ALA A 1190 10.04 -25.53 21.26
C ALA A 1190 10.51 -26.89 20.72
N ASN A 1191 11.39 -27.57 21.46
CA ASN A 1191 12.01 -28.86 21.07
C ASN A 1191 11.06 -30.07 21.16
N GLY A 1192 9.75 -29.86 21.19
CA GLY A 1192 8.75 -30.90 21.30
C GLY A 1192 7.31 -30.40 21.18
N THR A 1193 6.41 -31.34 20.90
CA THR A 1193 4.97 -31.08 20.77
C THR A 1193 4.24 -31.20 22.10
N ILE A 1194 3.16 -30.44 22.27
CA ILE A 1194 2.15 -30.69 23.30
C ILE A 1194 0.99 -31.52 22.71
N PHE A 1195 0.21 -32.19 23.58
CA PHE A 1195 -1.00 -32.90 23.16
C PHE A 1195 -2.20 -32.42 23.98
N VAL A 1196 -3.11 -31.70 23.34
CA VAL A 1196 -4.35 -31.22 23.96
C VAL A 1196 -5.47 -32.17 23.55
N LYS A 1197 -6.26 -32.66 24.52
CA LYS A 1197 -7.44 -33.47 24.17
C LYS A 1197 -8.46 -32.59 23.46
N GLU A 1198 -9.02 -33.06 22.34
CA GLU A 1198 -10.17 -32.41 21.71
C GLU A 1198 -11.23 -32.11 22.77
N SER A 1199 -11.66 -30.85 22.81
CA SER A 1199 -12.84 -30.40 23.54
C SER A 1199 -14.10 -30.87 22.80
N SER A 1200 -14.28 -32.19 22.73
CA SER A 1200 -15.61 -32.75 22.55
C SER A 1200 -16.49 -32.10 23.62
N VAL A 1201 -17.58 -31.47 23.21
CA VAL A 1201 -18.50 -30.81 24.15
C VAL A 1201 -19.10 -31.89 25.05
N GLU A 1202 -18.44 -32.15 26.18
CA GLU A 1202 -19.07 -32.72 27.37
C GLU A 1202 -20.01 -31.65 27.93
N GLN A 1203 -21.11 -31.49 27.19
CA GLN A 1203 -22.36 -31.06 27.75
C GLN A 1203 -22.55 -31.85 29.03
N ASN A 1204 -22.63 -31.15 30.16
CA ASN A 1204 -23.00 -31.73 31.45
C ASN A 1204 -24.45 -32.25 31.36
N ILE A 1205 -24.61 -33.42 30.74
CA ILE A 1205 -25.81 -34.23 30.70
C ILE A 1205 -25.37 -35.58 31.25
N ALA A 1206 -25.74 -35.84 32.51
CA ALA A 1206 -25.62 -37.17 33.09
C ALA A 1206 -26.44 -38.15 32.24
N VAL A 1207 -25.78 -38.99 31.46
CA VAL A 1207 -26.42 -40.05 30.68
C VAL A 1207 -26.74 -41.21 31.62
N SER A 1208 -28.03 -41.48 31.81
CA SER A 1208 -28.53 -42.62 32.58
C SER A 1208 -28.25 -43.92 31.83
N ASP A 1209 -27.37 -44.77 32.37
CA ASP A 1209 -26.94 -46.01 31.72
C ASP A 1209 -27.88 -47.18 32.06
N THR A 1210 -29.00 -47.31 31.34
CA THR A 1210 -29.96 -48.41 31.54
C THR A 1210 -29.55 -49.69 30.82
N LYS A 1211 -29.41 -50.79 31.58
CA LYS A 1211 -29.00 -52.11 31.07
C LYS A 1211 -30.14 -53.11 31.12
N VAL A 1212 -30.35 -53.85 30.02
CA VAL A 1212 -31.45 -54.83 29.89
C VAL A 1212 -30.91 -56.18 29.42
N TYR A 1213 -31.00 -57.20 30.29
CA TYR A 1213 -30.33 -58.49 30.09
C TYR A 1213 -31.04 -59.65 30.84
N PRO A 1214 -30.88 -60.92 30.43
CA PRO A 1214 -30.24 -61.38 29.20
C PRO A 1214 -31.06 -60.98 27.96
N ASN A 1215 -30.38 -60.70 26.86
CA ASN A 1215 -31.01 -60.33 25.59
C ASN A 1215 -30.33 -61.10 24.46
N PRO A 1216 -30.94 -62.16 23.88
CA PRO A 1216 -32.34 -62.57 24.07
C PRO A 1216 -32.65 -63.31 25.39
N ALA A 1217 -33.85 -63.09 25.94
CA ALA A 1217 -34.41 -63.77 27.10
C ALA A 1217 -35.40 -64.88 26.72
N SER A 1218 -35.62 -65.84 27.63
CA SER A 1218 -36.60 -66.93 27.47
C SER A 1218 -37.70 -66.95 28.54
N VAL A 1219 -37.38 -66.56 29.78
CA VAL A 1219 -38.31 -66.61 30.94
C VAL A 1219 -38.43 -65.24 31.62
N ALA A 1220 -37.32 -64.57 31.91
CA ALA A 1220 -37.31 -63.24 32.51
C ALA A 1220 -36.24 -62.33 31.89
N VAL A 1221 -36.46 -61.02 32.02
CA VAL A 1221 -35.56 -59.92 31.61
C VAL A 1221 -35.32 -59.05 32.83
N ASN A 1222 -34.06 -58.85 33.19
CA ASN A 1222 -33.63 -57.89 34.19
C ASN A 1222 -33.39 -56.53 33.54
N VAL A 1223 -33.61 -55.47 34.32
CA VAL A 1223 -33.44 -54.08 33.96
C VAL A 1223 -32.70 -53.41 35.12
N GLU A 1224 -31.56 -52.78 34.85
CA GLU A 1224 -30.84 -51.91 35.77
C GLU A 1224 -30.88 -50.49 35.23
N ALA A 1225 -31.07 -49.50 36.09
CA ALA A 1225 -30.98 -48.08 35.75
C ALA A 1225 -30.05 -47.35 36.73
N SER A 1226 -29.65 -46.12 36.39
CA SER A 1226 -28.87 -45.25 37.29
C SER A 1226 -29.72 -44.62 38.41
N GLU A 1227 -31.05 -44.66 38.29
CA GLU A 1227 -32.02 -44.09 39.24
C GLU A 1227 -33.05 -45.14 39.70
N GLU A 1228 -33.76 -44.87 40.79
CA GLU A 1228 -34.83 -45.74 41.28
C GLU A 1228 -35.96 -45.90 40.25
N ILE A 1229 -36.36 -47.14 40.02
CA ILE A 1229 -37.39 -47.48 39.03
C ILE A 1229 -38.76 -47.39 39.73
N ALA A 1230 -39.60 -46.47 39.26
CA ALA A 1230 -40.96 -46.26 39.74
C ALA A 1230 -42.02 -46.89 38.82
N THR A 1231 -41.81 -46.87 37.49
CA THR A 1231 -42.71 -47.51 36.52
C THR A 1231 -41.94 -48.31 35.47
N VAL A 1232 -42.51 -49.46 35.08
CA VAL A 1232 -42.01 -50.33 33.99
C VAL A 1232 -43.18 -50.76 33.13
N SER A 1233 -43.10 -50.52 31.82
CA SER A 1233 -44.11 -50.92 30.84
C SER A 1233 -43.45 -51.64 29.66
N VAL A 1234 -44.02 -52.76 29.19
CA VAL A 1234 -43.51 -53.49 28.03
C VAL A 1234 -44.45 -53.37 26.83
N PHE A 1235 -43.88 -53.16 25.65
CA PHE A 1235 -44.59 -52.97 24.39
C PHE A 1235 -44.10 -53.97 23.35
N ASN A 1236 -44.98 -54.40 22.46
CA ASN A 1236 -44.61 -55.19 21.27
C ASN A 1236 -44.13 -54.27 20.13
N MET A 1237 -43.66 -54.86 19.02
CA MET A 1237 -43.20 -54.09 17.84
C MET A 1237 -44.24 -53.12 17.22
N SER A 1238 -45.54 -53.33 17.45
CA SER A 1238 -46.60 -52.41 17.00
C SER A 1238 -46.90 -51.26 17.98
N GLY A 1239 -46.14 -51.15 19.08
CA GLY A 1239 -46.33 -50.11 20.10
C GLY A 1239 -47.50 -50.36 21.06
N ALA A 1240 -48.11 -51.54 21.03
CA ALA A 1240 -49.18 -51.91 21.96
C ALA A 1240 -48.58 -52.45 23.27
N ALA A 1241 -49.07 -51.95 24.40
CA ALA A 1241 -48.68 -52.42 25.72
C ALA A 1241 -49.09 -53.88 25.94
N VAL A 1242 -48.17 -54.70 26.45
CA VAL A 1242 -48.40 -56.11 26.79
C VAL A 1242 -48.28 -56.30 28.29
N ALA A 1243 -49.29 -56.93 28.89
CA ALA A 1243 -49.31 -57.22 30.32
C ALA A 1243 -48.27 -58.30 30.66
N VAL A 1244 -47.30 -57.93 31.51
CA VAL A 1244 -46.24 -58.80 32.03
C VAL A 1244 -46.14 -58.62 33.54
N GLY A 1245 -45.74 -59.67 34.26
CA GLY A 1245 -45.43 -59.54 35.68
C GLY A 1245 -44.06 -58.88 35.84
N CYS A 1246 -43.99 -57.71 36.48
CA CYS A 1246 -42.75 -57.03 36.81
C CYS A 1246 -42.63 -56.88 38.34
N ASN A 1247 -41.45 -57.15 38.88
CA ASN A 1247 -41.11 -56.87 40.28
C ASN A 1247 -39.94 -55.88 40.30
N VAL A 1248 -40.05 -54.81 41.09
CA VAL A 1248 -39.13 -53.67 41.08
C VAL A 1248 -38.59 -53.44 42.49
N GLU A 1249 -37.27 -53.34 42.63
CA GLU A 1249 -36.57 -53.14 43.90
C GLU A 1249 -35.45 -52.11 43.68
N GLY A 1250 -35.68 -50.87 44.10
CA GLY A 1250 -34.73 -49.77 43.90
C GLY A 1250 -34.49 -49.48 42.41
N ASN A 1251 -33.23 -49.42 42.00
CA ASN A 1251 -32.82 -49.17 40.62
C ASN A 1251 -32.74 -50.44 39.75
N HIS A 1252 -33.30 -51.57 40.20
CA HIS A 1252 -33.33 -52.85 39.48
C HIS A 1252 -34.76 -53.40 39.38
N ALA A 1253 -35.12 -53.95 38.22
CA ALA A 1253 -36.42 -54.58 37.97
C ALA A 1253 -36.28 -55.91 37.22
N VAL A 1254 -37.14 -56.89 37.55
CA VAL A 1254 -37.22 -58.19 36.87
C VAL A 1254 -38.60 -58.34 36.24
N ILE A 1255 -38.64 -58.60 34.94
CA ILE A 1255 -39.84 -58.73 34.14
C ILE A 1255 -39.97 -60.19 33.69
N ASN A 1256 -41.03 -60.88 34.12
CA ASN A 1256 -41.37 -62.20 33.60
C ASN A 1256 -41.98 -62.04 32.19
N VAL A 1257 -41.29 -62.60 31.20
CA VAL A 1257 -41.63 -62.59 29.79
C VAL A 1257 -42.01 -63.97 29.24
N GLU A 1258 -42.07 -65.00 30.09
CA GLU A 1258 -42.31 -66.40 29.68
C GLU A 1258 -43.62 -66.58 28.90
N GLY A 1259 -44.67 -65.84 29.29
CA GLY A 1259 -45.97 -65.82 28.63
C GLY A 1259 -46.03 -65.02 27.32
N LEU A 1260 -44.95 -64.34 26.91
CA LEU A 1260 -44.87 -63.64 25.63
C LEU A 1260 -44.44 -64.60 24.51
N ALA A 1261 -45.01 -64.40 23.33
CA ALA A 1261 -44.60 -65.10 22.11
C ALA A 1261 -43.16 -64.69 21.71
N SER A 1262 -42.45 -65.57 21.01
CA SER A 1262 -41.12 -65.29 20.47
C SER A 1262 -41.15 -64.07 19.53
N GLY A 1263 -40.30 -63.08 19.77
CA GLY A 1263 -40.34 -61.81 19.04
C GLY A 1263 -39.52 -60.69 19.70
N VAL A 1264 -39.57 -59.49 19.10
CA VAL A 1264 -38.90 -58.29 19.64
C VAL A 1264 -39.90 -57.47 20.46
N TYR A 1265 -39.45 -57.02 21.63
CA TYR A 1265 -40.21 -56.22 22.57
C TYR A 1265 -39.38 -55.03 23.05
N PHE A 1266 -40.05 -54.03 23.59
CA PHE A 1266 -39.44 -52.82 24.14
C PHE A 1266 -39.92 -52.63 25.57
N VAL A 1267 -38.99 -52.47 26.51
CA VAL A 1267 -39.30 -52.05 27.88
C VAL A 1267 -39.10 -50.55 27.99
N ARG A 1268 -40.08 -49.85 28.58
CA ARG A 1268 -40.00 -48.44 28.95
C ARG A 1268 -39.97 -48.30 30.47
N ILE A 1269 -39.11 -47.40 30.96
CA ILE A 1269 -38.81 -47.20 32.38
C ILE A 1269 -39.07 -45.74 32.74
N ASN A 1270 -39.75 -45.52 33.87
CA ASN A 1270 -40.13 -44.20 34.39
C ASN A 1270 -40.81 -43.30 33.33
N ASP A 1271 -41.52 -43.94 32.40
CA ASP A 1271 -42.15 -43.38 31.19
C ASP A 1271 -41.26 -42.52 30.27
N LYS A 1272 -39.93 -42.60 30.43
CA LYS A 1272 -38.92 -41.85 29.66
C LYS A 1272 -38.10 -42.77 28.76
N GLU A 1273 -37.22 -43.58 29.34
CA GLU A 1273 -36.23 -44.35 28.59
C GLU A 1273 -36.84 -45.66 28.06
N THR A 1274 -36.53 -46.03 26.82
CA THR A 1274 -37.10 -47.23 26.16
C THR A 1274 -36.02 -48.10 25.52
N VAL A 1275 -35.84 -49.33 26.01
CA VAL A 1275 -34.77 -50.25 25.59
C VAL A 1275 -35.36 -51.52 24.95
N ARG A 1276 -34.70 -52.03 23.91
CA ARG A 1276 -35.16 -53.19 23.11
C ARG A 1276 -34.60 -54.52 23.62
N PHE A 1277 -35.47 -55.50 23.85
CA PHE A 1277 -35.07 -56.90 24.08
C PHE A 1277 -35.77 -57.89 23.13
N ILE A 1278 -35.23 -59.10 23.06
CA ILE A 1278 -35.73 -60.19 22.21
C ILE A 1278 -36.20 -61.34 23.11
N LYS A 1279 -37.45 -61.76 22.96
CA LYS A 1279 -37.99 -63.00 23.54
C LYS A 1279 -37.71 -64.15 22.57
N LYS A 1280 -36.99 -65.17 23.03
CA LYS A 1280 -36.85 -66.48 22.36
C LYS A 1280 -38.10 -67.34 22.54
#